data_AF-A0A0D9WVU9-F1
#
_entry.id   AF-A0A0D9WVU9-F1
#
_cell.length_a   1.000
_cell.length_b   1.000
_cell.length_c   1.000
_cell.angle_alpha   90.00
_cell.angle_beta   90.00
_cell.angle_gamma   90.00
#
_symmetry.space_group_name_H-M   'P 1'
#
loop_
_entity.id
_entity.type
_entity.pdbx_description
1 polymer ?
#
loop_
_entity_poly.entity_id
_entity_poly.type
_entity_poly.pdbx_seq_one_letter_code
_entity_poly.pdbx_strand_id
1 'polypeptide(L)'
;MLSKDMRRHKGQPARGYYTYEECITYWRLHREKYPADLTPEEKIPKRQKIEEERERQRRLSKEKTRKDPNTVYPYDTWEQYFKTVEDRERKAKEEEMEARARDAQMDAVRALVAELPSRLPVGKKGKGIANDNQGPNCKSAAWSLMEAQGKRGMPAPPTMTPKAVIHQKYGAKACYSVEEAREAVDGGCPGLALPQQTRSVYRCKLEIPGLAVVTPGTFVRKKDAEQAAAQIALDKLGIQATANAPSTPKEAWDELIARISGFFADENFPSSSHPLIGHMCVTFRRTGDRFGMIPLSAIAACDVKVNTLCKLVDPKAEFDPLLVLSLIYNAAKKSPGVSVSDSNLWVRNQKPYSPEAVDVALQRWTSIMNPIEVDGIFVPCVMEDEPKTMTLTLSHNEHYMGDIVSNLSASDSSLAVVSRTVGKASSEIRLYFSAPNVQFVSEMSNNGVASLGDSNMECVINRRASYISGQTIYGDAILANVGYTGRDSELHTEDVTLSTYYRILLGKLPDGNYKMSRDSILVAELPSGYSRSSWKGLSPRYLLCSFCRLQRLAEPYFNVSTASASCKVLGSAVSSEGMEVLKNAENQYGGDGSNGKENPDMFKCEVKIYSKMQKLLLEYSTANIWSKESDAIHNSSLKVLIWFHSYFKQLNMHGQKFSLSKSTDGFRIYADNFLDEFAMFLSIYGNTGGDESSACSTAGSLSMDISEQKLENNAILTHIEGPDSGIYPSHGSLTCISYTASLVVKDKAKRYLLESNNEFEFEIGTRAVRNQLESCVSQLSVNQSACFIAELPPRDLILAAASEFSHDLSNISRDNCLLEFSVKVTEPLEDRMEKALFNPPLSKQRVEFAVRHINELHATTLVDFGCGSGSLLDSLLEHPTTLEKIVGVDISRKGLTRAAKSLHQKLSKKSLMHTTVPTAVLYDGSITDFDSRLYRFDIGTCLEVIEHVEEEQASLFGDVVLSSFCPTVLIVSTPNYEYNPILQRSAMPNKEDEPEENTGPCKFRNHDHKFEWTRAQFQHWATGLAEKHNYSVEFSGVGGSGEEPGFASQIAVFRRMAPSQEEVCQDGELHQPYETHGLVDLGVSVGNKLIELDPTHDGYYVLLSSIYAKANKWDEVRKVRKLMSSRGTSKSAAWSLMEAQGKVHKFLVGDTYHKDSVQIYDTLDMINKRLTEAGYVPDVSSVLHDIGDEEKVGAIKVHSERLAIAYGFIVLKSGSPIRIVKNLRVCGDCHEFIKMVTMVFKMEIISLHQKLSKKSLMHISIPTAVLYDGQ
;
A
#
# COMPACT_ATOMS: atom_id res chain seq x y z
N MET A 1 -12.45 3.00 31.37
CA MET A 1 -12.06 3.44 30.02
C MET A 1 -12.04 2.24 29.10
N LEU A 2 -12.73 2.29 27.96
CA LEU A 2 -12.25 1.85 26.63
C LEU A 2 -13.42 2.03 25.65
N SER A 3 -13.18 2.81 24.59
CA SER A 3 -14.17 3.18 23.59
C SER A 3 -13.47 3.27 22.24
N LYS A 4 -14.16 2.84 21.16
CA LYS A 4 -13.66 2.65 19.78
C LYS A 4 -12.74 1.41 19.70
N ASP A 5 -13.12 0.29 19.07
CA ASP A 5 -13.63 0.21 17.70
C ASP A 5 -14.68 -0.91 17.44
N MET A 6 -15.95 -0.50 17.25
CA MET A 6 -16.96 -1.31 16.56
C MET A 6 -17.44 -0.59 15.29
N ARG A 7 -16.58 -0.56 14.27
CA ARG A 7 -16.97 -0.17 12.89
C ARG A 7 -16.26 -0.99 11.82
N ARG A 8 -16.60 -2.29 11.67
CA ARG A 8 -16.54 -3.01 10.36
C ARG A 8 -16.98 -4.50 10.35
N HIS A 9 -18.13 -4.88 10.92
CA HIS A 9 -18.80 -6.12 10.49
C HIS A 9 -20.30 -5.93 10.28
N LYS A 10 -20.70 -5.78 9.00
CA LYS A 10 -22.09 -5.92 8.56
C LYS A 10 -22.24 -7.25 7.84
N GLY A 11 -22.64 -8.27 8.58
CA GLY A 11 -22.97 -9.59 8.05
C GLY A 11 -23.78 -10.38 9.08
N GLN A 12 -25.11 -10.28 9.02
CA GLN A 12 -25.99 -11.15 9.81
C GLN A 12 -26.21 -12.47 9.02
N PRO A 13 -26.19 -13.64 9.68
CA PRO A 13 -26.51 -14.90 9.03
C PRO A 13 -28.00 -14.95 8.70
N ALA A 14 -28.31 -15.03 7.40
CA ALA A 14 -29.68 -15.13 6.88
C ALA A 14 -29.86 -16.44 6.12
N ARG A 15 -30.01 -17.56 6.84
CA ARG A 15 -30.51 -18.84 6.30
C ARG A 15 -31.97 -19.04 6.74
N GLY A 16 -32.81 -19.52 5.81
CA GLY A 16 -34.27 -19.60 5.98
C GLY A 16 -34.77 -20.85 6.70
N TYR A 17 -33.86 -21.72 7.13
CA TYR A 17 -34.09 -22.88 7.97
C TYR A 17 -32.84 -23.01 8.83
N TYR A 18 -32.96 -22.81 10.14
CA TYR A 18 -31.84 -22.90 11.05
C TYR A 18 -31.31 -24.35 11.11
N THR A 19 -30.00 -24.55 11.01
CA THR A 19 -29.37 -25.80 11.44
C THR A 19 -29.38 -25.91 12.95
N TYR A 20 -29.08 -27.11 13.46
CA TYR A 20 -28.98 -27.34 14.89
C TYR A 20 -27.90 -26.45 15.54
N GLU A 21 -26.78 -26.22 14.84
CA GLU A 21 -25.72 -25.31 15.30
C GLU A 21 -26.14 -23.84 15.26
N GLU A 22 -26.83 -23.39 14.21
CA GLU A 22 -27.24 -21.97 14.07
C GLU A 22 -28.15 -21.52 15.23
N CYS A 23 -28.91 -22.44 15.84
CA CYS A 23 -29.68 -22.18 17.07
C CYS A 23 -28.79 -21.91 18.29
N ILE A 24 -27.72 -22.70 18.45
CA ILE A 24 -26.76 -22.56 19.54
C ILE A 24 -25.98 -21.25 19.36
N THR A 25 -25.59 -20.90 18.13
CA THR A 25 -24.95 -19.62 17.82
C THR A 25 -25.87 -18.43 18.14
N TYR A 26 -27.15 -18.50 17.77
CA TYR A 26 -28.13 -17.44 18.07
C TYR A 26 -28.36 -17.26 19.58
N TRP A 27 -28.36 -18.36 20.35
CA TRP A 27 -28.46 -18.31 21.81
C TRP A 27 -27.20 -17.71 22.47
N ARG A 28 -26.00 -18.12 22.02
CA ARG A 28 -24.73 -17.54 22.49
C ARG A 28 -24.68 -16.02 22.26
N LEU A 29 -25.12 -15.55 21.07
CA LEU A 29 -25.15 -14.12 20.69
C LEU A 29 -26.16 -13.25 21.47
N HIS A 30 -27.14 -13.84 22.17
CA HIS A 30 -28.16 -13.09 22.90
C HIS A 30 -28.14 -13.26 24.42
N ARG A 31 -27.25 -14.11 24.95
CA ARG A 31 -27.02 -14.31 26.39
C ARG A 31 -26.63 -13.02 27.13
N GLU A 32 -25.88 -12.13 26.51
CA GLU A 32 -25.38 -10.89 27.13
C GLU A 32 -26.46 -9.81 27.34
N LYS A 33 -27.62 -9.90 26.68
CA LYS A 33 -28.58 -8.79 26.64
C LYS A 33 -29.54 -8.74 27.83
N TYR A 34 -29.54 -9.77 28.68
CA TYR A 34 -30.42 -9.88 29.85
C TYR A 34 -29.69 -10.60 31.00
N PRO A 35 -29.14 -9.88 32.00
CA PRO A 35 -28.54 -10.52 33.17
C PRO A 35 -29.58 -11.31 33.97
N ALA A 36 -29.16 -12.41 34.60
CA ALA A 36 -30.05 -13.38 35.23
C ALA A 36 -30.75 -12.86 36.50
N ASP A 37 -30.17 -11.85 37.16
CA ASP A 37 -30.53 -11.44 38.50
C ASP A 37 -31.32 -10.12 38.52
N LEU A 38 -32.65 -10.23 38.53
CA LEU A 38 -33.57 -9.16 38.89
C LEU A 38 -34.58 -9.72 39.89
N THR A 39 -34.76 -9.04 41.02
CA THR A 39 -35.64 -9.47 42.11
C THR A 39 -37.13 -9.38 41.72
N PRO A 40 -38.05 -10.07 42.43
CA PRO A 40 -39.47 -10.07 42.07
C PRO A 40 -40.14 -8.69 42.11
N GLU A 41 -39.68 -7.81 43.00
CA GLU A 41 -40.31 -6.52 43.33
C GLU A 41 -40.17 -5.50 42.19
N GLU A 42 -39.10 -5.57 41.39
CA GLU A 42 -38.88 -4.69 40.24
C GLU A 42 -39.68 -5.11 38.99
N LYS A 43 -40.26 -6.31 38.96
CA LYS A 43 -40.94 -6.88 37.77
C LYS A 43 -42.38 -6.41 37.61
N ILE A 44 -43.02 -5.97 38.69
CA ILE A 44 -44.46 -5.65 38.72
C ILE A 44 -44.81 -4.37 37.94
N PRO A 45 -44.13 -3.21 38.14
CA PRO A 45 -44.50 -1.97 37.47
C PRO A 45 -44.24 -1.99 35.95
N LYS A 46 -43.21 -2.73 35.50
CA LYS A 46 -42.89 -2.91 34.08
C LYS A 46 -43.90 -3.81 33.35
N ARG A 47 -44.45 -4.83 34.01
CA ARG A 47 -45.46 -5.72 33.40
C ARG A 47 -46.79 -5.01 33.12
N GLN A 48 -47.28 -4.14 34.01
CA GLN A 48 -48.55 -3.44 33.80
C GLN A 48 -48.51 -2.51 32.58
N LYS A 49 -47.48 -1.66 32.45
CA LYS A 49 -47.31 -0.78 31.27
C LYS A 49 -47.21 -1.54 29.94
N ILE A 50 -46.60 -2.73 29.94
CA ILE A 50 -46.49 -3.58 28.75
C ILE A 50 -47.85 -4.18 28.37
N GLU A 51 -48.69 -4.54 29.35
CA GLU A 51 -50.00 -5.15 29.06
C GLU A 51 -51.03 -4.11 28.58
N GLU A 52 -51.00 -2.87 29.08
CA GLU A 52 -51.84 -1.77 28.58
C GLU A 52 -51.54 -1.44 27.10
N GLU A 53 -50.26 -1.31 26.72
CA GLU A 53 -49.88 -1.04 25.34
C GLU A 53 -50.20 -2.25 24.42
N ARG A 54 -50.10 -3.49 24.93
CA ARG A 54 -50.56 -4.69 24.21
C ARG A 54 -52.07 -4.68 23.92
N GLU A 55 -52.89 -4.22 24.86
CA GLU A 55 -54.34 -4.17 24.63
C GLU A 55 -54.71 -3.10 23.60
N ARG A 56 -54.01 -1.96 23.60
CA ARG A 56 -54.12 -0.91 22.57
C ARG A 56 -53.78 -1.44 21.17
N GLN A 57 -52.69 -2.18 21.02
CA GLN A 57 -52.28 -2.80 19.75
C GLN A 57 -53.28 -3.88 19.28
N ARG A 58 -53.86 -4.66 20.19
CA ARG A 58 -54.91 -5.66 19.86
C ARG A 58 -56.18 -5.02 19.28
N ARG A 59 -56.58 -3.82 19.75
CA ARG A 59 -57.73 -3.08 19.21
C ARG A 59 -57.44 -2.60 17.76
N LEU A 60 -56.26 -2.01 17.53
CA LEU A 60 -55.81 -1.57 16.19
C LEU A 60 -55.67 -2.72 15.18
N SER A 61 -55.28 -3.92 15.64
CA SER A 61 -55.14 -5.11 14.78
C SER A 61 -56.50 -5.64 14.30
N LYS A 62 -57.51 -5.70 15.19
CA LYS A 62 -58.87 -6.16 14.85
C LYS A 62 -59.60 -5.25 13.84
N GLU A 63 -59.22 -3.99 13.74
CA GLU A 63 -59.81 -3.04 12.80
C GLU A 63 -59.25 -3.19 11.38
N LYS A 64 -58.09 -3.84 11.23
CA LYS A 64 -57.36 -3.97 9.95
C LYS A 64 -57.69 -5.21 9.13
N THR A 65 -58.31 -6.24 9.73
CA THR A 65 -58.57 -7.55 9.10
C THR A 65 -59.88 -7.65 8.31
N ARG A 66 -60.55 -6.51 8.04
CA ARG A 66 -61.85 -6.48 7.35
C ARG A 66 -61.75 -5.82 5.97
N LYS A 67 -61.11 -6.49 4.98
CA LYS A 67 -61.23 -6.18 3.53
C LYS A 67 -60.71 -7.29 2.59
N ASP A 68 -61.60 -7.69 1.68
CA ASP A 68 -61.53 -8.39 0.37
C ASP A 68 -60.28 -9.20 -0.08
N PRO A 69 -60.42 -10.50 -0.45
CA PRO A 69 -59.35 -11.30 -1.06
C PRO A 69 -58.93 -10.90 -2.48
N ASN A 70 -59.77 -10.22 -3.28
CA ASN A 70 -59.52 -9.99 -4.71
C ASN A 70 -58.61 -8.78 -5.04
N THR A 71 -57.77 -8.37 -4.10
CA THR A 71 -56.97 -7.14 -4.23
C THR A 71 -55.66 -7.40 -4.98
N VAL A 72 -55.59 -6.97 -6.25
CA VAL A 72 -54.31 -6.76 -6.97
C VAL A 72 -53.40 -5.89 -6.10
N TYR A 73 -52.11 -6.26 -5.98
CA TYR A 73 -51.17 -5.49 -5.15
C TYR A 73 -51.15 -4.01 -5.60
N PRO A 74 -51.10 -3.03 -4.66
CA PRO A 74 -51.34 -1.62 -4.96
C PRO A 74 -50.14 -0.90 -5.60
N TYR A 75 -49.33 -1.64 -6.38
CA TYR A 75 -48.13 -1.15 -7.04
C TYR A 75 -48.08 -1.70 -8.47
N ASP A 76 -48.17 -0.81 -9.46
CA ASP A 76 -48.13 -1.18 -10.88
C ASP A 76 -46.70 -1.48 -11.37
N THR A 77 -45.68 -0.89 -10.73
CA THR A 77 -44.26 -1.00 -11.12
C THR A 77 -43.31 -1.21 -9.93
N TRP A 78 -42.09 -1.67 -10.20
CA TRP A 78 -41.03 -1.75 -9.18
C TRP A 78 -40.76 -0.42 -8.45
N GLU A 79 -40.86 0.72 -9.13
CA GLU A 79 -40.57 2.04 -8.57
C GLU A 79 -41.53 2.39 -7.42
N GLN A 80 -42.83 2.12 -7.60
CA GLN A 80 -43.85 2.34 -6.57
C GLN A 80 -43.62 1.41 -5.35
N TYR A 81 -43.24 0.16 -5.61
CA TYR A 81 -42.92 -0.82 -4.57
C TYR A 81 -41.70 -0.40 -3.74
N PHE A 82 -40.57 -0.06 -4.37
CA PHE A 82 -39.35 0.31 -3.66
C PHE A 82 -39.50 1.62 -2.88
N LYS A 83 -40.16 2.64 -3.45
CA LYS A 83 -40.44 3.91 -2.75
C LYS A 83 -41.20 3.69 -1.44
N THR A 84 -42.18 2.79 -1.45
CA THR A 84 -42.97 2.46 -0.24
C THR A 84 -42.17 1.68 0.82
N VAL A 85 -41.15 0.91 0.41
CA VAL A 85 -40.22 0.26 1.34
C VAL A 85 -39.28 1.30 1.96
N GLU A 86 -38.75 2.23 1.16
CA GLU A 86 -37.86 3.29 1.64
C GLU A 86 -38.52 4.21 2.67
N ASP A 87 -39.77 4.62 2.46
CA ASP A 87 -40.51 5.45 3.43
C ASP A 87 -40.74 4.73 4.77
N ARG A 88 -40.91 3.40 4.77
CA ARG A 88 -41.03 2.61 6.01
C ARG A 88 -39.69 2.48 6.74
N GLU A 89 -38.59 2.26 6.01
CA GLU A 89 -37.25 2.23 6.62
C GLU A 89 -36.81 3.59 7.15
N ARG A 90 -37.18 4.68 6.47
CA ARG A 90 -36.91 6.04 6.91
C ARG A 90 -37.61 6.35 8.23
N LYS A 91 -38.91 6.05 8.32
CA LYS A 91 -39.69 6.27 9.55
C LYS A 91 -39.16 5.47 10.75
N ALA A 92 -38.78 4.21 10.54
CA ALA A 92 -38.18 3.39 11.62
C ALA A 92 -36.83 3.95 12.13
N LYS A 93 -36.03 4.59 11.26
CA LYS A 93 -34.78 5.25 11.65
C LYS A 93 -35.01 6.59 12.36
N GLU A 94 -36.04 7.34 11.98
CA GLU A 94 -36.46 8.56 12.67
C GLU A 94 -36.87 8.22 14.12
N GLU A 95 -37.67 7.17 14.32
CA GLU A 95 -38.09 6.67 15.65
C GLU A 95 -36.90 6.16 16.51
N GLU A 96 -35.89 5.49 15.91
CA GLU A 96 -34.65 5.10 16.63
C GLU A 96 -33.79 6.30 17.03
N MET A 97 -33.77 7.35 16.21
CA MET A 97 -32.98 8.57 16.47
C MET A 97 -33.58 9.40 17.60
N GLU A 98 -34.91 9.52 17.67
CA GLU A 98 -35.62 10.17 18.78
C GLU A 98 -35.44 9.45 20.13
N ALA A 99 -35.21 8.14 20.14
CA ALA A 99 -34.89 7.39 21.36
C ALA A 99 -33.50 7.78 21.89
N ARG A 100 -32.48 7.78 21.03
CA ARG A 100 -31.10 8.13 21.41
C ARG A 100 -30.93 9.59 21.82
N ALA A 101 -31.71 10.50 21.22
CA ALA A 101 -31.69 11.92 21.58
C ALA A 101 -32.17 12.16 23.02
N ARG A 102 -33.13 11.38 23.52
CA ARG A 102 -33.64 11.48 24.89
C ARG A 102 -32.63 11.01 25.94
N ASP A 103 -31.87 9.94 25.65
CA ASP A 103 -30.82 9.46 26.56
C ASP A 103 -29.68 10.49 26.69
N ALA A 104 -29.22 11.07 25.57
CA ALA A 104 -28.18 12.10 25.56
C ALA A 104 -28.57 13.37 26.34
N GLN A 105 -29.86 13.70 26.41
CA GLN A 105 -30.36 14.89 27.10
C GLN A 105 -30.31 14.75 28.64
N MET A 106 -30.27 13.51 29.17
CA MET A 106 -30.13 13.24 30.61
C MET A 106 -28.68 13.35 31.12
N ASP A 107 -27.70 12.97 30.31
CA ASP A 107 -26.29 13.03 30.72
C ASP A 107 -25.72 14.47 30.70
N ALA A 108 -26.22 15.33 29.80
CA ALA A 108 -25.84 16.74 29.76
C ALA A 108 -26.19 17.52 31.05
N VAL A 109 -27.22 17.10 31.79
CA VAL A 109 -27.65 17.74 33.04
C VAL A 109 -26.71 17.43 34.21
N ARG A 110 -25.99 16.30 34.17
CA ARG A 110 -25.03 15.91 35.23
C ARG A 110 -23.68 16.62 35.14
N ALA A 111 -23.34 17.19 33.99
CA ALA A 111 -22.04 17.84 33.74
C ALA A 111 -21.98 19.31 34.18
N LEU A 112 -23.07 19.89 34.71
CA LEU A 112 -23.25 21.34 34.85
C LEU A 112 -23.25 21.84 36.31
N VAL A 113 -22.65 21.09 37.25
CA VAL A 113 -22.59 21.42 38.69
C VAL A 113 -21.16 21.23 39.27
N ALA A 114 -20.15 21.80 38.63
CA ALA A 114 -18.81 21.98 39.20
C ALA A 114 -18.19 23.30 38.68
N GLU A 115 -17.63 24.10 39.59
CA GLU A 115 -17.59 25.57 39.46
C GLU A 115 -16.26 26.18 38.95
N LEU A 116 -16.38 27.35 38.30
CA LEU A 116 -15.41 28.46 38.19
C LEU A 116 -15.56 29.38 39.44
N PRO A 117 -14.69 30.39 39.79
CA PRO A 117 -13.91 31.26 38.88
C PRO A 117 -12.61 31.98 39.42
N SER A 118 -12.06 32.89 38.58
CA SER A 118 -11.38 34.19 38.92
C SER A 118 -9.85 34.21 39.20
N ARG A 119 -9.03 35.26 38.93
CA ARG A 119 -9.22 36.65 38.38
C ARG A 119 -7.90 37.24 37.78
N LEU A 120 -7.98 38.40 37.08
CA LEU A 120 -6.98 39.23 36.33
C LEU A 120 -6.08 40.18 37.21
N PRO A 121 -5.27 41.20 36.75
CA PRO A 121 -4.60 41.59 35.44
C PRO A 121 -3.13 42.21 35.52
N VAL A 122 -2.63 42.83 34.41
CA VAL A 122 -1.60 43.95 34.24
C VAL A 122 -0.09 43.56 34.09
N GLY A 123 0.78 44.16 33.23
CA GLY A 123 0.66 45.09 32.07
C GLY A 123 1.95 45.87 31.63
N LYS A 124 1.95 46.46 30.41
CA LYS A 124 2.75 47.63 29.85
C LYS A 124 4.26 47.61 29.43
N LYS A 125 4.47 48.03 28.16
CA LYS A 125 5.45 49.02 27.56
C LYS A 125 6.93 48.69 27.25
N GLY A 126 7.40 49.17 26.07
CA GLY A 126 8.81 49.40 25.65
C GLY A 126 8.92 49.99 24.22
N LYS A 127 10.00 50.73 23.86
CA LYS A 127 10.29 51.37 22.55
C LYS A 127 11.82 51.30 22.24
N GLY A 128 12.27 51.17 20.98
CA GLY A 128 13.69 51.23 20.53
C GLY A 128 13.81 51.42 19.01
N ILE A 129 14.91 51.97 18.48
CA ILE A 129 14.96 52.70 17.17
C ILE A 129 16.38 52.76 16.51
N ALA A 130 16.40 52.66 15.16
CA ALA A 130 17.34 53.20 14.13
C ALA A 130 18.84 52.77 13.95
N ASN A 131 19.17 52.49 12.67
CA ASN A 131 20.31 52.96 11.83
C ASN A 131 21.80 52.65 12.22
N ASP A 132 22.82 52.57 11.34
CA ASP A 132 22.95 52.70 9.86
C ASP A 132 24.32 52.18 9.30
N ASN A 133 24.37 51.89 7.98
CA ASN A 133 25.48 52.11 6.99
C ASN A 133 26.83 51.32 6.89
N GLN A 134 27.17 50.97 5.62
CA GLN A 134 28.49 50.88 4.91
C GLN A 134 29.48 49.75 5.36
N GLY A 135 30.12 48.92 4.51
CA GLY A 135 30.62 49.03 3.12
C GLY A 135 32.18 49.14 3.13
N PRO A 136 33.00 48.67 2.13
CA PRO A 136 32.70 48.24 0.75
C PRO A 136 33.50 47.02 0.15
N ASN A 137 33.14 46.64 -1.09
CA ASN A 137 33.88 46.00 -2.21
C ASN A 137 35.32 45.44 -2.07
N CYS A 138 35.56 44.27 -2.71
CA CYS A 138 36.26 44.20 -4.01
C CYS A 138 36.14 42.82 -4.72
N LYS A 139 36.31 42.79 -6.05
CA LYS A 139 36.06 41.60 -6.91
C LYS A 139 37.22 41.20 -7.81
N SER A 140 37.16 39.91 -8.17
CA SER A 140 37.55 39.28 -9.45
C SER A 140 39.00 39.27 -9.92
N ALA A 141 39.41 38.12 -10.46
CA ALA A 141 40.23 38.03 -11.66
C ALA A 141 40.04 36.67 -12.35
N ALA A 142 40.25 36.66 -13.68
CA ALA A 142 40.56 35.51 -14.55
C ALA A 142 39.49 34.42 -14.80
N TRP A 143 38.79 34.55 -15.93
CA TRP A 143 38.33 33.39 -16.70
C TRP A 143 38.44 33.66 -18.21
N SER A 144 39.46 33.06 -18.85
CA SER A 144 39.71 33.08 -20.30
C SER A 144 40.81 32.07 -20.63
N LEU A 145 40.43 30.95 -21.31
CA LEU A 145 41.25 30.06 -22.17
C LEU A 145 40.67 28.62 -22.21
N MET A 146 39.52 28.41 -22.88
CA MET A 146 39.02 27.05 -23.21
C MET A 146 38.33 26.98 -24.59
N GLU A 147 39.04 27.31 -25.67
CA GLU A 147 38.63 26.94 -27.03
C GLU A 147 39.74 26.21 -27.79
N ALA A 148 39.83 24.89 -27.60
CA ALA A 148 40.36 23.95 -28.60
C ALA A 148 40.04 22.49 -28.23
N GLN A 149 39.73 21.67 -29.25
CA GLN A 149 39.57 20.20 -29.20
C GLN A 149 38.33 19.67 -28.43
N GLY A 150 37.63 18.61 -28.85
CA GLY A 150 37.76 17.79 -30.07
C GLY A 150 36.80 16.59 -30.02
N LYS A 151 35.99 16.36 -31.06
CA LYS A 151 34.89 15.37 -31.07
C LYS A 151 35.37 13.90 -31.01
N ARG A 152 34.73 13.07 -30.18
CA ARG A 152 34.48 11.62 -30.42
C ARG A 152 33.39 11.07 -29.49
N GLY A 153 32.51 10.21 -30.01
CA GLY A 153 31.63 9.33 -29.22
C GLY A 153 30.52 10.00 -28.38
N MET A 154 29.57 10.69 -29.02
CA MET A 154 28.45 11.33 -28.31
C MET A 154 27.22 10.40 -28.21
N PRO A 155 26.65 10.18 -27.00
CA PRO A 155 25.29 9.68 -26.85
C PRO A 155 24.28 10.68 -27.43
N ALA A 156 23.25 10.18 -28.12
CA ALA A 156 22.21 11.04 -28.67
C ALA A 156 21.34 11.66 -27.54
N PRO A 157 20.85 12.90 -27.69
CA PRO A 157 19.92 13.50 -26.73
C PRO A 157 18.61 12.71 -26.63
N PRO A 158 17.87 12.80 -25.51
CA PRO A 158 16.68 11.99 -25.27
C PRO A 158 15.59 12.29 -26.31
N THR A 159 15.38 11.35 -27.23
CA THR A 159 14.34 11.42 -28.24
C THR A 159 12.95 11.21 -27.63
N MET A 160 11.94 11.92 -28.13
CA MET A 160 10.56 11.73 -27.69
C MET A 160 10.11 10.29 -27.96
N THR A 161 9.50 9.63 -26.96
CA THR A 161 9.04 8.24 -27.13
C THR A 161 7.99 8.16 -28.25
N PRO A 162 7.93 7.07 -29.03
CA PRO A 162 6.99 6.91 -30.15
C PRO A 162 5.54 7.27 -29.82
N LYS A 163 5.03 6.83 -28.66
CA LYS A 163 3.68 7.15 -28.18
C LYS A 163 3.44 8.66 -28.02
N ALA A 164 4.45 9.40 -27.57
CA ALA A 164 4.37 10.85 -27.38
C ALA A 164 4.33 11.59 -28.72
N VAL A 165 5.08 11.14 -29.73
CA VAL A 165 5.04 11.72 -31.10
C VAL A 165 3.66 11.50 -31.75
N ILE A 166 3.11 10.29 -31.64
CA ILE A 166 1.74 10.00 -32.11
C ILE A 166 0.71 10.88 -31.37
N HIS A 167 0.80 10.98 -30.03
CA HIS A 167 -0.11 11.83 -29.26
C HIS A 167 0.03 13.32 -29.60
N GLN A 168 1.24 13.82 -29.87
CA GLN A 168 1.46 15.20 -30.28
C GLN A 168 0.81 15.52 -31.65
N LYS A 169 0.85 14.57 -32.60
CA LYS A 169 0.32 14.79 -33.96
C LYS A 169 -1.18 14.52 -34.09
N TYR A 170 -1.72 13.55 -33.35
CA TYR A 170 -3.12 13.11 -33.49
C TYR A 170 -3.99 13.37 -32.24
N GLY A 171 -3.39 13.62 -31.08
CA GLY A 171 -4.09 13.90 -29.83
C GLY A 171 -5.13 12.83 -29.48
N ALA A 172 -6.33 13.28 -29.11
CA ALA A 172 -7.47 12.42 -28.82
C ALA A 172 -7.96 11.56 -30.01
N LYS A 173 -7.46 11.80 -31.24
CA LYS A 173 -7.76 10.97 -32.42
C LYS A 173 -6.90 9.70 -32.49
N ALA A 174 -5.93 9.53 -31.60
CA ALA A 174 -5.14 8.30 -31.47
C ALA A 174 -5.72 7.41 -30.36
N CYS A 175 -6.46 6.37 -30.75
CA CYS A 175 -7.03 5.40 -29.82
C CYS A 175 -6.07 4.22 -29.61
N TYR A 176 -5.63 4.00 -28.37
CA TYR A 176 -4.86 2.82 -27.97
C TYR A 176 -5.80 1.81 -27.29
N SER A 177 -6.19 0.77 -28.01
CA SER A 177 -6.90 -0.38 -27.45
C SER A 177 -5.87 -1.44 -27.04
N VAL A 178 -5.72 -1.65 -25.73
CA VAL A 178 -4.84 -2.69 -25.19
C VAL A 178 -5.67 -3.92 -24.85
N GLU A 179 -5.32 -5.04 -25.49
CA GLU A 179 -5.86 -6.36 -25.23
C GLU A 179 -4.99 -7.03 -24.16
N GLU A 180 -5.59 -7.43 -23.03
CA GLU A 180 -4.95 -8.27 -22.03
C GLU A 180 -5.23 -9.74 -22.36
N ALA A 181 -4.20 -10.46 -22.81
CA ALA A 181 -4.24 -11.90 -22.93
C ALA A 181 -3.66 -12.53 -21.65
N ARG A 182 -4.23 -13.65 -21.24
CA ARG A 182 -3.74 -14.42 -20.09
C ARG A 182 -2.94 -15.60 -20.60
N GLU A 183 -1.62 -15.49 -20.55
CA GLU A 183 -0.74 -16.63 -20.80
C GLU A 183 -0.66 -17.48 -19.52
N ALA A 184 -0.74 -18.81 -19.70
CA ALA A 184 -0.43 -19.74 -18.63
C ALA A 184 1.07 -19.58 -18.29
N VAL A 185 1.40 -19.53 -17.01
CA VAL A 185 2.79 -19.67 -16.57
C VAL A 185 3.14 -21.15 -16.69
N ASP A 186 4.27 -21.48 -17.32
CA ASP A 186 4.76 -22.87 -17.39
C ASP A 186 4.77 -23.51 -15.98
N GLY A 187 4.22 -24.73 -15.88
CA GLY A 187 3.93 -25.37 -14.60
C GLY A 187 2.49 -25.16 -14.08
N GLY A 188 1.52 -24.96 -14.98
CA GLY A 188 0.09 -25.03 -14.63
C GLY A 188 -0.31 -26.43 -14.13
N CYS A 189 -1.00 -26.51 -12.99
CA CYS A 189 -1.46 -27.77 -12.40
C CYS A 189 -2.84 -28.15 -13.01
N PRO A 190 -2.98 -29.22 -13.80
CA PRO A 190 -4.29 -29.64 -14.29
C PRO A 190 -5.21 -30.03 -13.12
N GLY A 191 -6.52 -29.82 -13.28
CA GLY A 191 -7.54 -30.21 -12.29
C GLY A 191 -7.68 -29.33 -11.04
N LEU A 192 -6.84 -28.29 -10.85
CA LEU A 192 -6.95 -27.40 -9.69
C LEU A 192 -8.20 -26.50 -9.79
N ALA A 193 -9.16 -26.69 -8.87
CA ALA A 193 -10.39 -25.88 -8.80
C ALA A 193 -10.17 -24.44 -8.29
N LEU A 194 -8.98 -24.12 -7.77
CA LEU A 194 -8.60 -22.77 -7.34
C LEU A 194 -8.03 -21.95 -8.52
N PRO A 195 -8.38 -20.64 -8.64
CA PRO A 195 -7.89 -19.81 -9.74
C PRO A 195 -6.36 -19.73 -9.78
N GLN A 196 -5.77 -20.16 -10.90
CA GLN A 196 -4.32 -20.07 -11.09
C GLN A 196 -3.88 -18.65 -11.45
N GLN A 197 -2.69 -18.30 -10.98
CA GLN A 197 -2.04 -17.03 -11.29
C GLN A 197 -1.52 -17.04 -12.74
N THR A 198 -2.39 -16.66 -13.68
CA THR A 198 -2.02 -16.42 -15.08
C THR A 198 -1.15 -15.18 -15.21
N ARG A 199 -0.18 -15.18 -16.14
CA ARG A 199 0.58 -13.98 -16.46
C ARG A 199 -0.25 -13.14 -17.44
N SER A 200 -0.67 -11.95 -17.00
CA SER A 200 -1.23 -10.95 -17.90
C SER A 200 -0.13 -10.48 -18.85
N VAL A 201 -0.33 -10.70 -20.14
CA VAL A 201 0.46 -10.14 -21.22
C VAL A 201 -0.42 -9.27 -22.10
N TYR A 202 0.20 -8.36 -22.84
CA TYR A 202 -0.51 -7.27 -23.49
C TYR A 202 -0.19 -7.23 -24.97
N ARG A 203 -1.22 -7.07 -25.80
CA ARG A 203 -1.11 -6.61 -27.19
C ARG A 203 -1.73 -5.23 -27.29
N CYS A 204 -1.30 -4.43 -28.26
CA CYS A 204 -1.89 -3.12 -28.49
C CYS A 204 -2.31 -2.94 -29.95
N LYS A 205 -3.55 -2.52 -30.13
CA LYS A 205 -4.07 -1.95 -31.36
C LYS A 205 -4.05 -0.43 -31.22
N LEU A 206 -3.40 0.24 -32.16
CA LEU A 206 -3.42 1.69 -32.31
C LEU A 206 -4.24 2.05 -33.55
N GLU A 207 -5.30 2.82 -33.35
CA GLU A 207 -6.11 3.41 -34.40
C GLU A 207 -5.85 4.92 -34.46
N ILE A 208 -5.51 5.39 -35.66
CA ILE A 208 -5.36 6.81 -36.00
C ILE A 208 -6.06 7.08 -37.34
N PRO A 209 -6.40 8.34 -37.67
CA PRO A 209 -7.10 8.65 -38.92
C PRO A 209 -6.33 8.12 -40.15
N GLY A 210 -6.94 7.16 -40.86
CA GLY A 210 -6.38 6.54 -42.06
C GLY A 210 -5.40 5.37 -41.84
N LEU A 211 -5.07 5.00 -40.60
CA LEU A 211 -4.19 3.85 -40.33
C LEU A 211 -4.56 3.11 -39.02
N ALA A 212 -4.68 1.79 -39.12
CA ALA A 212 -4.77 0.90 -37.97
C ALA A 212 -3.54 -0.01 -37.89
N VAL A 213 -3.00 -0.19 -36.68
CA VAL A 213 -1.82 -0.99 -36.39
C VAL A 213 -2.10 -1.92 -35.23
N VAL A 214 -1.62 -3.17 -35.31
CA VAL A 214 -1.65 -4.15 -34.21
C VAL A 214 -0.23 -4.63 -33.97
N THR A 215 0.18 -4.78 -32.71
CA THR A 215 1.48 -5.36 -32.37
C THR A 215 1.57 -6.85 -32.76
N PRO A 216 2.67 -7.31 -33.39
CA PRO A 216 2.78 -8.69 -33.89
C PRO A 216 3.01 -9.77 -32.80
N GLY A 217 3.30 -9.38 -31.56
CA GLY A 217 3.56 -10.30 -30.43
C GLY A 217 2.97 -9.81 -29.11
N THR A 218 3.09 -10.63 -28.07
CA THR A 218 2.68 -10.31 -26.69
C THR A 218 3.82 -9.65 -25.89
N PHE A 219 3.46 -8.71 -25.01
CA PHE A 219 4.41 -7.99 -24.16
C PHE A 219 4.07 -8.16 -22.69
N VAL A 220 5.09 -8.30 -21.84
CA VAL A 220 4.92 -8.42 -20.37
C VAL A 220 4.36 -7.13 -19.75
N ARG A 221 4.61 -5.96 -20.36
CA ARG A 221 4.18 -4.66 -19.85
C ARG A 221 3.28 -3.95 -20.87
N LYS A 222 2.11 -3.50 -20.42
CA LYS A 222 1.17 -2.68 -21.20
C LYS A 222 1.84 -1.50 -21.92
N LYS A 223 2.73 -0.79 -21.23
CA LYS A 223 3.46 0.37 -21.79
C LYS A 223 4.34 0.00 -22.99
N ASP A 224 4.93 -1.20 -23.00
CA ASP A 224 5.81 -1.63 -24.09
C ASP A 224 4.99 -1.96 -25.34
N ALA A 225 3.85 -2.64 -25.18
CA ALA A 225 2.91 -2.89 -26.28
C ALA A 225 2.41 -1.58 -26.91
N GLU A 226 2.06 -0.59 -26.09
CA GLU A 226 1.62 0.74 -26.57
C GLU A 226 2.75 1.48 -27.32
N GLN A 227 3.99 1.41 -26.86
CA GLN A 227 5.15 2.02 -27.54
C GLN A 227 5.49 1.29 -28.84
N ALA A 228 5.41 -0.05 -28.86
CA ALA A 228 5.62 -0.84 -30.07
C ALA A 228 4.55 -0.56 -31.14
N ALA A 229 3.27 -0.47 -30.75
CA ALA A 229 2.20 -0.06 -31.66
C ALA A 229 2.43 1.34 -32.24
N ALA A 230 2.87 2.29 -31.40
CA ALA A 230 3.20 3.64 -31.82
C ALA A 230 4.41 3.69 -32.77
N GLN A 231 5.46 2.90 -32.51
CA GLN A 231 6.64 2.82 -33.40
C GLN A 231 6.24 2.29 -34.79
N ILE A 232 5.52 1.16 -34.85
CA ILE A 232 5.05 0.59 -36.12
C ILE A 232 4.14 1.58 -36.89
N ALA A 233 3.36 2.39 -36.18
CA ALA A 233 2.57 3.45 -36.80
C ALA A 233 3.43 4.60 -37.35
N LEU A 234 4.47 5.04 -36.64
CA LEU A 234 5.43 6.04 -37.15
C LEU A 234 6.17 5.54 -38.39
N ASP A 235 6.64 4.29 -38.35
CA ASP A 235 7.35 3.63 -39.47
C ASP A 235 6.47 3.56 -40.72
N LYS A 236 5.20 3.13 -40.57
CA LYS A 236 4.21 3.08 -41.67
C LYS A 236 3.81 4.46 -42.20
N LEU A 237 3.88 5.50 -41.38
CA LEU A 237 3.60 6.88 -41.80
C LEU A 237 4.83 7.63 -42.34
N GLY A 238 6.02 7.02 -42.30
CA GLY A 238 7.27 7.68 -42.67
C GLY A 238 7.65 8.85 -41.76
N ILE A 239 7.11 8.93 -40.53
CA ILE A 239 7.35 10.05 -39.62
C ILE A 239 8.61 9.74 -38.79
N GLN A 240 9.71 10.41 -39.10
CA GLN A 240 10.86 10.42 -38.17
C GLN A 240 10.50 11.21 -36.91
N ALA A 241 10.81 10.65 -35.74
CA ALA A 241 10.48 11.24 -34.43
C ALA A 241 11.12 12.63 -34.18
N THR A 242 12.09 13.02 -34.99
CA THR A 242 12.80 14.30 -34.97
C THR A 242 12.15 15.40 -35.84
N ALA A 243 11.20 15.06 -36.73
CA ALA A 243 10.77 15.94 -37.83
C ALA A 243 9.95 17.19 -37.43
N ASN A 244 9.51 17.30 -36.16
CA ASN A 244 8.65 18.39 -35.67
C ASN A 244 9.34 19.31 -34.64
N ALA A 245 10.63 19.11 -34.36
CA ALA A 245 11.42 20.04 -33.54
C ALA A 245 12.25 20.93 -34.47
N PRO A 246 12.34 22.26 -34.24
CA PRO A 246 13.18 23.12 -35.06
C PRO A 246 14.62 22.62 -35.02
N SER A 247 15.15 22.34 -36.20
CA SER A 247 16.43 21.66 -36.43
C SER A 247 17.61 22.63 -36.47
N THR A 248 17.32 23.91 -36.68
CA THR A 248 18.29 25.01 -36.70
C THR A 248 17.94 26.10 -35.68
N PRO A 249 18.92 26.85 -35.16
CA PRO A 249 18.67 28.02 -34.31
C PRO A 249 17.76 29.07 -34.97
N LYS A 250 17.77 29.17 -36.31
CA LYS A 250 16.90 30.07 -37.07
C LYS A 250 15.44 29.62 -37.04
N GLU A 251 15.16 28.33 -37.29
CA GLU A 251 13.80 27.79 -37.17
C GLU A 251 13.26 27.95 -35.75
N ALA A 252 14.10 27.74 -34.73
CA ALA A 252 13.73 27.95 -33.33
C ALA A 252 13.43 29.43 -33.01
N TRP A 253 14.17 30.36 -33.63
CA TRP A 253 13.93 31.79 -33.52
C TRP A 253 12.63 32.24 -34.18
N ASP A 254 12.36 31.77 -35.40
CA ASP A 254 11.14 32.11 -36.14
C ASP A 254 9.89 31.51 -35.44
N GLU A 255 10.00 30.29 -34.89
CA GLU A 255 8.94 29.68 -34.08
C GLU A 255 8.75 30.38 -32.72
N LEU A 256 9.80 30.94 -32.11
CA LEU A 256 9.70 31.74 -30.88
C LEU A 256 8.90 33.03 -31.13
N ILE A 257 9.16 33.74 -32.23
CA ILE A 257 8.38 34.92 -32.64
C ILE A 257 6.91 34.55 -32.86
N ALA A 258 6.64 33.47 -33.62
CA ALA A 258 5.28 33.01 -33.86
C ALA A 258 4.55 32.61 -32.56
N ARG A 259 5.25 31.96 -31.62
CA ARG A 259 4.71 31.57 -30.32
C ARG A 259 4.35 32.77 -29.45
N ILE A 260 5.22 33.79 -29.40
CA ILE A 260 4.97 35.02 -28.64
C ILE A 260 3.79 35.80 -29.23
N SER A 261 3.76 36.02 -30.54
CA SER A 261 2.62 36.67 -31.21
C SER A 261 1.29 35.95 -30.93
N GLY A 262 1.28 34.61 -30.96
CA GLY A 262 0.10 33.79 -30.68
C GLY A 262 -0.49 33.94 -29.27
N PHE A 263 0.28 34.37 -28.26
CA PHE A 263 -0.25 34.64 -26.92
C PHE A 263 -1.14 35.88 -26.85
N PHE A 264 -0.92 36.86 -27.72
CA PHE A 264 -1.62 38.15 -27.73
C PHE A 264 -2.71 38.23 -28.81
N ALA A 265 -3.03 37.11 -29.47
CA ALA A 265 -4.10 37.04 -30.47
C ALA A 265 -5.48 36.93 -29.80
N ASP A 266 -6.41 37.83 -30.16
CA ASP A 266 -7.73 37.98 -29.51
C ASP A 266 -8.56 36.68 -29.52
N GLU A 267 -8.48 35.89 -30.60
CA GLU A 267 -9.19 34.61 -30.77
C GLU A 267 -8.87 33.56 -29.69
N ASN A 268 -7.68 33.64 -29.09
CA ASN A 268 -7.23 32.67 -28.09
C ASN A 268 -7.73 32.99 -26.67
N PHE A 269 -8.13 34.23 -26.39
CA PHE A 269 -8.37 34.68 -25.02
C PHE A 269 -9.61 34.05 -24.34
N PRO A 270 -10.81 33.96 -24.97
CA PRO A 270 -12.02 33.50 -24.30
C PRO A 270 -12.02 32.00 -23.92
N SER A 271 -11.23 31.17 -24.61
CA SER A 271 -11.28 29.71 -24.54
C SER A 271 -9.97 29.04 -24.06
N SER A 272 -8.88 29.80 -23.93
CA SER A 272 -7.60 29.27 -23.46
C SER A 272 -7.60 28.95 -21.96
N SER A 273 -6.93 27.83 -21.62
CA SER A 273 -6.57 27.40 -20.26
C SER A 273 -5.07 27.59 -19.98
N HIS A 274 -4.38 28.41 -20.76
CA HIS A 274 -2.94 28.64 -20.60
C HIS A 274 -2.66 29.51 -19.35
N PRO A 275 -1.67 29.17 -18.50
CA PRO A 275 -1.34 29.92 -17.28
C PRO A 275 -1.18 31.44 -17.47
N LEU A 276 -0.65 31.86 -18.62
CA LEU A 276 -0.49 33.27 -18.97
C LEU A 276 -1.80 34.08 -18.93
N ILE A 277 -2.97 33.45 -19.11
CA ILE A 277 -4.26 34.10 -18.98
C ILE A 277 -4.47 34.62 -17.55
N GLY A 278 -4.06 33.89 -16.51
CA GLY A 278 -4.12 34.34 -15.11
C GLY A 278 -3.31 35.62 -14.87
N HIS A 279 -2.08 35.66 -15.41
CA HIS A 279 -1.23 36.86 -15.40
C HIS A 279 -1.89 38.05 -16.11
N MET A 280 -2.54 37.81 -17.26
CA MET A 280 -3.21 38.86 -18.03
C MET A 280 -4.45 39.39 -17.30
N CYS A 281 -5.30 38.52 -16.74
CA CYS A 281 -6.53 38.91 -16.04
C CYS A 281 -6.29 39.91 -14.89
N VAL A 282 -5.22 39.76 -14.10
CA VAL A 282 -4.89 40.73 -13.03
C VAL A 282 -4.54 42.09 -13.61
N THR A 283 -3.82 42.14 -14.74
CA THR A 283 -3.32 43.41 -15.29
C THR A 283 -4.40 44.27 -15.95
N PHE A 284 -5.58 43.71 -16.23
CA PHE A 284 -6.75 44.49 -16.67
C PHE A 284 -7.47 45.26 -15.55
N ARG A 285 -7.07 45.09 -14.27
CA ARG A 285 -7.58 45.94 -13.17
C ARG A 285 -6.78 47.23 -12.96
N ARG A 286 -5.56 47.26 -13.50
CA ARG A 286 -4.65 48.40 -13.33
C ARG A 286 -5.19 49.59 -14.11
N THR A 287 -5.30 50.73 -13.46
CA THR A 287 -5.68 51.99 -14.10
C THR A 287 -4.46 52.73 -14.65
N GLY A 288 -4.69 53.59 -15.64
CA GLY A 288 -3.62 54.34 -16.31
C GLY A 288 -2.71 53.46 -17.17
N ASP A 289 -1.46 53.88 -17.33
CA ASP A 289 -0.53 53.35 -18.34
C ASP A 289 -0.15 51.87 -18.15
N ARG A 290 -0.46 51.26 -16.99
CA ARG A 290 -0.12 49.85 -16.67
C ARG A 290 -1.24 48.85 -16.99
N PHE A 291 -2.35 49.31 -17.59
CA PHE A 291 -3.46 48.45 -18.02
C PHE A 291 -3.02 47.41 -19.07
N GLY A 292 -3.28 46.13 -18.82
CA GLY A 292 -3.00 45.04 -19.76
C GLY A 292 -1.51 44.77 -20.04
N MET A 293 -0.61 45.31 -19.20
CA MET A 293 0.84 45.09 -19.28
C MET A 293 1.28 44.02 -18.28
N ILE A 294 1.86 42.93 -18.78
CA ILE A 294 2.44 41.83 -17.98
C ILE A 294 3.98 41.90 -17.98
N PRO A 295 4.65 41.42 -16.92
CA PRO A 295 6.11 41.32 -16.92
C PRO A 295 6.58 40.31 -17.97
N LEU A 296 7.68 40.58 -18.67
CA LEU A 296 8.22 39.65 -19.67
C LEU A 296 8.56 38.27 -19.09
N SER A 297 8.94 38.24 -17.81
CA SER A 297 9.20 37.02 -17.03
C SER A 297 7.97 36.14 -16.79
N ALA A 298 6.75 36.66 -16.89
CA ALA A 298 5.54 35.83 -16.85
C ALA A 298 5.48 34.85 -18.04
N ILE A 299 5.96 35.25 -19.23
CA ILE A 299 6.06 34.37 -20.40
C ILE A 299 7.07 33.25 -20.12
N ALA A 300 8.25 33.60 -19.58
CA ALA A 300 9.28 32.64 -19.19
C ALA A 300 8.83 31.70 -18.05
N ALA A 301 7.96 32.17 -17.16
CA ALA A 301 7.38 31.36 -16.10
C ALA A 301 6.39 30.31 -16.66
N CYS A 302 5.49 30.73 -17.55
CA CYS A 302 4.33 29.94 -17.99
C CYS A 302 4.63 28.90 -19.06
N ASP A 303 5.45 29.22 -20.07
CA ASP A 303 5.57 28.39 -21.27
C ASP A 303 6.93 27.66 -21.35
N VAL A 304 6.87 26.34 -21.20
CA VAL A 304 8.04 25.45 -21.30
C VAL A 304 8.60 25.39 -22.71
N LYS A 305 7.76 25.52 -23.75
CA LYS A 305 8.18 25.53 -25.16
C LYS A 305 8.97 26.80 -25.48
N VAL A 306 8.59 27.97 -24.95
CA VAL A 306 9.39 29.21 -25.04
C VAL A 306 10.80 28.98 -24.48
N ASN A 307 10.90 28.41 -23.27
CA ASN A 307 12.19 28.06 -22.67
C ASN A 307 12.98 27.05 -23.52
N THR A 308 12.32 26.06 -24.13
CA THR A 308 12.97 25.09 -25.03
C THR A 308 13.47 25.75 -26.32
N LEU A 309 12.69 26.66 -26.92
CA LEU A 309 13.09 27.41 -28.12
C LEU A 309 14.28 28.31 -27.82
N CYS A 310 14.29 29.04 -26.70
CA CYS A 310 15.45 29.83 -26.29
C CYS A 310 16.74 29.00 -26.18
N LYS A 311 16.67 27.77 -25.64
CA LYS A 311 17.82 26.84 -25.57
C LYS A 311 18.29 26.33 -26.95
N LEU A 312 17.38 26.23 -27.92
CA LEU A 312 17.72 25.83 -29.30
C LEU A 312 18.31 27.01 -30.11
N VAL A 313 17.97 28.25 -29.73
CA VAL A 313 18.59 29.47 -30.28
C VAL A 313 20.00 29.67 -29.70
N ASP A 314 20.14 29.66 -28.37
CA ASP A 314 21.44 29.69 -27.68
C ASP A 314 21.44 28.69 -26.49
N PRO A 315 22.29 27.64 -26.51
CA PRO A 315 22.42 26.70 -25.41
C PRO A 315 22.74 27.33 -24.04
N LYS A 316 23.37 28.52 -24.00
CA LYS A 316 23.64 29.26 -22.76
C LYS A 316 22.36 29.64 -22.01
N ALA A 317 21.21 29.74 -22.71
CA ALA A 317 19.90 29.97 -22.10
C ALA A 317 19.45 28.83 -21.16
N GLU A 318 20.14 27.66 -21.16
CA GLU A 318 19.96 26.67 -20.10
C GLU A 318 20.51 27.14 -18.74
N PHE A 319 21.51 28.01 -18.70
CA PHE A 319 22.14 28.43 -17.44
C PHE A 319 21.80 29.87 -17.08
N ASP A 320 21.55 30.76 -18.05
CA ASP A 320 21.29 32.18 -17.80
C ASP A 320 19.81 32.58 -18.02
N PRO A 321 19.06 32.96 -16.96
CA PRO A 321 17.70 33.47 -17.08
C PRO A 321 17.60 34.87 -17.72
N LEU A 322 18.64 35.70 -17.63
CA LEU A 322 18.67 37.04 -18.25
C LEU A 322 18.78 36.91 -19.76
N LEU A 323 19.57 35.94 -20.26
CA LEU A 323 19.60 35.59 -21.68
C LEU A 323 18.24 35.09 -22.17
N VAL A 324 17.52 34.28 -21.39
CA VAL A 324 16.13 33.88 -21.73
C VAL A 324 15.22 35.10 -21.88
N LEU A 325 15.29 36.07 -20.94
CA LEU A 325 14.52 37.31 -21.04
C LEU A 325 14.92 38.15 -22.25
N SER A 326 16.21 38.28 -22.56
CA SER A 326 16.70 39.01 -23.73
C SER A 326 16.21 38.40 -25.05
N LEU A 327 16.22 37.07 -25.17
CA LEU A 327 15.68 36.36 -26.34
C LEU A 327 14.17 36.60 -26.48
N ILE A 328 13.41 36.55 -25.38
CA ILE A 328 11.96 36.85 -25.38
C ILE A 328 11.69 38.33 -25.73
N TYR A 329 12.48 39.28 -25.21
CA TYR A 329 12.36 40.72 -25.52
C TYR A 329 12.55 40.97 -27.01
N ASN A 330 13.66 40.45 -27.57
CA ASN A 330 14.01 40.62 -28.97
C ASN A 330 13.03 39.91 -29.92
N ALA A 331 12.46 38.77 -29.50
CA ALA A 331 11.42 38.09 -30.26
C ALA A 331 10.06 38.82 -30.16
N ALA A 332 9.70 39.35 -28.99
CA ALA A 332 8.49 40.16 -28.80
C ALA A 332 8.54 41.47 -29.62
N LYS A 333 9.69 42.14 -29.69
CA LYS A 333 9.93 43.32 -30.54
C LYS A 333 9.79 43.05 -32.04
N LYS A 334 9.93 41.79 -32.47
CA LYS A 334 9.69 41.30 -33.84
C LYS A 334 8.32 40.62 -34.04
N SER A 335 7.54 40.46 -32.98
CA SER A 335 6.26 39.74 -33.02
C SER A 335 5.13 40.65 -33.50
N PRO A 336 4.40 40.30 -34.58
CA PRO A 336 3.30 41.12 -35.05
C PRO A 336 2.19 41.20 -33.98
N GLY A 337 1.65 42.40 -33.78
CA GLY A 337 0.60 42.68 -32.78
C GLY A 337 1.09 42.80 -31.34
N VAL A 338 2.39 42.66 -31.06
CA VAL A 338 2.97 42.78 -29.71
C VAL A 338 3.72 44.10 -29.59
N SER A 339 3.64 44.73 -28.41
CA SER A 339 4.43 45.91 -28.07
C SER A 339 5.13 45.73 -26.73
N VAL A 340 6.37 46.21 -26.66
CA VAL A 340 7.26 46.12 -25.49
C VAL A 340 7.73 47.53 -25.17
N SER A 341 7.87 47.89 -23.89
CA SER A 341 8.48 49.18 -23.54
C SER A 341 10.00 49.13 -23.70
N ASP A 342 10.59 50.20 -24.23
CA ASP A 342 12.05 50.35 -24.35
C ASP A 342 12.71 50.78 -23.03
N SER A 343 11.93 51.22 -22.03
CA SER A 343 12.44 51.66 -20.71
C SER A 343 12.17 50.67 -19.56
N ASN A 344 11.25 49.72 -19.73
CA ASN A 344 10.82 48.79 -18.69
C ASN A 344 10.46 47.46 -19.35
N LEU A 345 10.70 46.30 -18.72
CA LEU A 345 10.48 44.97 -19.32
C LEU A 345 9.00 44.52 -19.33
N TRP A 346 8.10 45.45 -19.65
CA TRP A 346 6.67 45.22 -19.80
C TRP A 346 6.33 44.86 -21.25
N VAL A 347 5.44 43.88 -21.42
CA VAL A 347 4.88 43.48 -22.72
C VAL A 347 3.36 43.52 -22.70
N ARG A 348 2.76 43.98 -23.81
CA ARG A 348 1.30 44.05 -24.02
C ARG A 348 0.91 43.87 -25.49
N ASN A 349 -0.38 43.59 -25.73
CA ASN A 349 -0.96 43.68 -27.06
C ASN A 349 -0.85 45.13 -27.57
N GLN A 350 -0.49 45.28 -28.84
CA GLN A 350 -0.40 46.57 -29.53
C GLN A 350 -1.81 47.15 -29.76
N LYS A 351 -2.81 46.29 -29.99
CA LYS A 351 -4.23 46.65 -30.08
C LYS A 351 -4.90 46.52 -28.70
N PRO A 352 -5.90 47.34 -28.37
CA PRO A 352 -6.79 47.07 -27.24
C PRO A 352 -7.57 45.78 -27.48
N TYR A 353 -7.75 44.97 -26.44
CA TYR A 353 -8.66 43.83 -26.47
C TYR A 353 -10.11 44.28 -26.62
N SER A 354 -10.95 43.42 -27.20
CA SER A 354 -12.39 43.69 -27.28
C SER A 354 -13.03 43.77 -25.88
N PRO A 355 -14.06 44.62 -25.66
CA PRO A 355 -14.74 44.72 -24.37
C PRO A 355 -15.22 43.36 -23.84
N GLU A 356 -15.72 42.49 -24.72
CA GLU A 356 -16.20 41.16 -24.38
C GLU A 356 -15.07 40.25 -23.85
N ALA A 357 -13.86 40.37 -24.38
CA ALA A 357 -12.71 39.61 -23.91
C ALA A 357 -12.24 40.10 -22.52
N VAL A 358 -12.30 41.42 -22.27
CA VAL A 358 -11.99 42.02 -20.97
C VAL A 358 -13.05 41.64 -19.93
N ASP A 359 -14.34 41.67 -20.28
CA ASP A 359 -15.42 41.25 -19.40
C ASP A 359 -15.31 39.76 -19.04
N VAL A 360 -14.98 38.89 -20.01
CA VAL A 360 -14.70 37.46 -19.74
C VAL A 360 -13.46 37.29 -18.85
N ALA A 361 -12.43 38.13 -18.99
CA ALA A 361 -11.26 38.13 -18.10
C ALA A 361 -11.65 38.44 -16.65
N LEU A 362 -12.49 39.47 -16.47
CA LEU A 362 -12.95 39.94 -15.16
C LEU A 362 -13.96 38.97 -14.52
N GLN A 363 -14.83 38.33 -15.30
CA GLN A 363 -15.80 37.33 -14.83
C GLN A 363 -15.15 36.01 -14.38
N ARG A 364 -13.97 35.65 -14.91
CA ARG A 364 -13.21 34.46 -14.49
C ARG A 364 -12.61 34.58 -13.07
N TRP A 365 -12.84 35.68 -12.36
CA TRP A 365 -12.29 35.91 -11.02
C TRP A 365 -13.34 35.83 -9.91
N THR A 366 -13.03 35.06 -8.89
CA THR A 366 -13.77 34.93 -7.63
C THR A 366 -13.41 36.07 -6.66
N SER A 367 -14.39 36.55 -5.90
CA SER A 367 -14.31 37.81 -5.14
C SER A 367 -13.45 37.77 -3.87
N ILE A 368 -12.14 37.50 -4.00
CA ILE A 368 -11.19 37.60 -2.88
C ILE A 368 -10.75 39.07 -2.73
N MET A 369 -11.21 39.76 -1.69
CA MET A 369 -10.87 41.17 -1.43
C MET A 369 -9.77 41.39 -0.37
N ASN A 370 -9.30 40.32 0.29
CA ASN A 370 -8.30 40.39 1.38
C ASN A 370 -6.92 39.95 0.87
N PRO A 371 -5.83 40.71 1.11
CA PRO A 371 -4.48 40.33 0.65
C PRO A 371 -4.11 38.91 1.04
N ILE A 372 -3.35 38.22 0.18
CA ILE A 372 -2.89 36.85 0.45
C ILE A 372 -1.52 36.96 1.13
N GLU A 373 -1.40 36.46 2.34
CA GLU A 373 -0.12 36.29 3.02
C GLU A 373 0.41 34.88 2.74
N VAL A 374 1.67 34.77 2.31
CA VAL A 374 2.34 33.49 2.05
C VAL A 374 3.82 33.58 2.47
N ASP A 375 4.33 32.58 3.17
CA ASP A 375 5.73 32.56 3.58
C ASP A 375 6.66 32.16 2.43
N GLY A 376 7.74 32.92 2.24
CA GLY A 376 8.87 32.61 1.37
C GLY A 376 10.19 32.67 2.13
N ILE A 377 11.27 32.21 1.51
CA ILE A 377 12.63 32.32 2.07
C ILE A 377 13.41 33.39 1.32
N PHE A 378 13.84 34.42 2.05
CA PHE A 378 14.85 35.36 1.58
C PHE A 378 16.21 34.65 1.55
N VAL A 379 16.87 34.67 0.39
CA VAL A 379 18.18 34.05 0.13
C VAL A 379 19.17 35.18 -0.22
N PRO A 380 19.93 35.68 0.76
CA PRO A 380 20.87 36.79 0.54
C PRO A 380 21.98 36.41 -0.44
N CYS A 381 22.44 37.38 -1.22
CA CYS A 381 23.58 37.26 -2.11
C CYS A 381 24.92 37.24 -1.37
N VAL A 382 24.99 37.95 -0.24
CA VAL A 382 26.08 37.95 0.74
C VAL A 382 26.10 36.59 1.43
N MET A 383 27.25 35.93 1.52
CA MET A 383 27.33 34.54 2.03
C MET A 383 27.18 34.48 3.56
N GLU A 384 27.69 35.52 4.22
CA GLU A 384 27.74 35.75 5.66
C GLU A 384 26.34 35.92 6.28
N ASP A 385 25.39 36.46 5.51
CA ASP A 385 23.99 36.55 5.92
C ASP A 385 23.30 35.20 5.74
N GLU A 386 22.53 34.74 6.73
CA GLU A 386 21.77 33.51 6.61
C GLU A 386 20.42 33.68 5.88
N PRO A 387 19.92 32.63 5.21
CA PRO A 387 18.55 32.59 4.69
C PRO A 387 17.52 32.69 5.82
N LYS A 388 16.43 33.45 5.60
CA LYS A 388 15.42 33.75 6.63
C LYS A 388 14.01 33.61 6.07
N THR A 389 13.05 33.21 6.91
CA THR A 389 11.62 33.27 6.56
C THR A 389 11.18 34.72 6.41
N MET A 390 10.34 34.98 5.40
CA MET A 390 9.75 36.28 5.11
C MET A 390 8.33 36.10 4.58
N THR A 391 7.35 36.66 5.28
CA THR A 391 5.96 36.66 4.85
C THR A 391 5.76 37.67 3.72
N LEU A 392 5.22 37.21 2.60
CA LEU A 392 4.95 37.99 1.41
C LEU A 392 3.46 38.38 1.38
N THR A 393 3.16 39.67 1.41
CA THR A 393 1.79 40.17 1.24
C THR A 393 1.52 40.41 -0.24
N LEU A 394 0.75 39.52 -0.86
CA LEU A 394 0.34 39.62 -2.26
C LEU A 394 -0.95 40.45 -2.37
N SER A 395 -0.90 41.50 -3.20
CA SER A 395 -1.99 42.45 -3.36
C SER A 395 -2.92 42.07 -4.53
N HIS A 396 -4.14 42.61 -4.51
CA HIS A 396 -5.13 42.34 -5.58
C HIS A 396 -5.00 43.23 -6.82
N ASN A 397 -4.23 44.31 -6.70
CA ASN A 397 -4.15 45.39 -7.68
C ASN A 397 -2.79 45.46 -8.38
N GLU A 398 -1.74 44.91 -7.76
CA GLU A 398 -0.46 44.68 -8.43
C GLU A 398 -0.32 43.21 -8.83
N HIS A 399 0.63 42.95 -9.72
CA HIS A 399 0.94 41.61 -10.17
C HIS A 399 1.88 40.95 -9.16
N TYR A 400 1.58 39.74 -8.68
CA TYR A 400 2.28 39.09 -7.56
C TYR A 400 3.82 39.11 -7.65
N MET A 401 4.39 38.94 -8.86
CA MET A 401 5.86 39.04 -9.04
C MET A 401 6.43 40.39 -8.58
N GLY A 402 5.66 41.47 -8.75
CA GLY A 402 5.96 42.82 -8.27
C GLY A 402 5.93 42.92 -6.76
N ASP A 403 4.90 42.37 -6.12
CA ASP A 403 4.81 42.31 -4.66
C ASP A 403 6.02 41.53 -4.09
N ILE A 404 6.40 40.41 -4.72
CA ILE A 404 7.62 39.67 -4.37
C ILE A 404 8.88 40.54 -4.51
N VAL A 405 9.17 41.10 -5.69
CA VAL A 405 10.43 41.86 -5.89
C VAL A 405 10.47 43.25 -5.25
N SER A 406 9.33 43.77 -4.77
CA SER A 406 9.31 44.96 -3.92
C SER A 406 10.12 44.77 -2.62
N ASN A 407 10.16 43.53 -2.12
CA ASN A 407 11.01 43.13 -0.99
C ASN A 407 12.50 42.96 -1.38
N LEU A 408 12.85 43.07 -2.67
CA LEU A 408 14.20 42.99 -3.23
C LEU A 408 14.70 44.32 -3.80
N SER A 409 14.17 45.44 -3.29
CA SER A 409 14.51 46.81 -3.71
C SER A 409 14.26 47.13 -5.20
N ALA A 410 13.45 46.34 -5.91
CA ALA A 410 13.05 46.66 -7.28
C ALA A 410 12.01 47.79 -7.30
N SER A 411 12.19 48.76 -8.20
CA SER A 411 11.28 49.89 -8.37
C SER A 411 10.02 49.58 -9.19
N ASP A 412 10.03 48.49 -9.97
CA ASP A 412 8.96 48.12 -10.91
C ASP A 412 8.90 46.60 -11.09
N SER A 413 7.68 46.03 -11.13
CA SER A 413 7.44 44.58 -11.28
C SER A 413 7.98 43.97 -12.57
N SER A 414 8.20 44.77 -13.62
CA SER A 414 8.81 44.33 -14.87
C SER A 414 10.25 43.85 -14.69
N LEU A 415 10.97 44.38 -13.69
CA LEU A 415 12.32 43.94 -13.36
C LEU A 415 12.35 42.58 -12.65
N ALA A 416 11.20 41.96 -12.34
CA ALA A 416 11.17 40.64 -11.75
C ALA A 416 11.66 39.57 -12.75
N VAL A 417 12.65 38.79 -12.34
CA VAL A 417 13.17 37.62 -13.03
C VAL A 417 12.80 36.37 -12.23
N VAL A 418 12.48 35.28 -12.93
CA VAL A 418 12.18 33.99 -12.29
C VAL A 418 13.18 32.93 -12.73
N SER A 419 13.56 32.05 -11.80
CA SER A 419 14.23 30.81 -12.15
C SER A 419 13.25 29.78 -12.73
N ARG A 420 13.80 28.70 -13.27
CA ARG A 420 13.10 27.41 -13.39
C ARG A 420 12.60 26.92 -12.03
N THR A 421 11.66 25.99 -12.06
CA THR A 421 11.17 25.30 -10.87
C THR A 421 12.29 24.54 -10.13
N VAL A 422 12.23 24.60 -8.81
CA VAL A 422 13.15 23.99 -7.85
C VAL A 422 12.45 22.82 -7.16
N GLY A 423 13.18 21.74 -6.89
CA GLY A 423 12.63 20.57 -6.18
C GLY A 423 11.89 19.59 -7.09
N LYS A 424 10.64 19.22 -6.73
CA LYS A 424 9.84 18.27 -7.49
C LYS A 424 9.27 18.93 -8.75
N ALA A 425 9.14 18.19 -9.85
CA ALA A 425 8.58 18.73 -11.09
C ALA A 425 7.09 19.15 -10.98
N SER A 426 6.42 18.81 -9.88
CA SER A 426 5.04 19.18 -9.56
C SER A 426 4.90 20.35 -8.59
N SER A 427 6.00 20.88 -8.03
CA SER A 427 5.97 22.08 -7.17
C SER A 427 6.35 23.31 -7.98
N GLU A 428 5.60 24.41 -7.84
CA GLU A 428 5.86 25.67 -8.55
C GLU A 428 6.91 26.56 -7.87
N ILE A 429 7.58 26.03 -6.82
CA ILE A 429 8.68 26.69 -6.09
C ILE A 429 9.72 27.23 -7.07
N ARG A 430 9.96 28.54 -7.03
CA ARG A 430 10.94 29.27 -7.86
C ARG A 430 11.71 30.27 -7.02
N LEU A 431 12.87 30.67 -7.54
CA LEU A 431 13.62 31.82 -7.05
C LEU A 431 13.24 33.04 -7.90
N TYR A 432 12.82 34.10 -7.21
CA TYR A 432 12.50 35.41 -7.74
C TYR A 432 13.66 36.36 -7.43
N PHE A 433 14.11 37.15 -8.40
CA PHE A 433 15.20 38.11 -8.21
C PHE A 433 15.04 39.32 -9.14
N SER A 434 15.75 40.40 -8.85
CA SER A 434 15.67 41.65 -9.62
C SER A 434 16.64 41.62 -10.80
N ALA A 435 16.18 42.01 -11.98
CA ALA A 435 17.04 42.22 -13.16
C ALA A 435 18.02 43.37 -12.90
N PRO A 436 19.29 43.28 -13.38
CA PRO A 436 20.19 44.42 -13.39
C PRO A 436 19.62 45.58 -14.24
N ASN A 437 20.10 46.79 -13.95
CA ASN A 437 19.59 48.08 -14.45
C ASN A 437 19.22 48.07 -15.95
N VAL A 438 18.10 48.70 -16.29
CA VAL A 438 17.46 48.79 -17.63
C VAL A 438 18.44 49.02 -18.79
N GLN A 439 19.45 49.87 -18.60
CA GLN A 439 20.47 50.15 -19.63
C GLN A 439 21.21 48.89 -20.10
N PHE A 440 21.47 47.94 -19.21
CA PHE A 440 22.11 46.66 -19.54
C PHE A 440 21.28 45.83 -20.53
N VAL A 441 19.94 45.86 -20.41
CA VAL A 441 19.04 45.17 -21.35
C VAL A 441 18.94 45.91 -22.68
N SER A 442 19.02 47.24 -22.66
CA SER A 442 19.05 48.08 -23.88
C SER A 442 20.35 47.88 -24.68
N GLU A 443 21.50 47.77 -24.02
CA GLU A 443 22.77 47.44 -24.67
C GLU A 443 22.77 46.03 -25.29
N MET A 444 22.11 45.08 -24.62
CA MET A 444 21.86 43.73 -25.15
C MET A 444 20.97 43.68 -26.40
N SER A 445 20.27 44.78 -26.73
CA SER A 445 19.51 44.94 -27.97
C SER A 445 20.35 45.46 -29.16
N ASN A 446 21.55 46.01 -28.92
CA ASN A 446 22.27 46.80 -29.94
C ASN A 446 23.54 46.14 -30.49
N ASN A 447 24.20 45.24 -29.76
CA ASN A 447 25.36 44.51 -30.27
C ASN A 447 25.17 42.99 -30.18
N GLY A 448 25.46 42.30 -31.29
CA GLY A 448 25.58 40.84 -31.30
C GLY A 448 26.71 40.37 -30.38
N VAL A 449 26.58 39.16 -29.83
CA VAL A 449 27.37 38.62 -28.69
C VAL A 449 28.90 38.56 -28.97
N ALA A 450 29.58 39.70 -28.82
CA ALA A 450 31.02 39.84 -28.78
C ALA A 450 31.40 41.18 -28.10
N SER A 451 32.31 41.12 -27.11
CA SER A 451 32.82 42.25 -26.31
C SER A 451 31.80 43.10 -25.54
N LEU A 452 31.71 42.87 -24.22
CA LEU A 452 31.44 43.92 -23.23
C LEU A 452 32.57 43.84 -22.20
N GLY A 453 33.34 44.92 -22.05
CA GLY A 453 34.42 45.03 -21.08
C GLY A 453 33.98 45.74 -19.79
N ASP A 454 34.82 45.67 -18.75
CA ASP A 454 34.53 46.21 -17.42
C ASP A 454 34.09 47.69 -17.43
N SER A 455 32.83 47.95 -17.07
CA SER A 455 32.45 49.15 -16.29
C SER A 455 31.03 49.09 -15.71
N ASN A 456 30.95 49.05 -14.37
CA ASN A 456 29.94 49.70 -13.54
C ASN A 456 28.43 49.39 -13.74
N MET A 457 28.03 48.12 -13.63
CA MET A 457 27.38 47.73 -12.38
C MET A 457 27.67 46.25 -12.09
N GLU A 458 28.42 46.00 -11.03
CA GLU A 458 29.06 44.71 -10.82
C GLU A 458 28.06 43.68 -10.26
N CYS A 459 27.18 43.15 -11.11
CA CYS A 459 26.17 42.17 -10.75
C CYS A 459 26.78 41.00 -9.96
N VAL A 460 26.45 40.87 -8.67
CA VAL A 460 27.02 39.84 -7.80
C VAL A 460 26.21 38.56 -7.97
N ILE A 461 26.89 37.43 -8.23
CA ILE A 461 26.23 36.14 -8.37
C ILE A 461 25.90 35.60 -6.99
N ASN A 462 24.60 35.37 -6.74
CA ASN A 462 24.11 34.72 -5.54
C ASN A 462 24.38 33.21 -5.65
N ARG A 463 25.51 32.77 -5.10
CA ARG A 463 25.99 31.39 -5.24
C ARG A 463 24.95 30.39 -4.73
N ARG A 464 24.34 30.65 -3.57
CA ARG A 464 23.32 29.78 -2.94
C ARG A 464 22.09 29.61 -3.82
N ALA A 465 21.47 30.71 -4.24
CA ALA A 465 20.33 30.67 -5.16
C ALA A 465 20.70 30.01 -6.51
N SER A 466 21.90 30.28 -7.01
CA SER A 466 22.38 29.72 -8.27
C SER A 466 22.55 28.19 -8.22
N TYR A 467 23.16 27.67 -7.16
CA TYR A 467 23.31 26.22 -6.96
C TYR A 467 21.97 25.52 -6.73
N ILE A 468 21.03 26.16 -6.03
CA ILE A 468 19.68 25.64 -5.80
C ILE A 468 18.94 25.44 -7.13
N SER A 469 18.84 26.49 -7.95
CA SER A 469 18.15 26.46 -9.24
C SER A 469 18.89 25.66 -10.32
N GLY A 470 20.23 25.72 -10.31
CA GLY A 470 21.07 25.32 -11.44
C GLY A 470 21.02 26.33 -12.59
N GLN A 471 20.86 27.61 -12.28
CA GLN A 471 20.92 28.76 -13.19
C GLN A 471 21.66 29.90 -12.49
N THR A 472 22.31 30.80 -13.23
CA THR A 472 22.95 31.99 -12.64
C THR A 472 21.88 32.95 -12.12
N ILE A 473 21.92 33.24 -10.82
CA ILE A 473 21.04 34.18 -10.14
C ILE A 473 21.89 35.32 -9.58
N TYR A 474 21.38 36.54 -9.69
CA TYR A 474 22.10 37.75 -9.34
C TYR A 474 21.38 38.52 -8.24
N GLY A 475 22.14 39.12 -7.33
CA GLY A 475 21.59 39.87 -6.20
C GLY A 475 20.80 38.98 -5.23
N ASP A 476 20.08 39.62 -4.32
CA ASP A 476 19.23 38.90 -3.37
C ASP A 476 18.05 38.23 -4.09
N ALA A 477 17.60 37.10 -3.57
CA ALA A 477 16.53 36.30 -4.18
C ALA A 477 15.50 35.83 -3.14
N ILE A 478 14.28 35.57 -3.57
CA ILE A 478 13.20 35.00 -2.76
C ILE A 478 12.81 33.64 -3.32
N LEU A 479 12.89 32.60 -2.50
CA LEU A 479 12.35 31.28 -2.81
C LEU A 479 10.88 31.21 -2.35
N ALA A 480 9.94 31.11 -3.29
CA ALA A 480 8.51 31.08 -2.99
C ALA A 480 7.74 30.13 -3.93
N ASN A 481 6.62 29.57 -3.46
CA ASN A 481 5.71 28.74 -4.24
C ASN A 481 4.46 29.54 -4.61
N VAL A 482 4.57 30.38 -5.64
CA VAL A 482 3.50 31.29 -6.10
C VAL A 482 3.41 31.23 -7.62
N GLY A 483 2.22 30.99 -8.17
CA GLY A 483 2.02 30.90 -9.62
C GLY A 483 0.56 30.64 -10.04
N TYR A 484 0.31 30.67 -11.36
CA TYR A 484 -0.99 30.31 -11.94
C TYR A 484 -0.91 28.92 -12.57
N THR A 485 -1.86 28.04 -12.22
CA THR A 485 -1.90 26.68 -12.79
C THR A 485 -2.78 26.63 -14.05
N GLY A 486 -2.52 25.71 -14.97
CA GLY A 486 -3.25 25.61 -16.25
C GLY A 486 -4.69 25.07 -16.19
N ARG A 487 -5.33 25.07 -15.02
CA ARG A 487 -6.73 24.63 -14.83
C ARG A 487 -7.61 25.67 -14.15
N ASP A 488 -7.04 26.49 -13.29
CA ASP A 488 -7.77 27.43 -12.44
C ASP A 488 -7.28 28.87 -12.69
N SER A 489 -8.19 29.85 -12.67
CA SER A 489 -7.87 31.27 -12.80
C SER A 489 -7.41 31.92 -11.48
N GLU A 490 -7.35 31.14 -10.41
CA GLU A 490 -6.90 31.56 -9.08
C GLU A 490 -5.37 31.42 -8.95
N LEU A 491 -4.77 32.26 -8.11
CA LEU A 491 -3.34 32.23 -7.82
C LEU A 491 -3.05 31.12 -6.81
N HIS A 492 -2.20 30.16 -7.16
CA HIS A 492 -1.76 29.10 -6.26
C HIS A 492 -0.64 29.61 -5.36
N THR A 493 -0.74 29.34 -4.06
CA THR A 493 0.23 29.75 -3.03
C THR A 493 0.42 28.63 -2.01
N GLU A 494 1.68 28.30 -1.69
CA GLU A 494 2.03 27.42 -0.56
C GLU A 494 3.24 28.00 0.19
N ASP A 495 3.24 27.86 1.52
CA ASP A 495 4.30 28.36 2.38
C ASP A 495 5.62 27.60 2.18
N VAL A 496 6.70 28.34 1.94
CA VAL A 496 8.06 27.81 1.83
C VAL A 496 8.82 28.09 3.12
N THR A 497 8.93 27.08 3.96
CA THR A 497 9.64 27.17 5.25
C THR A 497 11.16 26.98 5.13
N LEU A 498 11.90 27.35 6.17
CA LEU A 498 13.35 27.11 6.24
C LEU A 498 13.66 25.60 6.14
N SER A 499 12.82 24.75 6.73
CA SER A 499 12.93 23.29 6.57
C SER A 499 12.85 22.88 5.09
N THR A 500 11.96 23.47 4.29
CA THR A 500 11.88 23.23 2.84
C THR A 500 13.17 23.66 2.12
N TYR A 501 13.73 24.83 2.45
CA TYR A 501 15.02 25.29 1.89
C TYR A 501 16.16 24.31 2.19
N TYR A 502 16.34 23.90 3.45
CA TYR A 502 17.43 22.97 3.81
C TYR A 502 17.18 21.54 3.31
N ARG A 503 15.93 21.08 3.16
CA ARG A 503 15.60 19.80 2.50
C ARG A 503 15.94 19.82 0.99
N ILE A 504 15.79 20.95 0.30
CA ILE A 504 16.22 21.11 -1.10
C ILE A 504 17.75 20.99 -1.22
N LEU A 505 18.51 21.59 -0.29
CA LEU A 505 19.97 21.44 -0.23
C LEU A 505 20.38 20.01 0.11
N LEU A 506 19.77 19.40 1.13
CA LEU A 506 19.99 18.01 1.51
C LEU A 506 19.74 17.05 0.34
N GLY A 507 18.67 17.24 -0.42
CA GLY A 507 18.36 16.42 -1.60
C GLY A 507 19.41 16.46 -2.71
N LYS A 508 20.28 17.47 -2.74
CA LYS A 508 21.43 17.51 -3.66
C LYS A 508 22.64 16.71 -3.16
N LEU A 509 22.71 16.36 -1.87
CA LEU A 509 23.76 15.48 -1.35
C LEU A 509 23.54 14.01 -1.76
N PRO A 510 24.60 13.19 -1.88
CA PRO A 510 24.50 11.80 -2.32
C PRO A 510 23.63 10.91 -1.41
N ASP A 511 23.76 11.10 -0.09
CA ASP A 511 23.03 10.40 0.97
C ASP A 511 21.70 11.08 1.37
N GLY A 512 21.53 12.37 1.07
CA GLY A 512 20.35 13.12 1.51
C GLY A 512 19.03 12.61 0.94
N ASN A 513 19.03 12.10 -0.30
CA ASN A 513 17.85 11.40 -0.85
C ASN A 513 17.59 10.05 -0.17
N TYR A 514 18.62 9.36 0.34
CA TYR A 514 18.43 8.14 1.12
C TYR A 514 17.78 8.48 2.46
N LYS A 515 18.35 9.44 3.21
CA LYS A 515 17.79 10.01 4.46
C LYS A 515 16.31 10.39 4.30
N MET A 516 15.99 11.25 3.33
CA MET A 516 14.60 11.62 3.04
C MET A 516 13.71 10.44 2.62
N SER A 517 14.24 9.38 2.01
CA SER A 517 13.46 8.18 1.65
C SER A 517 13.23 7.20 2.80
N ARG A 518 13.92 7.40 3.91
CA ARG A 518 13.76 6.68 5.18
C ARG A 518 12.83 7.44 6.15
N ASP A 519 12.29 8.58 5.72
CA ASP A 519 11.62 9.59 6.55
C ASP A 519 12.40 9.93 7.85
N SER A 520 13.74 9.89 7.73
CA SER A 520 14.68 10.09 8.84
C SER A 520 15.92 10.83 8.34
N ILE A 521 16.15 12.03 8.85
CA ILE A 521 17.25 12.91 8.47
C ILE A 521 18.41 12.79 9.46
N LEU A 522 18.09 12.69 10.76
CA LEU A 522 19.07 12.69 11.84
C LEU A 522 19.62 11.29 12.19
N VAL A 523 18.84 10.23 11.92
CA VAL A 523 19.18 8.85 12.27
C VAL A 523 19.73 8.04 11.11
N ALA A 524 19.05 8.00 9.96
CA ALA A 524 19.45 7.17 8.83
C ALA A 524 20.78 7.61 8.21
N GLU A 525 21.65 6.66 7.86
CA GLU A 525 22.91 6.89 7.13
C GLU A 525 23.03 5.95 5.92
N LEU A 526 23.76 6.37 4.87
CA LEU A 526 23.87 5.59 3.64
C LEU A 526 24.67 4.30 3.89
N PRO A 527 24.07 3.10 3.73
CA PRO A 527 24.74 1.85 4.09
C PRO A 527 25.96 1.54 3.21
N SER A 528 26.95 0.85 3.77
CA SER A 528 28.22 0.50 3.12
C SER A 528 28.12 -0.61 2.06
N GLY A 529 27.04 -1.38 2.08
CA GLY A 529 26.77 -2.52 1.19
C GLY A 529 25.28 -2.69 0.87
N TYR A 530 24.97 -3.48 -0.17
CA TYR A 530 23.59 -3.76 -0.59
C TYR A 530 23.30 -5.26 -0.56
N SER A 531 22.33 -5.66 0.26
CA SER A 531 21.65 -6.96 0.19
C SER A 531 20.15 -6.77 0.02
N ARG A 532 19.53 -7.59 -0.83
CA ARG A 532 18.09 -7.49 -1.15
C ARG A 532 17.20 -7.77 0.06
N SER A 533 17.64 -8.61 1.00
CA SER A 533 16.85 -9.04 2.16
C SER A 533 16.89 -8.08 3.36
N SER A 534 17.84 -7.14 3.37
CA SER A 534 18.07 -6.20 4.47
C SER A 534 17.98 -4.73 4.07
N TRP A 535 18.22 -4.37 2.81
CA TRP A 535 18.11 -2.99 2.34
C TRP A 535 16.69 -2.42 2.53
N LYS A 536 16.60 -1.19 3.05
CA LYS A 536 15.36 -0.43 3.27
C LYS A 536 15.46 0.95 2.62
N GLY A 537 14.34 1.55 2.24
CA GLY A 537 14.29 2.81 1.48
C GLY A 537 14.47 2.62 -0.03
N LEU A 538 14.74 3.70 -0.76
CA LEU A 538 14.88 3.67 -2.23
C LEU A 538 16.12 2.86 -2.67
N SER A 539 16.05 2.20 -3.83
CA SER A 539 17.16 1.37 -4.31
C SER A 539 18.39 2.22 -4.69
N PRO A 540 19.62 1.71 -4.54
CA PRO A 540 20.83 2.46 -4.88
C PRO A 540 20.88 2.98 -6.33
N ARG A 541 20.32 2.22 -7.28
CA ARG A 541 20.20 2.66 -8.69
C ARG A 541 19.33 3.91 -8.80
N TYR A 542 18.17 3.90 -8.15
CA TYR A 542 17.26 5.05 -8.17
C TYR A 542 17.89 6.26 -7.49
N LEU A 543 18.56 6.06 -6.34
CA LEU A 543 19.26 7.12 -5.61
C LEU A 543 20.35 7.77 -6.47
N LEU A 544 21.18 6.98 -7.18
CA LEU A 544 22.20 7.50 -8.09
C LEU A 544 21.56 8.26 -9.27
N CYS A 545 20.54 7.71 -9.93
CA CYS A 545 19.79 8.42 -10.97
C CYS A 545 19.17 9.73 -10.44
N SER A 546 18.74 9.77 -9.17
CA SER A 546 18.12 10.95 -8.55
C SER A 546 19.16 12.02 -8.22
N PHE A 547 20.29 11.62 -7.62
CA PHE A 547 21.44 12.49 -7.37
C PHE A 547 21.93 13.13 -8.68
N CYS A 548 22.18 12.34 -9.73
CA CYS A 548 22.57 12.86 -11.03
C CYS A 548 21.53 13.85 -11.60
N ARG A 549 20.23 13.58 -11.48
CA ARG A 549 19.17 14.52 -11.92
C ARG A 549 19.18 15.84 -11.15
N LEU A 550 19.39 15.81 -9.82
CA LEU A 550 19.37 17.00 -8.94
C LEU A 550 20.66 17.83 -9.01
N GLN A 551 21.79 17.17 -9.30
CA GLN A 551 23.07 17.78 -9.66
C GLN A 551 23.15 18.20 -11.14
N ARG A 552 22.04 18.12 -11.88
CA ARG A 552 21.98 18.47 -13.32
C ARG A 552 22.97 17.71 -14.20
N LEU A 553 23.37 16.48 -13.85
CA LEU A 553 24.20 15.61 -14.69
C LEU A 553 23.37 14.86 -15.76
N ALA A 554 24.03 14.11 -16.64
CA ALA A 554 23.36 13.10 -17.48
C ALA A 554 22.82 11.93 -16.62
N GLU A 555 21.92 11.12 -17.17
CA GLU A 555 21.50 9.89 -16.48
C GLU A 555 22.69 8.90 -16.45
N PRO A 556 22.98 8.24 -15.32
CA PRO A 556 24.09 7.29 -15.21
C PRO A 556 23.96 6.15 -16.23
N TYR A 557 25.04 5.90 -16.96
CA TYR A 557 25.13 4.81 -17.92
C TYR A 557 25.58 3.53 -17.19
N PHE A 558 24.80 2.45 -17.36
CA PHE A 558 25.09 1.14 -16.77
C PHE A 558 25.44 0.15 -17.88
N ASN A 559 26.63 -0.44 -17.81
CA ASN A 559 27.09 -1.49 -18.72
C ASN A 559 27.12 -2.82 -17.97
N VAL A 560 26.19 -3.72 -18.24
CA VAL A 560 26.16 -5.07 -17.64
C VAL A 560 26.81 -6.07 -18.59
N SER A 561 27.70 -6.90 -18.07
CA SER A 561 28.40 -7.94 -18.81
C SER A 561 28.28 -9.29 -18.11
N THR A 562 28.05 -10.34 -18.89
CA THR A 562 28.05 -11.74 -18.44
C THR A 562 29.47 -12.29 -18.47
N ALA A 563 30.00 -12.68 -17.32
CA ALA A 563 31.31 -13.30 -17.19
C ALA A 563 31.22 -14.80 -17.51
N SER A 564 31.50 -15.18 -18.76
CA SER A 564 31.66 -16.58 -19.12
C SER A 564 32.96 -17.13 -18.52
N ALA A 565 32.86 -18.29 -17.86
CA ALA A 565 33.99 -18.92 -17.17
C ALA A 565 35.02 -19.53 -18.15
N SER A 566 35.84 -18.67 -18.76
CA SER A 566 37.06 -19.04 -19.49
C SER A 566 38.30 -18.56 -18.71
N CYS A 567 38.44 -19.02 -17.47
CA CYS A 567 39.58 -18.66 -16.62
C CYS A 567 40.75 -19.62 -16.88
N LYS A 568 41.64 -19.27 -17.81
CA LYS A 568 43.01 -19.78 -17.77
C LYS A 568 43.74 -19.09 -16.63
N VAL A 569 43.87 -19.79 -15.50
CA VAL A 569 44.63 -19.34 -14.34
C VAL A 569 46.10 -19.15 -14.73
N LEU A 570 46.57 -17.90 -14.65
CA LEU A 570 47.98 -17.56 -14.54
C LEU A 570 48.12 -16.76 -13.24
N GLY A 571 48.65 -17.39 -12.21
CA GLY A 571 48.70 -16.80 -10.88
C GLY A 571 49.88 -15.84 -10.70
N SER A 572 49.66 -14.75 -9.96
CA SER A 572 50.61 -14.17 -9.00
C SER A 572 49.95 -13.04 -8.21
N ALA A 573 50.56 -12.70 -7.06
CA ALA A 573 50.26 -11.61 -6.14
C ALA A 573 48.98 -11.74 -5.28
N VAL A 574 49.20 -11.78 -3.96
CA VAL A 574 48.21 -11.87 -2.89
C VAL A 574 48.08 -10.50 -2.21
N SER A 575 46.87 -10.09 -1.87
CA SER A 575 46.61 -9.17 -0.74
C SER A 575 45.49 -9.76 0.13
N SER A 576 45.77 -9.93 1.42
CA SER A 576 44.96 -10.73 2.33
C SER A 576 43.89 -9.89 3.06
N GLU A 577 42.69 -9.82 2.51
CA GLU A 577 41.45 -9.48 3.23
C GLU A 577 40.26 -9.93 2.36
N GLY A 578 39.43 -10.86 2.86
CA GLY A 578 38.26 -11.39 2.12
C GLY A 578 38.23 -12.90 1.85
N MET A 579 39.08 -13.72 2.50
CA MET A 579 39.16 -15.18 2.24
C MET A 579 38.50 -16.08 3.30
N GLU A 580 37.34 -15.70 3.84
CA GLU A 580 36.51 -16.58 4.70
C GLU A 580 35.17 -17.00 4.10
N VAL A 581 34.64 -16.28 3.10
CA VAL A 581 33.30 -16.58 2.52
C VAL A 581 33.33 -17.76 1.52
N LEU A 582 34.51 -18.17 1.05
CA LEU A 582 34.67 -19.19 0.00
C LEU A 582 35.18 -20.57 0.46
N LYS A 583 35.39 -20.81 1.77
CA LYS A 583 35.82 -22.13 2.27
C LYS A 583 34.71 -23.06 2.75
N ASN A 584 33.47 -22.55 2.92
CA ASN A 584 32.35 -23.35 3.41
C ASN A 584 31.44 -23.93 2.30
N ALA A 585 31.85 -23.84 1.03
CA ALA A 585 31.05 -24.28 -0.12
C ALA A 585 31.52 -25.59 -0.81
N GLU A 586 32.72 -26.11 -0.47
CA GLU A 586 33.30 -27.29 -1.15
C GLU A 586 33.42 -28.56 -0.28
N ASN A 587 32.92 -28.55 0.97
CA ASN A 587 32.96 -29.72 1.86
C ASN A 587 31.55 -30.16 2.33
N GLN A 588 30.74 -30.63 1.38
CA GLN A 588 29.69 -31.66 1.58
C GLN A 588 29.02 -31.98 0.24
N TYR A 589 29.59 -32.93 -0.53
CA TYR A 589 28.93 -33.87 -1.44
C TYR A 589 30.00 -34.63 -2.26
N GLY A 590 30.62 -35.63 -1.63
CA GLY A 590 31.36 -36.66 -2.35
C GLY A 590 30.42 -37.85 -2.62
N GLY A 591 30.02 -38.06 -3.87
CA GLY A 591 29.09 -39.14 -4.23
C GLY A 591 28.40 -38.96 -5.58
N ASP A 592 29.15 -39.31 -6.64
CA ASP A 592 28.80 -39.73 -8.01
C ASP A 592 27.37 -39.54 -8.59
N GLY A 593 27.29 -39.25 -9.90
CA GLY A 593 26.03 -39.22 -10.67
C GLY A 593 25.94 -38.07 -11.69
N SER A 594 26.32 -38.34 -12.94
CA SER A 594 26.29 -37.36 -14.02
C SER A 594 24.87 -36.89 -14.41
N ASN A 595 24.65 -35.57 -14.45
CA ASN A 595 23.77 -34.93 -15.44
C ASN A 595 24.04 -33.41 -15.49
N GLY A 596 24.12 -32.85 -16.70
CA GLY A 596 24.52 -31.46 -16.91
C GLY A 596 23.49 -30.46 -16.37
N LYS A 597 23.89 -29.66 -15.38
CA LYS A 597 23.25 -28.37 -15.07
C LYS A 597 24.03 -27.27 -15.77
N GLU A 598 23.31 -26.38 -16.46
CA GLU A 598 23.90 -25.14 -16.99
C GLU A 598 24.48 -24.32 -15.82
N ASN A 599 25.69 -23.80 -15.99
CA ASN A 599 26.30 -22.94 -14.98
C ASN A 599 25.48 -21.65 -14.83
N PRO A 600 25.24 -21.15 -13.60
CA PRO A 600 24.53 -19.91 -13.41
C PRO A 600 25.33 -18.73 -13.97
N ASP A 601 24.71 -17.95 -14.85
CA ASP A 601 25.31 -16.73 -15.41
C ASP A 601 25.75 -15.77 -14.29
N MET A 602 27.00 -15.32 -14.37
CA MET A 602 27.56 -14.34 -13.44
C MET A 602 27.65 -12.97 -14.11
N PHE A 603 27.23 -11.94 -13.40
CA PHE A 603 27.07 -10.58 -13.90
C PHE A 603 28.06 -9.62 -13.24
N LYS A 604 28.70 -8.77 -14.04
CA LYS A 604 29.45 -7.58 -13.64
C LYS A 604 28.73 -6.33 -14.17
N CYS A 605 28.71 -5.25 -13.40
CA CYS A 605 28.24 -3.94 -13.87
C CYS A 605 29.35 -2.89 -13.82
N GLU A 606 29.46 -2.07 -14.86
CA GLU A 606 30.26 -0.85 -14.89
C GLU A 606 29.33 0.36 -14.94
N VAL A 607 29.73 1.48 -14.35
CA VAL A 607 28.90 2.70 -14.23
C VAL A 607 29.68 3.90 -14.74
N LYS A 608 29.08 4.72 -15.62
CA LYS A 608 29.71 5.93 -16.16
C LYS A 608 28.81 7.15 -15.95
N ILE A 609 29.39 8.24 -15.45
CA ILE A 609 28.72 9.49 -15.13
C ILE A 609 29.24 10.59 -16.06
N TYR A 610 28.33 11.28 -16.74
CA TYR A 610 28.63 12.35 -17.70
C TYR A 610 27.97 13.67 -17.29
N SER A 611 28.57 14.79 -17.68
CA SER A 611 27.92 16.12 -17.65
C SER A 611 26.79 16.21 -18.67
N LYS A 612 25.98 17.29 -18.60
CA LYS A 612 25.00 17.58 -19.66
C LYS A 612 25.64 17.76 -21.02
N MET A 613 26.84 18.34 -21.03
CA MET A 613 27.66 18.55 -22.23
C MET A 613 28.37 17.27 -22.70
N GLN A 614 27.99 16.09 -22.19
CA GLN A 614 28.54 14.78 -22.54
C GLN A 614 30.04 14.62 -22.26
N LYS A 615 30.62 15.45 -21.37
CA LYS A 615 31.98 15.22 -20.85
C LYS A 615 31.91 14.06 -19.84
N LEU A 616 32.77 13.06 -19.96
CA LEU A 616 32.88 11.99 -18.96
C LEU A 616 33.53 12.56 -17.68
N LEU A 617 32.90 12.31 -16.54
CA LEU A 617 33.30 12.81 -15.22
C LEU A 617 33.90 11.69 -14.36
N LEU A 618 33.21 10.55 -14.29
CA LEU A 618 33.56 9.41 -13.47
C LEU A 618 33.20 8.09 -14.17
N GLU A 619 34.07 7.11 -14.05
CA GLU A 619 33.90 5.73 -14.50
C GLU A 619 34.22 4.79 -13.32
N TYR A 620 33.32 3.85 -13.04
CA TYR A 620 33.49 2.81 -12.03
C TYR A 620 33.38 1.43 -12.68
N SER A 621 34.38 0.59 -12.42
CA SER A 621 34.46 -0.79 -12.88
C SER A 621 34.87 -1.68 -11.72
N THR A 622 34.04 -2.67 -11.40
CA THR A 622 34.29 -3.61 -10.31
C THR A 622 34.88 -4.93 -10.81
N ALA A 623 35.71 -5.57 -9.99
CA ALA A 623 36.15 -6.96 -10.17
C ALA A 623 35.13 -7.97 -9.60
N ASN A 624 34.20 -7.51 -8.76
CA ASN A 624 33.20 -8.35 -8.14
C ASN A 624 32.15 -8.83 -9.15
N ILE A 625 31.63 -10.03 -8.91
CA ILE A 625 30.69 -10.73 -9.77
C ILE A 625 29.50 -11.23 -8.94
N TRP A 626 28.29 -11.09 -9.46
CA TRP A 626 27.05 -11.45 -8.77
C TRP A 626 26.24 -12.44 -9.60
N SER A 627 25.47 -13.32 -8.94
CA SER A 627 24.56 -14.27 -9.61
C SER A 627 23.30 -13.64 -10.21
N LYS A 628 23.11 -12.32 -10.07
CA LYS A 628 21.97 -11.57 -10.59
C LYS A 628 22.39 -10.19 -11.10
N GLU A 629 21.97 -9.86 -12.32
CA GLU A 629 22.15 -8.54 -12.94
C GLU A 629 21.72 -7.39 -12.00
N SER A 630 20.54 -7.48 -11.38
CA SER A 630 20.02 -6.43 -10.49
C SER A 630 20.96 -6.13 -9.33
N ASP A 631 21.60 -7.15 -8.79
CA ASP A 631 22.36 -7.07 -7.56
C ASP A 631 23.77 -6.52 -7.88
N ALA A 632 24.30 -6.81 -9.08
CA ALA A 632 25.46 -6.13 -9.67
C ALA A 632 25.20 -4.63 -9.92
N ILE A 633 24.05 -4.28 -10.51
CA ILE A 633 23.65 -2.88 -10.75
C ILE A 633 23.51 -2.13 -9.42
N HIS A 634 22.82 -2.70 -8.43
CA HIS A 634 22.59 -2.04 -7.15
C HIS A 634 23.87 -1.85 -6.34
N ASN A 635 24.73 -2.86 -6.22
CA ASN A 635 26.01 -2.72 -5.53
C ASN A 635 26.93 -1.71 -6.24
N SER A 636 27.00 -1.74 -7.57
CA SER A 636 27.82 -0.78 -8.33
C SER A 636 27.30 0.65 -8.22
N SER A 637 25.97 0.84 -8.21
CA SER A 637 25.35 2.15 -7.96
C SER A 637 25.68 2.67 -6.56
N LEU A 638 25.63 1.77 -5.56
CA LEU A 638 25.92 2.12 -4.16
C LEU A 638 27.40 2.51 -3.97
N LYS A 639 28.35 1.79 -4.58
CA LYS A 639 29.77 2.17 -4.53
C LYS A 639 30.02 3.56 -5.12
N VAL A 640 29.38 3.91 -6.24
CA VAL A 640 29.46 5.26 -6.81
C VAL A 640 28.86 6.32 -5.87
N LEU A 641 27.71 6.05 -5.24
CA LEU A 641 27.11 6.95 -4.24
C LEU A 641 27.98 7.15 -2.99
N ILE A 642 28.57 6.07 -2.46
CA ILE A 642 29.50 6.13 -1.32
C ILE A 642 30.73 6.95 -1.71
N TRP A 643 31.30 6.74 -2.90
CA TRP A 643 32.43 7.53 -3.38
C TRP A 643 32.10 9.03 -3.44
N PHE A 644 30.94 9.39 -3.99
CA PHE A 644 30.47 10.77 -3.96
C PHE A 644 30.30 11.27 -2.52
N HIS A 645 29.66 10.51 -1.63
CA HIS A 645 29.47 10.91 -0.23
C HIS A 645 30.82 11.16 0.48
N SER A 646 31.81 10.27 0.29
CA SER A 646 33.16 10.46 0.82
C SER A 646 33.85 11.71 0.29
N TYR A 647 33.77 11.98 -1.02
CA TYR A 647 34.33 13.21 -1.61
C TYR A 647 33.67 14.48 -1.04
N PHE A 648 32.34 14.51 -0.98
CA PHE A 648 31.57 15.64 -0.44
C PHE A 648 31.85 15.85 1.07
N LYS A 649 32.06 14.78 1.85
CA LYS A 649 32.45 14.87 3.27
C LYS A 649 33.90 15.39 3.43
N GLN A 650 34.84 14.93 2.62
CA GLN A 650 36.27 15.29 2.71
C GLN A 650 36.53 16.78 2.44
N LEU A 651 35.75 17.43 1.57
CA LEU A 651 35.90 18.86 1.25
C LEU A 651 35.74 19.80 2.46
N ASN A 652 35.06 19.35 3.51
CA ASN A 652 34.93 20.11 4.76
C ASN A 652 36.14 19.94 5.71
N MET A 653 36.93 18.87 5.56
CA MET A 653 38.01 18.53 6.50
C MET A 653 39.37 19.09 6.04
N HIS A 654 39.67 20.33 6.47
CA HIS A 654 40.99 20.99 6.43
C HIS A 654 41.75 21.06 5.09
N GLY A 655 41.71 22.24 4.44
CA GLY A 655 42.88 23.04 4.01
C GLY A 655 43.93 22.49 3.03
N GLN A 656 44.02 21.19 2.77
CA GLN A 656 44.98 20.61 1.83
C GLN A 656 44.37 20.53 0.43
N LYS A 657 45.17 20.91 -0.58
CA LYS A 657 44.84 20.66 -2.00
C LYS A 657 44.72 19.16 -2.22
N PHE A 658 43.50 18.64 -2.23
CA PHE A 658 43.24 17.24 -2.53
C PHE A 658 43.64 16.95 -3.97
N SER A 659 44.78 16.29 -4.15
CA SER A 659 45.10 15.68 -5.44
C SER A 659 44.14 14.51 -5.63
N LEU A 660 43.25 14.60 -6.64
CA LEU A 660 42.49 13.43 -7.06
C LEU A 660 43.49 12.34 -7.49
N SER A 661 43.70 11.36 -6.61
CA SER A 661 44.54 10.21 -6.93
C SER A 661 43.90 9.46 -8.10
N LYS A 662 44.70 9.18 -9.13
CA LYS A 662 44.17 8.74 -10.45
C LYS A 662 43.50 7.35 -10.44
N SER A 663 43.55 6.64 -9.32
CA SER A 663 42.90 5.35 -9.12
C SER A 663 42.70 5.07 -7.62
N THR A 664 41.45 5.10 -7.16
CA THR A 664 40.98 4.30 -6.02
C THR A 664 40.32 3.02 -6.57
N ASP A 665 40.08 2.03 -5.72
CA ASP A 665 39.67 0.68 -6.13
C ASP A 665 38.47 0.66 -7.11
N GLY A 666 38.75 0.38 -8.38
CA GLY A 666 37.78 0.39 -9.48
C GLY A 666 37.35 1.75 -10.05
N PHE A 667 37.83 2.88 -9.52
CA PHE A 667 37.41 4.23 -9.94
C PHE A 667 38.42 4.94 -10.85
N ARG A 668 37.90 5.57 -11.92
CA ARG A 668 38.64 6.47 -12.80
C ARG A 668 37.91 7.81 -12.91
N ILE A 669 38.57 8.90 -12.51
CA ILE A 669 37.96 10.22 -12.40
C ILE A 669 38.67 11.20 -13.34
N TYR A 670 37.89 12.02 -14.05
CA TYR A 670 38.38 13.01 -15.00
C TYR A 670 38.40 14.39 -14.33
N ALA A 671 39.46 14.61 -13.54
CA ALA A 671 39.53 15.68 -12.53
C ALA A 671 39.12 17.07 -13.05
N ASP A 672 39.65 17.52 -14.19
CA ASP A 672 39.36 18.86 -14.71
C ASP A 672 37.86 19.02 -15.03
N ASN A 673 37.29 18.08 -15.79
CA ASN A 673 35.85 18.07 -16.10
C ASN A 673 34.99 17.98 -14.82
N PHE A 674 35.45 17.24 -13.81
CA PHE A 674 34.73 17.03 -12.56
C PHE A 674 34.73 18.31 -11.70
N LEU A 675 35.87 18.98 -11.56
CA LEU A 675 36.00 20.23 -10.82
C LEU A 675 35.22 21.36 -11.51
N ASP A 676 35.27 21.45 -12.85
CA ASP A 676 34.45 22.38 -13.63
C ASP A 676 32.95 22.21 -13.33
N GLU A 677 32.43 20.98 -13.39
CA GLU A 677 30.99 20.69 -13.22
C GLU A 677 30.51 20.98 -11.79
N PHE A 678 31.36 20.74 -10.78
CA PHE A 678 31.04 20.96 -9.36
C PHE A 678 31.55 22.31 -8.81
N ALA A 679 32.08 23.21 -9.64
CA ALA A 679 32.66 24.49 -9.21
C ALA A 679 31.70 25.35 -8.36
N MET A 680 30.40 25.38 -8.71
CA MET A 680 29.38 26.10 -7.93
C MET A 680 29.20 25.50 -6.51
N PHE A 681 29.22 24.16 -6.38
CA PHE A 681 29.18 23.50 -5.07
C PHE A 681 30.42 23.86 -4.24
N LEU A 682 31.61 23.76 -4.86
CA LEU A 682 32.87 24.14 -4.24
C LEU A 682 32.91 25.63 -3.83
N SER A 683 32.20 26.52 -4.53
CA SER A 683 32.13 27.95 -4.19
C SER A 683 31.26 28.29 -2.98
N ILE A 684 30.47 27.32 -2.48
CA ILE A 684 29.57 27.45 -1.32
C ILE A 684 30.15 26.67 -0.12
N TYR A 685 30.70 25.48 -0.38
CA TYR A 685 31.10 24.52 0.64
C TYR A 685 32.60 24.22 0.68
N GLY A 686 33.37 24.66 -0.32
CA GLY A 686 34.82 24.50 -0.34
C GLY A 686 35.51 25.59 0.48
N ASN A 687 36.44 25.17 1.33
CA ASN A 687 37.21 26.08 2.18
C ASN A 687 38.32 26.79 1.37
N THR A 688 38.04 28.01 0.90
CA THR A 688 39.02 28.82 0.15
C THR A 688 40.01 29.48 1.13
N GLY A 689 41.17 28.86 1.33
CA GLY A 689 42.21 29.40 2.20
C GLY A 689 42.71 30.79 1.76
N GLY A 690 42.70 31.74 2.69
CA GLY A 690 43.18 33.10 2.51
C GLY A 690 43.30 33.84 3.86
N ASP A 691 44.53 33.83 4.39
CA ASP A 691 45.10 34.62 5.51
C ASP A 691 44.46 34.64 6.91
N GLU A 692 45.35 34.80 7.88
CA GLU A 692 45.09 34.73 9.31
C GLU A 692 44.50 36.05 9.86
N SER A 693 43.23 36.07 10.26
CA SER A 693 42.77 36.62 11.56
C SER A 693 41.24 36.81 11.65
N SER A 694 40.75 36.80 12.90
CA SER A 694 39.35 37.00 13.32
C SER A 694 38.37 35.84 13.05
N ALA A 695 37.44 35.65 13.99
CA ALA A 695 36.53 34.50 14.03
C ALA A 695 35.42 34.66 12.97
N CYS A 696 35.46 33.83 11.93
CA CYS A 696 34.45 33.84 10.87
C CYS A 696 33.21 33.01 11.26
N SER A 697 32.02 33.60 11.11
CA SER A 697 30.74 32.98 11.45
C SER A 697 30.27 31.97 10.40
N THR A 698 29.61 30.91 10.87
CA THR A 698 29.26 29.66 10.17
C THR A 698 28.10 29.77 9.16
N ALA A 699 28.06 30.81 8.34
CA ALA A 699 27.03 31.01 7.32
C ALA A 699 27.47 30.47 5.94
N GLY A 700 26.83 29.38 5.49
CA GLY A 700 27.03 28.81 4.14
C GLY A 700 27.60 27.40 4.10
N SER A 701 28.24 26.94 5.18
CA SER A 701 28.73 25.56 5.25
C SER A 701 27.59 24.59 5.58
N LEU A 702 27.24 23.72 4.62
CA LEU A 702 26.87 22.33 4.91
C LEU A 702 28.12 21.66 5.51
N SER A 703 28.47 22.06 6.72
CA SER A 703 29.55 21.48 7.48
C SER A 703 29.19 20.02 7.61
N MET A 704 29.98 19.14 7.01
CA MET A 704 30.00 17.72 7.36
C MET A 704 31.10 17.47 8.38
N ASP A 705 31.32 18.43 9.32
CA ASP A 705 32.01 18.16 10.57
C ASP A 705 31.15 17.20 11.40
N ILE A 706 31.25 15.93 11.04
CA ILE A 706 31.42 14.89 12.03
C ILE A 706 32.93 14.91 12.26
N SER A 707 33.36 15.71 13.23
CA SER A 707 34.75 15.68 13.62
C SER A 707 35.00 14.33 14.28
N GLU A 708 35.75 13.44 13.62
CA GLU A 708 36.41 12.33 14.32
C GLU A 708 37.58 12.91 15.14
N GLN A 709 37.28 13.84 16.05
CA GLN A 709 38.07 13.94 17.27
C GLN A 709 38.02 12.56 17.91
N LYS A 710 39.19 12.02 18.22
CA LYS A 710 39.33 10.76 18.97
C LYS A 710 38.88 10.98 20.42
N LEU A 711 37.58 11.11 20.61
CA LEU A 711 36.89 10.99 21.88
C LEU A 711 36.20 9.63 21.90
N GLU A 712 36.26 8.94 23.03
CA GLU A 712 36.00 7.49 23.10
C GLU A 712 34.57 7.15 22.64
N ASN A 713 34.47 6.20 21.70
CA ASN A 713 33.32 5.96 20.82
C ASN A 713 32.02 5.42 21.48
N ASN A 714 31.88 5.56 22.80
CA ASN A 714 30.75 5.01 23.55
C ASN A 714 29.72 6.10 23.84
N ALA A 715 28.47 5.88 23.42
CA ALA A 715 27.36 6.69 23.90
C ALA A 715 27.24 6.51 25.43
N ILE A 716 27.30 7.61 26.19
CA ILE A 716 27.03 7.55 27.63
C ILE A 716 25.53 7.36 27.80
N LEU A 717 25.12 6.11 28.00
CA LEU A 717 23.73 5.73 28.25
C LEU A 717 23.28 6.31 29.59
N THR A 718 22.15 7.00 29.57
CA THR A 718 21.46 7.48 30.78
C THR A 718 20.06 6.87 30.81
N HIS A 719 19.61 6.48 32.01
CA HIS A 719 18.27 5.94 32.25
C HIS A 719 17.91 4.77 31.30
N ILE A 720 18.59 3.62 31.48
CA ILE A 720 18.13 2.36 30.90
C ILE A 720 16.86 1.94 31.66
N GLU A 721 15.76 1.78 30.95
CA GLU A 721 14.44 1.45 31.46
C GLU A 721 13.81 0.31 30.65
N GLY A 722 12.94 -0.49 31.29
CA GLY A 722 12.32 -1.67 30.69
C GLY A 722 13.01 -2.98 31.09
N PRO A 723 12.35 -4.13 30.86
CA PRO A 723 12.90 -5.43 31.22
C PRO A 723 14.11 -5.76 30.36
N ASP A 724 15.24 -6.12 30.98
CA ASP A 724 16.35 -6.74 30.24
C ASP A 724 15.90 -8.14 29.79
N SER A 725 15.79 -8.33 28.48
CA SER A 725 15.41 -9.61 27.90
C SER A 725 16.59 -10.58 27.72
N GLY A 726 17.83 -10.11 27.87
CA GLY A 726 18.99 -10.83 27.35
C GLY A 726 18.82 -11.06 25.84
N ILE A 727 18.85 -9.96 25.09
CA ILE A 727 18.18 -9.60 23.80
C ILE A 727 19.05 -8.70 22.90
N TYR A 728 20.39 -8.79 22.91
CA TYR A 728 21.27 -7.86 22.21
C TYR A 728 21.33 -8.09 20.69
N PRO A 729 21.02 -7.06 19.88
CA PRO A 729 21.19 -7.11 18.42
C PRO A 729 22.64 -7.33 17.96
N SER A 730 22.86 -8.26 17.03
CA SER A 730 24.19 -8.67 16.54
C SER A 730 24.52 -8.11 15.13
N HIS A 731 25.81 -8.08 14.79
CA HIS A 731 26.29 -7.57 13.49
C HIS A 731 25.77 -8.44 12.32
N GLY A 732 25.19 -7.80 11.29
CA GLY A 732 24.50 -8.46 10.18
C GLY A 732 23.04 -8.85 10.49
N SER A 733 22.55 -8.65 11.72
CA SER A 733 21.13 -8.80 12.03
C SER A 733 20.34 -7.56 11.58
N LEU A 734 19.08 -7.78 11.17
CA LEU A 734 18.13 -6.69 10.94
C LEU A 734 17.39 -6.41 12.26
N THR A 735 17.58 -5.21 12.79
CA THR A 735 17.03 -4.75 14.07
C THR A 735 15.92 -3.74 13.83
N CYS A 736 14.88 -3.76 14.66
CA CYS A 736 13.85 -2.73 14.68
C CYS A 736 13.96 -1.91 15.96
N ILE A 737 13.78 -0.58 15.85
CA ILE A 737 13.80 0.34 16.98
C ILE A 737 12.64 1.33 16.90
N SER A 738 12.20 1.79 18.08
CA SER A 738 11.45 3.04 18.24
C SER A 738 12.40 4.10 18.76
N TYR A 739 12.34 5.33 18.25
CA TYR A 739 13.15 6.44 18.75
C TYR A 739 12.46 7.80 18.67
N THR A 740 12.95 8.73 19.50
CA THR A 740 12.68 10.16 19.41
C THR A 740 14.01 10.91 19.50
N ALA A 741 14.15 11.98 18.72
CA ALA A 741 15.32 12.85 18.68
C ALA A 741 14.88 14.28 19.01
N SER A 742 15.41 14.85 20.09
CA SER A 742 14.98 16.14 20.62
C SER A 742 16.17 17.09 20.84
N LEU A 743 16.01 18.35 20.43
CA LEU A 743 16.95 19.41 20.77
C LEU A 743 16.61 19.99 22.15
N VAL A 744 17.55 19.96 23.08
CA VAL A 744 17.40 20.51 24.43
C VAL A 744 18.25 21.78 24.57
N VAL A 745 17.62 22.90 24.93
CA VAL A 745 18.32 24.17 25.17
C VAL A 745 18.60 24.32 26.67
N LYS A 746 19.89 24.30 27.04
CA LYS A 746 20.38 24.29 28.44
C LYS A 746 19.79 25.41 29.28
N ASP A 747 19.82 26.66 28.79
CA ASP A 747 19.44 27.85 29.56
C ASP A 747 17.93 27.98 29.83
N LYS A 748 17.09 27.35 29.00
CA LYS A 748 15.63 27.53 29.02
C LYS A 748 14.85 26.27 29.42
N ALA A 749 15.54 25.14 29.58
CA ALA A 749 14.94 23.81 29.73
C ALA A 749 13.85 23.47 28.70
N LYS A 750 13.87 24.12 27.52
CA LYS A 750 12.90 23.91 26.44
C LYS A 750 13.43 22.79 25.53
N ARG A 751 12.64 21.72 25.40
CA ARG A 751 12.87 20.58 24.50
C ARG A 751 12.05 20.80 23.22
N TYR A 752 12.70 20.65 22.06
CA TYR A 752 12.05 20.66 20.74
C TYR A 752 12.18 19.28 20.13
N LEU A 753 11.06 18.61 19.83
CA LEU A 753 11.08 17.35 19.10
C LEU A 753 11.47 17.63 17.64
N LEU A 754 12.55 17.01 17.17
CA LEU A 754 13.04 17.17 15.78
C LEU A 754 12.58 16.02 14.88
N GLU A 755 12.59 14.79 15.39
CA GLU A 755 12.30 13.58 14.64
C GLU A 755 11.78 12.50 15.60
N SER A 756 10.82 11.68 15.16
CA SER A 756 10.38 10.49 15.89
C SER A 756 9.90 9.40 14.93
N ASN A 757 10.15 8.15 15.29
CA ASN A 757 9.66 6.99 14.54
C ASN A 757 9.45 5.80 15.49
N ASN A 758 8.32 5.10 15.37
CA ASN A 758 7.98 3.97 16.22
C ASN A 758 8.52 2.62 15.70
N GLU A 759 8.80 2.53 14.39
CA GLU A 759 9.17 1.29 13.70
C GLU A 759 10.25 1.60 12.65
N PHE A 760 11.51 1.66 13.07
CA PHE A 760 12.64 1.91 12.20
C PHE A 760 13.57 0.70 12.11
N GLU A 761 13.56 0.02 10.96
CA GLU A 761 14.38 -1.18 10.72
C GLU A 761 15.73 -0.86 10.06
N PHE A 762 16.83 -1.43 10.55
CA PHE A 762 18.15 -1.30 9.92
C PHE A 762 19.06 -2.51 10.18
N GLU A 763 20.08 -2.70 9.35
CA GLU A 763 21.04 -3.81 9.49
C GLU A 763 22.28 -3.33 10.24
N ILE A 764 22.57 -3.94 11.39
CA ILE A 764 23.73 -3.58 12.22
C ILE A 764 25.03 -3.98 11.50
N GLY A 765 26.05 -3.14 11.61
CA GLY A 765 27.34 -3.31 10.94
C GLY A 765 27.42 -2.69 9.56
N THR A 766 26.29 -2.32 8.96
CA THR A 766 26.26 -1.71 7.62
C THR A 766 26.43 -0.19 7.62
N ARG A 767 26.51 0.45 8.80
CA ARG A 767 26.44 1.91 8.98
C ARG A 767 25.16 2.50 8.37
N ALA A 768 24.04 1.79 8.52
CA ALA A 768 22.73 2.24 8.07
C ALA A 768 22.11 3.33 8.97
N VAL A 769 22.71 3.58 10.13
CA VAL A 769 22.38 4.67 11.06
C VAL A 769 23.65 5.33 11.62
N ARG A 770 23.50 6.44 12.33
CA ARG A 770 24.58 7.11 13.07
C ARG A 770 25.27 6.16 14.07
N ASN A 771 26.60 6.12 14.07
CA ASN A 771 27.43 5.26 14.94
C ASN A 771 27.03 5.29 16.44
N GLN A 772 26.74 6.46 17.00
CA GLN A 772 26.33 6.59 18.42
C GLN A 772 25.00 5.86 18.71
N LEU A 773 24.07 5.88 17.76
CA LEU A 773 22.81 5.14 17.85
C LEU A 773 23.04 3.64 17.66
N GLU A 774 23.85 3.24 16.67
CA GLU A 774 24.18 1.83 16.44
C GLU A 774 24.87 1.21 17.66
N SER A 775 25.81 1.94 18.28
CA SER A 775 26.48 1.58 19.53
C SER A 775 25.48 1.48 20.70
N CYS A 776 24.57 2.44 20.85
CA CYS A 776 23.50 2.38 21.85
C CYS A 776 22.60 1.15 21.67
N VAL A 777 22.12 0.91 20.44
CA VAL A 777 21.24 -0.22 20.12
C VAL A 777 21.94 -1.58 20.32
N SER A 778 23.24 -1.68 20.03
CA SER A 778 24.01 -2.90 20.32
C SER A 778 24.23 -3.19 21.81
N GLN A 779 24.01 -2.20 22.68
CA GLN A 779 24.08 -2.31 24.15
C GLN A 779 22.69 -2.42 24.81
N LEU A 780 21.62 -2.33 24.04
CA LEU A 780 20.24 -2.44 24.53
C LEU A 780 19.66 -3.79 24.15
N SER A 781 19.09 -4.49 25.12
CA SER A 781 18.34 -5.70 24.84
C SER A 781 16.94 -5.38 24.35
N VAL A 782 16.36 -6.30 23.61
CA VAL A 782 14.98 -6.24 23.12
C VAL A 782 13.99 -5.85 24.25
N ASN A 783 13.11 -4.88 23.96
CA ASN A 783 12.19 -4.19 24.87
C ASN A 783 12.81 -3.19 25.87
N GLN A 784 14.14 -3.12 26.05
CA GLN A 784 14.76 -2.02 26.80
C GLN A 784 14.70 -0.73 25.99
N SER A 785 14.68 0.37 26.73
CA SER A 785 14.89 1.73 26.25
C SER A 785 16.00 2.43 27.01
N ALA A 786 16.73 3.33 26.36
CA ALA A 786 17.64 4.26 27.01
C ALA A 786 17.56 5.65 26.38
N CYS A 787 18.04 6.63 27.14
CA CYS A 787 18.37 7.95 26.61
C CYS A 787 19.88 8.09 26.44
N PHE A 788 20.32 8.88 25.46
CA PHE A 788 21.71 9.31 25.36
C PHE A 788 21.81 10.68 24.68
N ILE A 789 22.90 11.38 24.96
CA ILE A 789 23.20 12.66 24.33
C ILE A 789 24.18 12.41 23.18
N ALA A 790 23.81 12.87 21.98
CA ALA A 790 24.58 12.74 20.76
C ALA A 790 25.35 14.03 20.43
N GLU A 791 26.36 13.91 19.57
CA GLU A 791 27.04 15.08 19.00
C GLU A 791 26.05 15.91 18.16
N LEU A 792 25.97 17.21 18.42
CA LEU A 792 25.00 18.12 17.80
C LEU A 792 25.24 18.22 16.28
N PRO A 793 24.32 17.72 15.43
CA PRO A 793 24.54 17.74 13.99
C PRO A 793 24.70 19.15 13.42
N PRO A 794 25.22 19.26 12.20
CA PRO A 794 25.23 20.50 11.41
C PRO A 794 23.87 21.19 11.42
N ARG A 795 23.87 22.53 11.54
CA ARG A 795 22.64 23.32 11.72
C ARG A 795 21.63 23.11 10.59
N ASP A 796 22.13 22.96 9.36
CA ASP A 796 21.35 22.65 8.17
C ASP A 796 20.55 21.34 8.30
N LEU A 797 21.11 20.28 8.90
CA LEU A 797 20.41 19.02 9.14
C LEU A 797 19.36 19.16 10.25
N ILE A 798 19.63 19.96 11.28
CA ILE A 798 18.65 20.27 12.33
C ILE A 798 17.46 21.03 11.73
N LEU A 799 17.70 22.06 10.92
CA LEU A 799 16.66 22.85 10.28
C LEU A 799 15.90 22.04 9.21
N ALA A 800 16.57 21.14 8.48
CA ALA A 800 15.91 20.20 7.59
C ALA A 800 14.99 19.23 8.37
N ALA A 801 15.39 18.73 9.54
CA ALA A 801 14.55 17.89 10.38
C ALA A 801 13.35 18.67 10.98
N ALA A 802 13.60 19.87 11.52
CA ALA A 802 12.65 20.69 12.26
C ALA A 802 11.55 21.35 11.39
N SER A 803 10.62 20.56 10.86
CA SER A 803 9.48 21.05 10.06
C SER A 803 8.72 22.20 10.74
N GLU A 804 8.23 21.98 11.95
CA GLU A 804 7.36 22.92 12.69
C GLU A 804 8.14 24.02 13.43
N PHE A 805 9.37 23.72 13.88
CA PHE A 805 10.15 24.62 14.75
C PHE A 805 11.26 25.38 14.02
N SER A 806 11.40 25.28 12.70
CA SER A 806 12.53 25.87 11.96
C SER A 806 12.69 27.39 12.17
N HIS A 807 11.62 28.14 12.40
CA HIS A 807 11.66 29.57 12.77
C HIS A 807 12.10 29.82 14.22
N ASP A 808 11.64 28.99 15.17
CA ASP A 808 12.06 29.06 16.58
C ASP A 808 13.55 28.70 16.73
N LEU A 809 14.03 27.71 15.96
CA LEU A 809 15.38 27.17 16.04
C LEU A 809 16.44 27.98 15.29
N SER A 810 16.07 28.79 14.28
CA SER A 810 17.04 29.62 13.57
C SER A 810 17.74 30.62 14.50
N ASN A 811 17.04 31.10 15.53
CA ASN A 811 17.53 32.12 16.46
C ASN A 811 18.24 31.54 17.72
N ILE A 812 18.54 30.25 17.77
CA ILE A 812 19.14 29.60 18.94
C ILE A 812 20.64 29.33 18.71
N SER A 813 21.48 29.75 19.66
CA SER A 813 22.92 29.47 19.62
C SER A 813 23.22 27.97 19.79
N ARG A 814 24.17 27.47 18.99
CA ARG A 814 24.61 26.06 19.03
C ARG A 814 25.23 25.68 20.38
N ASP A 815 25.96 26.59 21.01
CA ASP A 815 26.78 26.30 22.20
C ASP A 815 25.93 25.89 23.43
N ASN A 816 24.68 26.36 23.47
CA ASN A 816 23.73 26.11 24.54
C ASN A 816 22.71 25.02 24.19
N CYS A 817 22.93 24.25 23.12
CA CYS A 817 22.08 23.15 22.68
C CYS A 817 22.73 21.77 22.90
N LEU A 818 21.89 20.75 23.07
CA LEU A 818 22.26 19.32 23.07
C LEU A 818 21.26 18.55 22.21
N LEU A 819 21.70 17.50 21.52
CA LEU A 819 20.80 16.54 20.86
C LEU A 819 20.62 15.33 21.77
N GLU A 820 19.40 15.14 22.25
CA GLU A 820 18.99 14.03 23.11
C GLU A 820 18.23 13.01 22.27
N PHE A 821 18.64 11.75 22.32
CA PHE A 821 17.90 10.62 21.77
C PHE A 821 17.27 9.82 22.91
N SER A 822 16.02 9.40 22.73
CA SER A 822 15.40 8.32 23.51
C SER A 822 15.07 7.19 22.54
N VAL A 823 15.52 5.98 22.83
CA VAL A 823 15.52 4.83 21.91
C VAL A 823 15.03 3.61 22.64
N LYS A 824 14.25 2.75 21.97
CA LYS A 824 13.78 1.45 22.45
C LYS A 824 14.02 0.38 21.39
N VAL A 825 14.61 -0.75 21.77
CA VAL A 825 14.77 -1.90 20.86
C VAL A 825 13.48 -2.72 20.83
N THR A 826 13.05 -3.16 19.65
CA THR A 826 11.80 -3.91 19.45
C THR A 826 12.07 -5.27 18.78
N GLU A 827 11.14 -6.21 18.93
CA GLU A 827 11.30 -7.58 18.44
C GLU A 827 11.31 -7.67 16.91
N PRO A 828 12.28 -8.38 16.31
CA PRO A 828 12.25 -8.69 14.88
C PRO A 828 11.24 -9.81 14.57
N LEU A 829 10.70 -9.80 13.34
CA LEU A 829 9.71 -10.78 12.90
C LEU A 829 10.27 -12.22 12.83
N GLU A 830 9.47 -13.16 13.32
CA GLU A 830 9.79 -14.56 13.69
C GLU A 830 10.49 -15.41 12.63
N ASP A 831 10.15 -15.24 11.34
CA ASP A 831 10.74 -15.90 10.14
C ASP A 831 12.29 -15.91 10.10
N ARG A 832 12.93 -15.04 10.90
CA ARG A 832 14.37 -14.85 10.99
C ARG A 832 14.99 -15.50 12.23
N MET A 833 14.23 -15.73 13.29
CA MET A 833 14.72 -16.35 14.54
C MET A 833 14.89 -17.87 14.40
N GLU A 834 13.94 -18.58 13.76
CA GLU A 834 14.04 -20.04 13.55
C GLU A 834 15.33 -20.49 12.84
N LYS A 835 15.87 -19.65 11.94
CA LYS A 835 17.06 -19.96 11.13
C LYS A 835 18.40 -19.74 11.83
N ALA A 836 18.40 -19.00 12.94
CA ALA A 836 19.63 -18.69 13.67
C ALA A 836 19.92 -19.72 14.78
N LEU A 837 18.86 -20.29 15.39
CA LEU A 837 18.97 -21.10 16.61
C LEU A 837 18.95 -22.62 16.37
N PHE A 838 18.41 -23.09 15.24
CA PHE A 838 18.25 -24.52 14.97
C PHE A 838 18.85 -24.94 13.62
N ASN A 839 19.70 -25.96 13.64
CA ASN A 839 20.24 -26.58 12.42
C ASN A 839 20.03 -28.12 12.45
N PRO A 840 19.15 -28.69 11.60
CA PRO A 840 18.27 -27.99 10.66
C PRO A 840 17.19 -27.14 11.37
N PRO A 841 16.53 -26.20 10.67
CA PRO A 841 15.48 -25.35 11.26
C PRO A 841 14.36 -26.15 11.92
N LEU A 842 13.75 -25.60 12.98
CA LEU A 842 12.77 -26.31 13.81
C LEU A 842 11.57 -26.83 13.00
N SER A 843 11.07 -26.01 12.07
CA SER A 843 10.05 -26.38 11.08
C SER A 843 10.42 -27.60 10.22
N LYS A 844 11.70 -27.81 9.91
CA LYS A 844 12.18 -29.03 9.21
C LYS A 844 12.29 -30.22 10.16
N GLN A 845 12.75 -30.02 11.40
CA GLN A 845 12.80 -31.08 12.42
C GLN A 845 11.42 -31.66 12.72
N ARG A 846 10.38 -30.82 12.82
CA ARG A 846 8.97 -31.26 13.00
C ARG A 846 8.52 -32.20 11.88
N VAL A 847 8.81 -31.83 10.62
CA VAL A 847 8.50 -32.67 9.45
C VAL A 847 9.28 -33.99 9.48
N GLU A 848 10.59 -33.95 9.77
CA GLU A 848 11.42 -35.17 9.86
C GLU A 848 10.96 -36.13 10.99
N PHE A 849 10.52 -35.59 12.13
CA PHE A 849 9.92 -36.36 13.22
C PHE A 849 8.64 -37.07 12.78
N ALA A 850 7.73 -36.34 12.13
CA ALA A 850 6.46 -36.88 11.66
C ALA A 850 6.69 -37.96 10.59
N VAL A 851 7.51 -37.68 9.57
CA VAL A 851 7.86 -38.63 8.49
C VAL A 851 8.42 -39.95 9.06
N ARG A 852 9.27 -39.88 10.09
CA ARG A 852 9.82 -41.08 10.76
C ARG A 852 8.71 -41.94 11.37
N HIS A 853 7.87 -41.34 12.22
CA HIS A 853 6.75 -42.04 12.86
C HIS A 853 5.75 -42.61 11.84
N ILE A 854 5.44 -41.86 10.79
CA ILE A 854 4.54 -42.29 9.70
C ILE A 854 5.07 -43.55 9.01
N ASN A 855 6.38 -43.61 8.73
CA ASN A 855 7.00 -44.76 8.05
C ASN A 855 7.10 -46.00 8.97
N GLU A 856 7.27 -45.82 10.27
CA GLU A 856 7.27 -46.93 11.24
C GLU A 856 5.89 -47.60 11.37
N LEU A 857 4.82 -46.84 11.17
CA LEU A 857 3.43 -47.28 11.37
C LEU A 857 2.82 -48.09 10.21
N HIS A 858 3.51 -48.21 9.06
CA HIS A 858 3.05 -48.98 7.88
C HIS A 858 1.62 -48.63 7.42
N ALA A 859 1.20 -47.38 7.60
CA ALA A 859 -0.14 -46.89 7.30
C ALA A 859 -0.45 -46.82 5.79
N THR A 860 -1.75 -46.84 5.45
CA THR A 860 -2.24 -46.69 4.07
C THR A 860 -2.84 -45.30 3.81
N THR A 861 -3.43 -44.67 4.82
CA THR A 861 -4.16 -43.40 4.71
C THR A 861 -3.66 -42.34 5.69
N LEU A 862 -3.33 -41.15 5.19
CA LEU A 862 -2.88 -40.01 6.00
C LEU A 862 -3.67 -38.74 5.70
N VAL A 863 -4.07 -38.02 6.75
CA VAL A 863 -4.67 -36.68 6.68
C VAL A 863 -3.83 -35.67 7.47
N ASP A 864 -3.50 -34.56 6.82
CA ASP A 864 -2.72 -33.46 7.35
C ASP A 864 -3.63 -32.24 7.58
N PHE A 865 -3.99 -32.01 8.85
CA PHE A 865 -4.83 -30.91 9.29
C PHE A 865 -3.96 -29.65 9.44
N GLY A 866 -4.25 -28.60 8.66
CA GLY A 866 -3.42 -27.40 8.57
C GLY A 866 -2.19 -27.57 7.66
N CYS A 867 -2.34 -28.28 6.53
CA CYS A 867 -1.20 -28.69 5.70
C CYS A 867 -0.38 -27.52 5.09
N GLY A 868 -0.87 -26.28 5.14
CA GLY A 868 -0.18 -25.08 4.71
C GLY A 868 0.20 -25.10 3.23
N SER A 869 1.50 -24.95 2.94
CA SER A 869 2.04 -25.14 1.57
C SER A 869 2.37 -26.60 1.22
N GLY A 870 1.98 -27.55 2.06
CA GLY A 870 2.13 -28.99 1.84
C GLY A 870 3.52 -29.54 2.14
N SER A 871 4.32 -28.90 3.00
CA SER A 871 5.72 -29.30 3.27
C SER A 871 5.85 -30.73 3.79
N LEU A 872 4.99 -31.17 4.71
CA LEU A 872 4.97 -32.55 5.19
C LEU A 872 4.65 -33.53 4.06
N LEU A 873 3.57 -33.26 3.32
CA LEU A 873 3.15 -34.07 2.16
C LEU A 873 4.24 -34.15 1.09
N ASP A 874 4.94 -33.04 0.87
CA ASP A 874 6.03 -32.90 -0.11
C ASP A 874 7.29 -33.70 0.29
N SER A 875 7.64 -33.74 1.59
CA SER A 875 8.73 -34.58 2.12
C SER A 875 8.35 -36.06 2.24
N LEU A 876 7.11 -36.40 2.57
CA LEU A 876 6.62 -37.78 2.49
C LEU A 876 6.79 -38.35 1.07
N LEU A 877 6.62 -37.53 0.03
CA LEU A 877 6.85 -37.94 -1.35
C LEU A 877 8.33 -38.03 -1.75
N GLU A 878 9.30 -37.61 -0.94
CA GLU A 878 10.74 -37.79 -1.24
C GLU A 878 11.25 -39.17 -0.86
N HIS A 879 10.66 -39.79 0.16
CA HIS A 879 11.01 -41.13 0.62
C HIS A 879 10.11 -42.21 -0.01
N PRO A 880 10.48 -43.50 0.11
CA PRO A 880 9.54 -44.61 -0.08
C PRO A 880 8.53 -44.61 1.09
N THR A 881 7.24 -44.72 0.80
CA THR A 881 6.18 -44.78 1.82
C THR A 881 5.19 -45.91 1.48
N THR A 882 4.49 -46.43 2.49
CA THR A 882 3.39 -47.40 2.33
C THR A 882 2.04 -46.75 2.05
N LEU A 883 1.97 -45.42 2.09
CA LEU A 883 0.74 -44.66 1.95
C LEU A 883 0.16 -44.82 0.54
N GLU A 884 -1.11 -45.18 0.47
CA GLU A 884 -1.91 -45.24 -0.76
C GLU A 884 -2.70 -43.94 -0.99
N LYS A 885 -3.04 -43.22 0.08
CA LYS A 885 -3.82 -41.98 0.02
C LYS A 885 -3.31 -40.95 1.02
N ILE A 886 -2.96 -39.76 0.53
CA ILE A 886 -2.56 -38.61 1.33
C ILE A 886 -3.56 -37.47 1.14
N VAL A 887 -3.95 -36.81 2.23
CA VAL A 887 -4.91 -35.71 2.22
C VAL A 887 -4.32 -34.53 2.97
N GLY A 888 -4.47 -33.32 2.43
CA GLY A 888 -4.23 -32.08 3.16
C GLY A 888 -5.52 -31.27 3.31
N VAL A 889 -5.74 -30.68 4.49
CA VAL A 889 -6.88 -29.80 4.79
C VAL A 889 -6.34 -28.46 5.27
N ASP A 890 -6.81 -27.36 4.68
CA ASP A 890 -6.42 -26.01 5.11
C ASP A 890 -7.48 -24.96 4.74
N ILE A 891 -7.59 -23.87 5.50
CA ILE A 891 -8.43 -22.70 5.17
C ILE A 891 -7.74 -21.73 4.20
N SER A 892 -6.42 -21.83 4.07
CA SER A 892 -5.55 -20.97 3.27
C SER A 892 -5.48 -21.46 1.83
N ARG A 893 -6.38 -20.95 0.99
CA ARG A 893 -6.34 -21.15 -0.48
C ARG A 893 -4.97 -20.84 -1.11
N LYS A 894 -4.19 -19.92 -0.53
CA LYS A 894 -2.80 -19.61 -0.95
C LYS A 894 -1.80 -20.70 -0.52
N GLY A 895 -2.03 -21.36 0.61
CA GLY A 895 -1.32 -22.57 1.00
C GLY A 895 -1.62 -23.71 0.03
N LEU A 896 -2.89 -24.10 -0.07
CA LEU A 896 -3.37 -25.19 -0.93
C LEU A 896 -2.92 -25.05 -2.41
N THR A 897 -2.92 -23.83 -2.96
CA THR A 897 -2.43 -23.58 -4.32
C THR A 897 -0.94 -23.87 -4.49
N ARG A 898 -0.11 -23.64 -3.45
CA ARG A 898 1.31 -23.99 -3.44
C ARG A 898 1.50 -25.51 -3.27
N ALA A 899 0.78 -26.11 -2.33
CA ALA A 899 0.77 -27.56 -2.09
C ALA A 899 0.44 -28.32 -3.38
N ALA A 900 -0.67 -27.97 -4.04
CA ALA A 900 -1.11 -28.62 -5.28
C ALA A 900 -0.03 -28.62 -6.38
N LYS A 901 0.68 -27.49 -6.55
CA LYS A 901 1.76 -27.38 -7.54
C LYS A 901 2.96 -28.26 -7.20
N SER A 902 3.39 -28.28 -5.93
CA SER A 902 4.53 -29.10 -5.49
C SER A 902 4.21 -30.59 -5.63
N LEU A 903 3.05 -31.01 -5.13
CA LEU A 903 2.57 -32.40 -5.23
C LEU A 903 2.44 -32.84 -6.69
N HIS A 904 1.83 -32.02 -7.56
CA HIS A 904 1.72 -32.35 -8.99
C HIS A 904 3.11 -32.56 -9.64
N GLN A 905 4.10 -31.71 -9.32
CA GLN A 905 5.45 -31.86 -9.84
C GLN A 905 6.14 -33.15 -9.35
N LYS A 906 5.97 -33.53 -8.08
CA LYS A 906 6.57 -34.76 -7.51
C LYS A 906 5.88 -36.04 -7.98
N LEU A 907 4.55 -36.07 -7.94
CA LEU A 907 3.75 -37.23 -8.36
C LEU A 907 3.94 -37.55 -9.86
N SER A 908 4.01 -36.51 -10.71
CA SER A 908 4.30 -36.69 -12.14
C SER A 908 5.69 -37.32 -12.38
N LYS A 909 6.71 -36.92 -11.62
CA LYS A 909 8.05 -37.51 -11.69
C LYS A 909 8.08 -38.96 -11.21
N LYS A 910 7.38 -39.31 -10.12
CA LYS A 910 7.31 -40.70 -9.60
C LYS A 910 6.53 -41.63 -10.53
N SER A 911 5.49 -41.12 -11.20
CA SER A 911 4.73 -41.87 -12.22
C SER A 911 5.61 -42.34 -13.39
N LEU A 912 6.53 -41.48 -13.85
CA LEU A 912 7.56 -41.81 -14.85
C LEU A 912 8.57 -42.89 -14.39
N MET A 913 8.59 -43.26 -13.11
CA MET A 913 9.52 -44.25 -12.53
C MET A 913 8.84 -45.53 -12.05
N HIS A 914 7.59 -45.77 -12.46
CA HIS A 914 6.85 -47.04 -12.20
C HIS A 914 6.83 -47.50 -10.72
N THR A 915 6.82 -46.55 -9.78
CA THR A 915 6.59 -46.81 -8.35
C THR A 915 5.11 -46.72 -8.01
N THR A 916 4.67 -47.35 -6.91
CA THR A 916 3.32 -47.13 -6.36
C THR A 916 3.19 -45.65 -5.96
N VAL A 917 2.27 -44.93 -6.61
CA VAL A 917 2.07 -43.49 -6.39
C VAL A 917 0.84 -43.27 -5.51
N PRO A 918 0.95 -42.63 -4.33
CA PRO A 918 -0.20 -42.31 -3.51
C PRO A 918 -1.16 -41.34 -4.20
N THR A 919 -2.45 -41.52 -3.97
CA THR A 919 -3.49 -40.57 -4.36
C THR A 919 -3.45 -39.36 -3.42
N ALA A 920 -3.14 -38.17 -3.95
CA ALA A 920 -3.12 -36.93 -3.19
C ALA A 920 -4.40 -36.11 -3.38
N VAL A 921 -5.04 -35.67 -2.29
CA VAL A 921 -6.23 -34.80 -2.31
C VAL A 921 -6.03 -33.61 -1.39
N LEU A 922 -6.52 -32.44 -1.79
CA LEU A 922 -6.45 -31.21 -1.00
C LEU A 922 -7.85 -30.60 -0.82
N TYR A 923 -8.20 -30.24 0.42
CA TYR A 923 -9.50 -29.67 0.79
C TYR A 923 -9.38 -28.26 1.37
N ASP A 924 -10.25 -27.36 0.91
CA ASP A 924 -10.49 -26.02 1.48
C ASP A 924 -11.55 -26.16 2.58
N GLY A 925 -11.15 -26.08 3.86
CA GLY A 925 -12.02 -26.37 5.00
C GLY A 925 -11.38 -26.11 6.36
N SER A 926 -12.21 -25.92 7.40
CA SER A 926 -11.75 -25.77 8.79
C SER A 926 -11.46 -27.13 9.42
N ILE A 927 -10.43 -27.19 10.26
CA ILE A 927 -10.09 -28.40 11.02
C ILE A 927 -11.11 -28.72 12.14
N THR A 928 -11.92 -27.72 12.53
CA THR A 928 -12.99 -27.87 13.53
C THR A 928 -14.25 -28.54 13.00
N ASP A 929 -14.39 -28.63 11.67
CA ASP A 929 -15.65 -29.00 11.02
C ASP A 929 -15.55 -30.45 10.55
N PHE A 930 -16.46 -31.32 11.00
CA PHE A 930 -16.43 -32.73 10.61
C PHE A 930 -16.78 -32.92 9.12
N ASP A 931 -15.97 -33.71 8.41
CA ASP A 931 -16.23 -34.13 7.04
C ASP A 931 -16.15 -35.67 6.92
N SER A 932 -17.25 -36.30 6.54
CA SER A 932 -17.36 -37.75 6.43
C SER A 932 -16.35 -38.40 5.46
N ARG A 933 -15.74 -37.63 4.54
CA ARG A 933 -14.71 -38.10 3.61
C ARG A 933 -13.35 -38.35 4.27
N LEU A 934 -13.17 -37.90 5.52
CA LEU A 934 -11.96 -38.07 6.33
C LEU A 934 -12.15 -39.05 7.50
N TYR A 935 -13.29 -39.75 7.55
CA TYR A 935 -13.59 -40.73 8.60
C TYR A 935 -12.62 -41.92 8.58
N ARG A 936 -12.10 -42.31 9.75
CA ARG A 936 -11.22 -43.47 10.00
C ARG A 936 -9.98 -43.54 9.09
N PHE A 937 -9.23 -42.44 9.02
CA PHE A 937 -7.88 -42.46 8.48
C PHE A 937 -6.90 -43.19 9.44
N ASP A 938 -5.84 -43.78 8.92
CA ASP A 938 -4.84 -44.46 9.75
C ASP A 938 -4.05 -43.45 10.58
N ILE A 939 -3.59 -42.37 9.94
CA ILE A 939 -2.80 -41.32 10.58
C ILE A 939 -3.44 -39.94 10.35
N GLY A 940 -3.61 -39.18 11.43
CA GLY A 940 -3.78 -37.73 11.39
C GLY A 940 -2.50 -37.00 11.82
N THR A 941 -2.15 -35.91 11.15
CA THR A 941 -1.10 -34.96 11.57
C THR A 941 -1.69 -33.57 11.74
N CYS A 942 -1.22 -32.84 12.75
CA CYS A 942 -1.61 -31.46 13.05
C CYS A 942 -0.37 -30.75 13.65
N LEU A 943 0.46 -30.15 12.80
CA LEU A 943 1.79 -29.68 13.18
C LEU A 943 1.85 -28.15 13.23
N GLU A 944 1.92 -27.58 14.43
CA GLU A 944 1.85 -26.14 14.71
C GLU A 944 0.59 -25.49 14.08
N VAL A 945 -0.58 -25.81 14.62
CA VAL A 945 -1.89 -25.38 14.07
C VAL A 945 -2.88 -25.00 15.16
N ILE A 946 -2.87 -25.70 16.30
CA ILE A 946 -3.84 -25.52 17.37
C ILE A 946 -3.68 -24.17 18.08
N GLU A 947 -2.47 -23.64 18.13
CA GLU A 947 -2.10 -22.33 18.69
C GLU A 947 -2.59 -21.15 17.84
N HIS A 948 -2.90 -21.35 16.56
CA HIS A 948 -3.43 -20.32 15.67
C HIS A 948 -4.96 -20.13 15.78
N VAL A 949 -5.64 -21.00 16.54
CA VAL A 949 -7.08 -20.90 16.86
C VAL A 949 -7.28 -20.59 18.35
N GLU A 950 -8.47 -20.15 18.75
CA GLU A 950 -8.74 -19.87 20.18
C GLU A 950 -8.68 -21.18 21.01
N GLU A 951 -8.32 -21.12 22.30
CA GLU A 951 -8.09 -22.31 23.14
C GLU A 951 -9.33 -23.24 23.24
N GLU A 952 -10.54 -22.67 23.23
CA GLU A 952 -11.80 -23.42 23.13
C GLU A 952 -11.92 -24.18 21.79
N GLN A 953 -11.40 -23.62 20.69
CA GLN A 953 -11.42 -24.22 19.36
C GLN A 953 -10.34 -25.30 19.21
N ALA A 954 -9.18 -25.14 19.83
CA ALA A 954 -8.17 -26.21 19.93
C ALA A 954 -8.72 -27.43 20.68
N SER A 955 -9.46 -27.20 21.77
CA SER A 955 -10.16 -28.25 22.52
C SER A 955 -11.29 -28.90 21.70
N LEU A 956 -12.08 -28.10 20.97
CA LEU A 956 -13.09 -28.62 20.04
C LEU A 956 -12.48 -29.45 18.91
N PHE A 957 -11.35 -29.03 18.35
CA PHE A 957 -10.59 -29.79 17.35
C PHE A 957 -10.16 -31.16 17.91
N GLY A 958 -9.57 -31.20 19.11
CA GLY A 958 -9.19 -32.46 19.77
C GLY A 958 -10.39 -33.40 19.97
N ASP A 959 -11.52 -32.85 20.44
CA ASP A 959 -12.76 -33.61 20.59
C ASP A 959 -13.28 -34.14 19.25
N VAL A 960 -13.37 -33.32 18.20
CA VAL A 960 -13.90 -33.73 16.88
C VAL A 960 -12.97 -34.73 16.21
N VAL A 961 -11.64 -34.59 16.34
CA VAL A 961 -10.69 -35.53 15.73
C VAL A 961 -10.75 -36.89 16.39
N LEU A 962 -10.72 -36.98 17.72
CA LEU A 962 -10.72 -38.28 18.39
C LEU A 962 -12.11 -38.95 18.38
N SER A 963 -13.20 -38.18 18.54
CA SER A 963 -14.57 -38.74 18.59
C SER A 963 -15.24 -38.97 17.22
N SER A 964 -14.96 -38.11 16.23
CA SER A 964 -15.71 -38.10 14.96
C SER A 964 -14.84 -38.55 13.79
N PHE A 965 -13.63 -38.01 13.62
CA PHE A 965 -12.70 -38.50 12.59
C PHE A 965 -12.06 -39.85 12.95
N CYS A 966 -11.87 -40.13 14.25
CA CYS A 966 -11.36 -41.38 14.83
C CYS A 966 -10.12 -41.96 14.13
N PRO A 967 -9.00 -41.21 14.00
CA PRO A 967 -7.79 -41.75 13.38
C PRO A 967 -7.19 -42.89 14.21
N THR A 968 -6.43 -43.81 13.61
CA THR A 968 -5.75 -44.87 14.39
C THR A 968 -4.58 -44.31 15.20
N VAL A 969 -3.83 -43.35 14.63
CA VAL A 969 -2.82 -42.54 15.30
C VAL A 969 -3.04 -41.05 14.97
N LEU A 970 -2.89 -40.16 15.95
CA LEU A 970 -2.89 -38.71 15.75
C LEU A 970 -1.57 -38.13 16.29
N ILE A 971 -0.87 -37.34 15.47
CA ILE A 971 0.33 -36.60 15.88
C ILE A 971 -0.02 -35.11 15.93
N VAL A 972 0.09 -34.50 17.11
CA VAL A 972 -0.15 -33.06 17.35
C VAL A 972 1.14 -32.41 17.81
N SER A 973 1.55 -31.28 17.21
CA SER A 973 2.66 -30.45 17.72
C SER A 973 2.20 -29.03 18.04
N THR A 974 2.85 -28.43 19.04
CA THR A 974 2.65 -27.04 19.45
C THR A 974 3.94 -26.50 20.11
N PRO A 975 4.18 -25.18 20.13
CA PRO A 975 5.22 -24.53 20.92
C PRO A 975 5.22 -24.95 22.39
N ASN A 976 6.40 -25.12 22.96
CA ASN A 976 6.60 -25.20 24.41
C ASN A 976 6.87 -23.80 24.98
N TYR A 977 5.91 -23.22 25.69
CA TYR A 977 6.06 -21.90 26.31
C TYR A 977 7.23 -21.83 27.31
N GLU A 978 7.55 -22.94 27.99
CA GLU A 978 8.70 -23.02 28.93
C GLU A 978 10.06 -22.89 28.21
N TYR A 979 10.09 -23.14 26.90
CA TYR A 979 11.29 -23.00 26.07
C TYR A 979 11.45 -21.56 25.52
N ASN A 980 10.42 -20.71 25.57
CA ASN A 980 10.48 -19.33 25.08
C ASN A 980 11.54 -18.47 25.79
N PRO A 981 11.71 -18.53 27.13
CA PRO A 981 12.81 -17.85 27.80
C PRO A 981 14.19 -18.24 27.24
N ILE A 982 14.34 -19.46 26.72
CA ILE A 982 15.60 -19.94 26.14
C ILE A 982 15.76 -19.54 24.68
N LEU A 983 14.69 -19.47 23.87
CA LEU A 983 14.74 -18.82 22.55
C LEU A 983 15.09 -17.33 22.65
N GLN A 984 14.62 -16.68 23.72
CA GLN A 984 14.94 -15.30 24.03
C GLN A 984 16.42 -15.21 24.46
N ARG A 985 16.85 -15.93 25.51
CA ARG A 985 18.26 -15.95 25.98
C ARG A 985 19.27 -16.40 24.90
N SER A 986 18.95 -17.34 24.02
CA SER A 986 19.90 -17.94 23.05
C SER A 986 20.09 -17.13 21.77
N ALA A 987 19.26 -16.10 21.54
CA ALA A 987 19.57 -15.08 20.55
C ALA A 987 20.72 -14.14 21.00
N MET A 988 21.36 -14.44 22.14
CA MET A 988 22.60 -13.85 22.65
C MET A 988 23.79 -14.81 22.60
N PRO A 989 25.01 -14.29 22.40
CA PRO A 989 26.23 -14.93 22.85
C PRO A 989 26.62 -14.48 24.28
N ASN A 990 26.66 -15.44 25.21
CA ASN A 990 27.47 -15.49 26.43
C ASN A 990 27.22 -14.45 27.55
N LYS A 991 26.65 -14.92 28.67
CA LYS A 991 27.35 -15.01 29.97
C LYS A 991 26.56 -15.86 30.97
N GLU A 992 27.22 -16.86 31.54
CA GLU A 992 26.76 -17.57 32.72
C GLU A 992 27.10 -16.74 33.98
N ASP A 993 26.50 -17.09 35.14
CA ASP A 993 26.65 -16.46 36.47
C ASP A 993 25.90 -15.14 36.76
N GLU A 994 24.60 -15.21 37.10
CA GLU A 994 23.90 -14.43 38.16
C GLU A 994 22.57 -15.17 38.50
N PRO A 995 22.06 -15.15 39.76
CA PRO A 995 20.94 -16.00 40.20
C PRO A 995 19.55 -15.42 39.92
N GLU A 996 18.56 -16.32 39.85
CA GLU A 996 17.19 -16.07 39.39
C GLU A 996 16.30 -15.39 40.44
N GLU A 997 15.95 -14.11 40.27
CA GLU A 997 14.80 -13.51 40.98
C GLU A 997 14.32 -12.18 40.32
N ASN A 998 13.64 -12.26 39.17
CA ASN A 998 12.55 -11.37 38.68
C ASN A 998 12.29 -11.57 37.17
N THR A 999 11.27 -12.33 36.80
CA THR A 999 10.77 -12.43 35.42
C THR A 999 9.31 -12.00 35.32
N GLY A 1000 9.04 -11.02 34.45
CA GLY A 1000 7.69 -10.73 33.99
C GLY A 1000 7.17 -11.82 33.05
N PRO A 1001 5.87 -11.81 32.68
CA PRO A 1001 5.30 -12.81 31.77
C PRO A 1001 6.02 -12.80 30.40
N CYS A 1002 6.45 -13.97 29.97
CA CYS A 1002 7.11 -14.19 28.69
C CYS A 1002 6.10 -13.99 27.53
N LYS A 1003 6.59 -13.51 26.38
CA LYS A 1003 5.76 -13.37 25.17
C LYS A 1003 5.69 -14.68 24.37
N PHE A 1004 4.63 -14.82 23.59
CA PHE A 1004 4.50 -15.86 22.56
C PHE A 1004 5.52 -15.65 21.42
N ARG A 1005 5.85 -16.73 20.70
CA ARG A 1005 6.81 -16.75 19.59
C ARG A 1005 6.31 -16.00 18.36
N ASN A 1006 5.03 -16.20 18.03
CA ASN A 1006 4.34 -15.52 16.94
C ASN A 1006 3.31 -14.52 17.49
N HIS A 1007 3.05 -13.46 16.73
CA HIS A 1007 1.98 -12.50 16.99
C HIS A 1007 0.60 -12.99 16.54
N ASP A 1008 0.51 -14.04 15.71
CA ASP A 1008 -0.77 -14.63 15.31
C ASP A 1008 -1.26 -15.76 16.25
N HIS A 1009 -0.37 -16.31 17.11
CA HIS A 1009 -0.71 -17.29 18.15
C HIS A 1009 -1.72 -16.70 19.15
N LYS A 1010 -2.72 -17.50 19.53
CA LYS A 1010 -3.75 -17.16 20.52
C LYS A 1010 -3.34 -17.53 21.93
N PHE A 1011 -2.62 -18.64 22.05
CA PHE A 1011 -2.08 -19.17 23.28
C PHE A 1011 -0.80 -19.95 22.97
N GLU A 1012 0.04 -20.16 23.98
CA GLU A 1012 1.10 -21.16 23.95
C GLU A 1012 1.11 -21.88 25.29
N TRP A 1013 1.16 -23.21 25.25
CA TRP A 1013 1.07 -24.04 26.45
C TRP A 1013 2.44 -24.39 27.04
N THR A 1014 2.49 -24.50 28.35
CA THR A 1014 3.57 -25.19 29.08
C THR A 1014 3.52 -26.70 28.81
N ARG A 1015 4.57 -27.45 29.19
CA ARG A 1015 4.57 -28.92 29.15
C ARG A 1015 3.43 -29.48 29.97
N ALA A 1016 3.22 -28.94 31.17
CA ALA A 1016 2.13 -29.36 32.06
C ALA A 1016 0.73 -29.08 31.48
N GLN A 1017 0.50 -27.91 30.85
CA GLN A 1017 -0.78 -27.58 30.21
C GLN A 1017 -1.07 -28.49 29.02
N PHE A 1018 -0.10 -28.66 28.12
CA PHE A 1018 -0.25 -29.53 26.95
C PHE A 1018 -0.44 -31.00 27.34
N GLN A 1019 0.31 -31.50 28.32
CA GLN A 1019 0.14 -32.85 28.87
C GLN A 1019 -1.22 -33.04 29.53
N HIS A 1020 -1.72 -32.08 30.29
CA HIS A 1020 -3.04 -32.15 30.92
C HIS A 1020 -4.16 -32.20 29.86
N TRP A 1021 -4.13 -31.29 28.89
CA TRP A 1021 -5.06 -31.24 27.77
C TRP A 1021 -5.07 -32.55 26.97
N ALA A 1022 -3.89 -33.04 26.57
CA ALA A 1022 -3.76 -34.24 25.77
C ALA A 1022 -4.14 -35.51 26.53
N THR A 1023 -3.77 -35.63 27.82
CA THR A 1023 -4.16 -36.79 28.65
C THR A 1023 -5.67 -36.83 28.88
N GLY A 1024 -6.29 -35.68 29.20
CA GLY A 1024 -7.75 -35.58 29.36
C GLY A 1024 -8.52 -35.92 28.08
N LEU A 1025 -8.02 -35.53 26.90
CA LEU A 1025 -8.57 -35.97 25.61
C LEU A 1025 -8.38 -37.48 25.37
N ALA A 1026 -7.21 -38.01 25.70
CA ALA A 1026 -6.89 -39.42 25.50
C ALA A 1026 -7.79 -40.34 26.36
N GLU A 1027 -7.93 -40.03 27.65
CA GLU A 1027 -8.84 -40.72 28.58
C GLU A 1027 -10.31 -40.64 28.14
N LYS A 1028 -10.76 -39.45 27.71
CA LYS A 1028 -12.15 -39.20 27.27
C LYS A 1028 -12.56 -39.99 26.03
N HIS A 1029 -11.63 -40.25 25.11
CA HIS A 1029 -11.91 -40.85 23.79
C HIS A 1029 -11.31 -42.25 23.58
N ASN A 1030 -10.77 -42.87 24.63
CA ASN A 1030 -10.13 -44.20 24.59
C ASN A 1030 -8.89 -44.28 23.67
N TYR A 1031 -7.97 -43.33 23.84
CA TYR A 1031 -6.63 -43.32 23.25
C TYR A 1031 -5.59 -43.42 24.37
N SER A 1032 -4.42 -44.00 24.08
CA SER A 1032 -3.20 -43.71 24.85
C SER A 1032 -2.50 -42.50 24.24
N VAL A 1033 -1.72 -41.76 25.04
CA VAL A 1033 -0.91 -40.63 24.55
C VAL A 1033 0.54 -40.77 24.98
N GLU A 1034 1.45 -40.57 24.04
CA GLU A 1034 2.90 -40.55 24.23
C GLU A 1034 3.42 -39.12 23.97
N PHE A 1035 4.30 -38.61 24.83
CA PHE A 1035 4.85 -37.26 24.72
C PHE A 1035 6.30 -37.27 24.22
N SER A 1036 6.61 -36.36 23.29
CA SER A 1036 7.94 -36.19 22.70
C SER A 1036 8.13 -34.73 22.24
N GLY A 1037 9.13 -34.47 21.40
CA GLY A 1037 9.34 -33.15 20.81
C GLY A 1037 10.60 -33.03 19.95
N VAL A 1038 10.87 -31.82 19.48
CA VAL A 1038 12.03 -31.46 18.64
C VAL A 1038 12.66 -30.13 19.08
N GLY A 1039 13.89 -29.87 18.66
CA GLY A 1039 14.64 -28.66 19.04
C GLY A 1039 15.14 -28.63 20.49
N GLY A 1040 15.48 -29.79 21.07
CA GLY A 1040 15.96 -29.88 22.45
C GLY A 1040 16.21 -31.31 22.88
N SER A 1041 16.36 -31.54 24.18
CA SER A 1041 16.36 -32.86 24.82
C SER A 1041 15.13 -33.02 25.71
N GLY A 1042 14.98 -34.20 26.36
CA GLY A 1042 13.92 -34.43 27.35
C GLY A 1042 14.23 -33.87 28.75
N GLU A 1043 15.41 -33.27 28.95
CA GLU A 1043 15.84 -32.65 30.21
C GLU A 1043 15.52 -31.14 30.19
N GLU A 1044 15.44 -30.50 31.36
CA GLU A 1044 15.15 -29.05 31.53
C GLU A 1044 15.82 -28.17 30.45
N PRO A 1045 15.07 -27.38 29.66
CA PRO A 1045 13.64 -27.01 29.73
C PRO A 1045 12.66 -27.98 29.01
N GLY A 1046 13.16 -29.08 28.45
CA GLY A 1046 12.46 -29.94 27.50
C GLY A 1046 12.66 -29.51 26.04
N PHE A 1047 11.78 -29.98 25.16
CA PHE A 1047 11.82 -29.70 23.73
C PHE A 1047 11.28 -28.31 23.37
N ALA A 1048 11.73 -27.74 22.24
CA ALA A 1048 11.28 -26.45 21.75
C ALA A 1048 9.88 -26.50 21.13
N SER A 1049 9.60 -27.46 20.24
CA SER A 1049 8.22 -27.84 19.89
C SER A 1049 7.92 -29.17 20.57
N GLN A 1050 6.83 -29.20 21.33
CA GLN A 1050 6.35 -30.36 22.05
C GLN A 1050 5.31 -31.11 21.21
N ILE A 1051 5.32 -32.44 21.29
CA ILE A 1051 4.55 -33.32 20.42
C ILE A 1051 3.80 -34.36 21.26
N ALA A 1052 2.52 -34.54 20.98
CA ALA A 1052 1.69 -35.62 21.53
C ALA A 1052 1.31 -36.60 20.42
N VAL A 1053 1.56 -37.88 20.65
CA VAL A 1053 1.20 -38.99 19.75
C VAL A 1053 0.11 -39.80 20.41
N PHE A 1054 -1.13 -39.65 19.93
CA PHE A 1054 -2.27 -40.42 20.41
C PHE A 1054 -2.37 -41.73 19.61
N ARG A 1055 -2.63 -42.85 20.28
CA ARG A 1055 -2.88 -44.17 19.64
C ARG A 1055 -4.21 -44.72 20.14
N ARG A 1056 -5.08 -45.15 19.23
CA ARG A 1056 -6.40 -45.66 19.61
C ARG A 1056 -6.26 -47.00 20.33
N MET A 1057 -6.84 -47.13 21.53
CA MET A 1057 -6.77 -48.38 22.30
C MET A 1057 -7.67 -49.46 21.68
N ALA A 1058 -7.23 -50.72 21.74
CA ALA A 1058 -8.09 -51.83 21.36
C ALA A 1058 -9.20 -52.02 22.41
N PRO A 1059 -10.45 -52.36 22.01
CA PRO A 1059 -11.49 -52.72 22.99
C PRO A 1059 -11.07 -53.95 23.78
N SER A 1060 -11.26 -53.91 25.10
CA SER A 1060 -11.02 -55.05 25.99
C SER A 1060 -11.99 -56.20 25.69
N GLN A 1061 -11.52 -57.44 25.82
CA GLN A 1061 -12.28 -58.65 25.42
C GLN A 1061 -13.47 -59.01 26.33
N GLU A 1062 -13.92 -58.12 27.21
CA GLU A 1062 -15.02 -58.39 28.16
C GLU A 1062 -16.39 -57.82 27.72
N GLU A 1063 -16.44 -56.98 26.68
CA GLU A 1063 -17.69 -56.51 26.07
C GLU A 1063 -17.98 -57.24 24.74
N VAL A 1064 -18.19 -58.55 24.81
CA VAL A 1064 -18.67 -59.36 23.66
C VAL A 1064 -19.85 -60.23 24.08
N CYS A 1065 -20.96 -60.09 23.35
CA CYS A 1065 -22.21 -60.85 23.42
C CYS A 1065 -23.19 -60.56 24.57
N GLN A 1066 -24.05 -59.54 24.38
CA GLN A 1066 -25.52 -59.74 24.30
C GLN A 1066 -26.23 -58.47 23.82
N ASP A 1067 -26.38 -58.29 22.50
CA ASP A 1067 -27.71 -58.12 21.87
C ASP A 1067 -27.60 -58.10 20.35
N GLY A 1068 -28.41 -58.94 19.71
CA GLY A 1068 -28.48 -59.12 18.27
C GLY A 1068 -29.61 -58.32 17.63
N GLU A 1069 -29.67 -57.00 17.87
CA GLU A 1069 -30.56 -56.09 17.14
C GLU A 1069 -29.81 -54.84 16.66
N LEU A 1070 -30.24 -54.30 15.53
CA LEU A 1070 -29.57 -53.22 14.80
C LEU A 1070 -29.56 -51.92 15.61
N HIS A 1071 -28.45 -51.61 16.28
CA HIS A 1071 -28.25 -50.35 17.01
C HIS A 1071 -28.46 -49.13 16.07
N GLN A 1072 -29.60 -48.48 16.19
CA GLN A 1072 -29.87 -47.18 15.59
C GLN A 1072 -28.97 -46.10 16.23
N PRO A 1073 -28.64 -45.00 15.53
CA PRO A 1073 -27.63 -44.05 15.98
C PRO A 1073 -28.04 -43.28 17.25
N TYR A 1074 -27.31 -43.54 18.33
CA TYR A 1074 -27.48 -42.88 19.64
C TYR A 1074 -27.10 -41.38 19.62
N GLU A 1075 -26.44 -40.91 18.56
CA GLU A 1075 -26.02 -39.51 18.40
C GLU A 1075 -27.18 -38.52 18.20
N THR A 1076 -28.33 -38.98 17.70
CA THR A 1076 -29.46 -38.08 17.36
C THR A 1076 -30.25 -37.58 18.58
N HIS A 1077 -30.24 -38.28 19.71
CA HIS A 1077 -31.14 -37.97 20.83
C HIS A 1077 -30.69 -36.76 21.66
N GLY A 1078 -29.44 -36.71 22.11
CA GLY A 1078 -28.94 -35.64 22.98
C GLY A 1078 -29.00 -34.24 22.36
N LEU A 1079 -28.85 -34.15 21.04
CA LEU A 1079 -29.05 -32.90 20.30
C LEU A 1079 -30.53 -32.53 20.23
N VAL A 1080 -31.42 -33.45 19.84
CA VAL A 1080 -32.86 -33.16 19.76
C VAL A 1080 -33.42 -32.64 21.10
N ASP A 1081 -33.01 -33.24 22.22
CA ASP A 1081 -33.53 -32.86 23.55
C ASP A 1081 -33.03 -31.47 24.01
N LEU A 1082 -31.77 -31.11 23.74
CA LEU A 1082 -31.25 -29.76 23.99
C LEU A 1082 -31.94 -28.72 23.09
N GLY A 1083 -32.14 -29.02 21.80
CA GLY A 1083 -32.89 -28.17 20.87
C GLY A 1083 -34.34 -27.95 21.28
N VAL A 1084 -35.00 -28.98 21.82
CA VAL A 1084 -36.35 -28.90 22.39
C VAL A 1084 -36.39 -28.03 23.65
N SER A 1085 -35.42 -28.21 24.56
CA SER A 1085 -35.29 -27.41 25.79
C SER A 1085 -35.12 -25.91 25.49
N VAL A 1086 -34.26 -25.58 24.52
CA VAL A 1086 -34.05 -24.19 24.07
C VAL A 1086 -35.28 -23.65 23.34
N GLY A 1087 -35.88 -24.42 22.43
CA GLY A 1087 -37.07 -24.00 21.67
C GLY A 1087 -38.27 -23.69 22.57
N ASN A 1088 -38.51 -24.50 23.59
CA ASN A 1088 -39.57 -24.26 24.58
C ASN A 1088 -39.33 -22.97 25.38
N LYS A 1089 -38.10 -22.75 25.88
CA LYS A 1089 -37.75 -21.50 26.59
C LYS A 1089 -37.90 -20.25 25.71
N LEU A 1090 -37.56 -20.31 24.43
CA LEU A 1090 -37.77 -19.19 23.50
C LEU A 1090 -39.27 -18.89 23.29
N ILE A 1091 -40.12 -19.92 23.22
CA ILE A 1091 -41.58 -19.82 23.14
C ILE A 1091 -42.23 -19.32 24.45
N GLU A 1092 -41.58 -19.52 25.60
CA GLU A 1092 -41.99 -18.93 26.89
C GLU A 1092 -41.59 -17.45 27.00
N LEU A 1093 -40.39 -17.09 26.53
CA LEU A 1093 -39.84 -15.74 26.58
C LEU A 1093 -40.54 -14.78 25.60
N ASP A 1094 -40.82 -15.22 24.38
CA ASP A 1094 -41.68 -14.49 23.42
C ASP A 1094 -42.68 -15.45 22.75
N PRO A 1095 -43.89 -15.58 23.35
CA PRO A 1095 -44.97 -16.38 22.78
C PRO A 1095 -45.51 -15.91 21.43
N THR A 1096 -45.12 -14.74 20.93
CA THR A 1096 -45.70 -14.13 19.70
C THR A 1096 -44.83 -14.30 18.45
N HIS A 1097 -43.58 -14.75 18.61
CA HIS A 1097 -42.61 -14.85 17.52
C HIS A 1097 -42.76 -16.17 16.73
N ASP A 1098 -43.30 -16.09 15.50
CA ASP A 1098 -43.58 -17.26 14.63
C ASP A 1098 -42.35 -18.15 14.39
N GLY A 1099 -41.18 -17.54 14.23
CA GLY A 1099 -39.92 -18.23 14.01
C GLY A 1099 -39.55 -19.27 15.08
N TYR A 1100 -39.93 -19.10 16.35
CA TYR A 1100 -39.56 -20.06 17.40
C TYR A 1100 -40.41 -21.33 17.36
N TYR A 1101 -41.70 -21.21 17.02
CA TYR A 1101 -42.57 -22.36 16.76
C TYR A 1101 -42.16 -23.11 15.48
N VAL A 1102 -41.82 -22.37 14.41
CA VAL A 1102 -41.32 -22.97 13.15
C VAL A 1102 -40.00 -23.69 13.40
N LEU A 1103 -39.11 -23.12 14.23
CA LEU A 1103 -37.85 -23.74 14.61
C LEU A 1103 -38.06 -25.05 15.38
N LEU A 1104 -38.81 -25.01 16.49
CA LEU A 1104 -39.09 -26.19 17.32
C LEU A 1104 -39.82 -27.28 16.51
N SER A 1105 -40.77 -26.90 15.66
CA SER A 1105 -41.42 -27.80 14.70
C SER A 1105 -40.44 -28.40 13.68
N SER A 1106 -39.34 -27.72 13.34
CA SER A 1106 -38.33 -28.22 12.40
C SER A 1106 -37.38 -29.21 13.07
N ILE A 1107 -37.05 -28.98 14.35
CA ILE A 1107 -36.27 -29.91 15.19
C ILE A 1107 -37.03 -31.22 15.36
N TYR A 1108 -38.33 -31.17 15.74
CA TYR A 1108 -39.15 -32.37 15.85
C TYR A 1108 -39.34 -33.10 14.51
N ALA A 1109 -39.49 -32.38 13.39
CA ALA A 1109 -39.61 -33.00 12.06
C ALA A 1109 -38.34 -33.73 11.65
N LYS A 1110 -37.15 -33.16 11.87
CA LYS A 1110 -35.86 -33.83 11.61
C LYS A 1110 -35.63 -35.06 12.49
N ALA A 1111 -36.26 -35.10 13.67
CA ALA A 1111 -36.25 -36.25 14.58
C ALA A 1111 -37.36 -37.29 14.28
N ASN A 1112 -38.11 -37.14 13.19
CA ASN A 1112 -39.31 -37.93 12.87
C ASN A 1112 -40.41 -37.95 13.96
N LYS A 1113 -40.39 -36.99 14.90
CA LYS A 1113 -41.36 -36.85 16.01
C LYS A 1113 -42.62 -36.09 15.54
N TRP A 1114 -43.35 -36.63 14.56
CA TRP A 1114 -44.46 -35.94 13.88
C TRP A 1114 -45.67 -35.59 14.78
N ASP A 1115 -45.90 -36.32 15.86
CA ASP A 1115 -46.89 -35.95 16.88
C ASP A 1115 -46.55 -34.64 17.59
N GLU A 1116 -45.26 -34.40 17.88
CA GLU A 1116 -44.78 -33.15 18.46
C GLU A 1116 -44.83 -31.99 17.45
N VAL A 1117 -44.55 -32.26 16.16
CA VAL A 1117 -44.81 -31.30 15.07
C VAL A 1117 -46.27 -30.85 15.06
N ARG A 1118 -47.22 -31.79 15.19
CA ARG A 1118 -48.66 -31.48 15.28
C ARG A 1118 -49.01 -30.71 16.56
N LYS A 1119 -48.42 -31.03 17.71
CA LYS A 1119 -48.61 -30.28 18.97
C LYS A 1119 -48.10 -28.83 18.86
N VAL A 1120 -46.90 -28.61 18.32
CA VAL A 1120 -46.32 -27.26 18.14
C VAL A 1120 -47.16 -26.43 17.16
N ARG A 1121 -47.61 -27.01 16.04
CA ARG A 1121 -48.53 -26.34 15.09
C ARG A 1121 -49.86 -25.97 15.75
N LYS A 1122 -50.43 -26.85 16.58
CA LYS A 1122 -51.66 -26.57 17.35
C LYS A 1122 -51.48 -25.45 18.38
N LEU A 1123 -50.34 -25.42 19.07
CA LEU A 1123 -49.96 -24.35 20.02
C LEU A 1123 -49.76 -23.00 19.34
N MET A 1124 -49.13 -23.00 18.17
CA MET A 1124 -48.92 -21.82 17.34
C MET A 1124 -50.27 -21.24 16.86
N SER A 1125 -51.18 -22.10 16.41
CA SER A 1125 -52.56 -21.71 16.04
C SER A 1125 -53.37 -21.20 17.23
N SER A 1126 -53.32 -21.84 18.40
CA SER A 1126 -54.10 -21.41 19.58
C SER A 1126 -53.61 -20.08 20.17
N ARG A 1127 -52.36 -19.69 19.89
CA ARG A 1127 -51.78 -18.39 20.26
C ARG A 1127 -51.92 -17.33 19.14
N GLY A 1128 -52.63 -17.63 18.06
CA GLY A 1128 -52.91 -16.69 16.97
C GLY A 1128 -51.68 -16.35 16.10
N THR A 1129 -50.63 -17.17 16.17
CA THR A 1129 -49.38 -16.98 15.42
C THR A 1129 -49.43 -17.82 14.14
N SER A 1130 -48.97 -17.28 13.01
CA SER A 1130 -48.98 -18.00 11.72
C SER A 1130 -47.70 -17.73 10.94
N LYS A 1131 -47.19 -18.74 10.21
CA LYS A 1131 -45.97 -18.63 9.40
C LYS A 1131 -46.27 -17.73 8.21
N SER A 1132 -45.42 -16.73 7.98
CA SER A 1132 -45.51 -15.89 6.77
C SER A 1132 -45.46 -16.74 5.49
N ALA A 1133 -46.45 -16.59 4.62
CA ALA A 1133 -46.52 -17.32 3.35
C ALA A 1133 -45.34 -16.98 2.44
N ALA A 1134 -44.75 -18.00 1.81
CA ALA A 1134 -43.68 -17.84 0.83
C ALA A 1134 -44.24 -17.26 -0.47
N TRP A 1135 -43.60 -16.23 -1.03
CA TRP A 1135 -43.98 -15.67 -2.33
C TRP A 1135 -42.78 -15.22 -3.15
N SER A 1136 -42.99 -15.21 -4.46
CA SER A 1136 -42.11 -14.62 -5.47
C SER A 1136 -42.88 -13.59 -6.29
N LEU A 1137 -42.26 -12.45 -6.57
CA LEU A 1137 -42.77 -11.37 -7.41
C LEU A 1137 -41.92 -11.27 -8.68
N MET A 1138 -42.56 -11.09 -9.83
CA MET A 1138 -41.90 -10.83 -11.11
C MET A 1138 -42.62 -9.67 -11.82
N GLU A 1139 -41.87 -8.71 -12.34
CA GLU A 1139 -42.42 -7.69 -13.23
C GLU A 1139 -42.35 -8.17 -14.68
N ALA A 1140 -43.48 -8.15 -15.37
CA ALA A 1140 -43.58 -8.45 -16.80
C ALA A 1140 -44.72 -7.63 -17.41
N GLN A 1141 -44.58 -7.24 -18.68
CA GLN A 1141 -45.63 -6.51 -19.42
C GLN A 1141 -46.15 -5.24 -18.69
N GLY A 1142 -45.30 -4.59 -17.87
CA GLY A 1142 -45.66 -3.40 -17.10
C GLY A 1142 -46.56 -3.67 -15.89
N LYS A 1143 -46.56 -4.90 -15.34
CA LYS A 1143 -47.27 -5.26 -14.10
C LYS A 1143 -46.42 -6.17 -13.22
N VAL A 1144 -46.62 -6.09 -11.90
CA VAL A 1144 -46.00 -6.99 -10.93
C VAL A 1144 -46.92 -8.19 -10.65
N HIS A 1145 -46.46 -9.37 -11.03
CA HIS A 1145 -47.13 -10.66 -10.82
C HIS A 1145 -46.61 -11.31 -9.54
N LYS A 1146 -47.51 -11.86 -8.72
CA LYS A 1146 -47.20 -12.58 -7.48
C LYS A 1146 -47.52 -14.05 -7.64
N PHE A 1147 -46.59 -14.89 -7.20
CA PHE A 1147 -46.71 -16.35 -7.18
C PHE A 1147 -46.57 -16.85 -5.75
N LEU A 1148 -47.48 -17.73 -5.34
CA LEU A 1148 -47.38 -18.56 -4.13
C LEU A 1148 -46.88 -19.96 -4.48
N VAL A 1149 -46.62 -20.81 -3.48
CA VAL A 1149 -46.35 -22.25 -3.72
C VAL A 1149 -47.65 -22.92 -4.15
N GLY A 1150 -47.62 -23.66 -5.27
CA GLY A 1150 -48.81 -24.31 -5.82
C GLY A 1150 -49.89 -23.35 -6.33
N ASP A 1151 -49.52 -22.13 -6.72
CA ASP A 1151 -50.47 -21.10 -7.14
C ASP A 1151 -51.20 -21.49 -8.43
N THR A 1152 -52.53 -21.48 -8.40
CA THR A 1152 -53.41 -21.72 -9.55
C THR A 1152 -54.31 -20.53 -9.88
N TYR A 1153 -54.28 -19.47 -9.07
CA TYR A 1153 -55.13 -18.27 -9.21
C TYR A 1153 -54.61 -17.30 -10.29
N HIS A 1154 -53.37 -17.50 -10.77
CA HIS A 1154 -52.85 -16.75 -11.90
C HIS A 1154 -53.65 -17.04 -13.18
N LYS A 1155 -54.04 -15.99 -13.92
CA LYS A 1155 -54.84 -16.11 -15.17
C LYS A 1155 -54.23 -17.06 -16.22
N ASP A 1156 -52.91 -17.15 -16.25
CA ASP A 1156 -52.14 -17.98 -17.20
C ASP A 1156 -51.64 -19.28 -16.55
N SER A 1157 -52.23 -19.72 -15.41
CA SER A 1157 -51.72 -20.82 -14.58
C SER A 1157 -51.51 -22.11 -15.36
N VAL A 1158 -52.45 -22.53 -16.20
CA VAL A 1158 -52.33 -23.74 -17.05
C VAL A 1158 -51.02 -23.70 -17.87
N GLN A 1159 -50.76 -22.62 -18.59
CA GLN A 1159 -49.54 -22.46 -19.40
C GLN A 1159 -48.27 -22.43 -18.54
N ILE A 1160 -48.35 -21.87 -17.33
CA ILE A 1160 -47.24 -21.86 -16.36
C ILE A 1160 -46.88 -23.28 -15.93
N TYR A 1161 -47.87 -24.13 -15.62
CA TYR A 1161 -47.60 -25.53 -15.28
C TYR A 1161 -47.09 -26.34 -16.49
N ASP A 1162 -47.68 -26.18 -17.67
CA ASP A 1162 -47.21 -26.84 -18.91
C ASP A 1162 -45.73 -26.48 -19.21
N THR A 1163 -45.39 -25.19 -19.08
CA THR A 1163 -44.02 -24.68 -19.29
C THR A 1163 -43.07 -25.17 -18.19
N LEU A 1164 -43.54 -25.25 -16.95
CA LEU A 1164 -42.77 -25.76 -15.82
C LEU A 1164 -42.46 -27.26 -15.97
N ASP A 1165 -43.40 -28.06 -16.46
CA ASP A 1165 -43.18 -29.48 -16.73
C ASP A 1165 -42.24 -29.71 -17.92
N MET A 1166 -42.33 -28.90 -18.97
CA MET A 1166 -41.32 -28.87 -20.04
C MET A 1166 -39.93 -28.54 -19.49
N ILE A 1167 -39.81 -27.55 -18.59
CA ILE A 1167 -38.53 -27.21 -17.95
C ILE A 1167 -38.03 -28.40 -17.12
N ASN A 1168 -38.84 -28.91 -16.19
CA ASN A 1168 -38.51 -30.05 -15.32
C ASN A 1168 -38.00 -31.24 -16.14
N LYS A 1169 -38.70 -31.62 -17.22
CA LYS A 1169 -38.31 -32.73 -18.09
C LYS A 1169 -36.91 -32.53 -18.70
N ARG A 1170 -36.65 -31.36 -19.31
CA ARG A 1170 -35.34 -31.06 -19.92
C ARG A 1170 -34.20 -30.96 -18.89
N LEU A 1171 -34.49 -30.57 -17.65
CA LEU A 1171 -33.49 -30.60 -16.59
C LEU A 1171 -33.18 -32.03 -16.15
N THR A 1172 -34.19 -32.90 -16.02
CA THR A 1172 -33.98 -34.32 -15.70
C THR A 1172 -33.20 -35.05 -16.81
N GLU A 1173 -33.48 -34.75 -18.08
CA GLU A 1173 -32.66 -35.21 -19.23
C GLU A 1173 -31.20 -34.72 -19.15
N ALA A 1174 -30.95 -33.57 -18.52
CA ALA A 1174 -29.63 -33.01 -18.25
C ALA A 1174 -29.01 -33.44 -16.90
N GLY A 1175 -29.59 -34.43 -16.22
CA GLY A 1175 -29.05 -35.00 -14.97
C GLY A 1175 -29.47 -34.31 -13.67
N TYR A 1176 -30.46 -33.41 -13.69
CA TYR A 1176 -30.98 -32.80 -12.46
C TYR A 1176 -31.87 -33.77 -11.65
N VAL A 1177 -31.50 -33.98 -10.38
CA VAL A 1177 -32.22 -34.80 -9.39
C VAL A 1177 -32.73 -33.89 -8.26
N PRO A 1178 -34.04 -33.88 -7.94
CA PRO A 1178 -34.59 -33.04 -6.87
C PRO A 1178 -34.14 -33.45 -5.46
N ASP A 1179 -33.77 -32.47 -4.62
CA ASP A 1179 -33.38 -32.71 -3.22
C ASP A 1179 -34.57 -32.53 -2.26
N VAL A 1180 -35.13 -33.66 -1.81
CA VAL A 1180 -36.26 -33.72 -0.87
C VAL A 1180 -35.89 -33.48 0.59
N SER A 1181 -34.60 -33.42 0.96
CA SER A 1181 -34.15 -33.32 2.36
C SER A 1181 -34.65 -32.06 3.09
N SER A 1182 -35.04 -31.03 2.33
CA SER A 1182 -35.57 -29.77 2.84
C SER A 1182 -37.10 -29.77 3.10
N VAL A 1183 -37.83 -30.85 2.74
CA VAL A 1183 -39.30 -30.93 2.89
C VAL A 1183 -39.68 -31.56 4.23
N LEU A 1184 -39.84 -30.72 5.25
CA LEU A 1184 -40.23 -31.12 6.60
C LEU A 1184 -41.76 -31.35 6.73
N HIS A 1185 -42.28 -32.30 5.94
CA HIS A 1185 -43.67 -32.76 5.95
C HIS A 1185 -43.73 -34.30 6.02
N ASP A 1186 -44.73 -34.79 6.76
CA ASP A 1186 -45.07 -36.20 6.97
C ASP A 1186 -45.85 -36.73 5.76
N ILE A 1187 -45.16 -36.82 4.62
CA ILE A 1187 -45.69 -37.24 3.31
C ILE A 1187 -44.65 -38.12 2.60
N GLY A 1188 -45.09 -38.92 1.62
CA GLY A 1188 -44.18 -39.82 0.87
C GLY A 1188 -43.14 -39.03 0.06
N ASP A 1189 -41.98 -39.61 -0.23
CA ASP A 1189 -40.91 -38.90 -0.95
C ASP A 1189 -41.32 -38.47 -2.37
N GLU A 1190 -42.19 -39.25 -3.04
CA GLU A 1190 -42.81 -38.84 -4.30
C GLU A 1190 -43.67 -37.56 -4.16
N GLU A 1191 -44.42 -37.43 -3.06
CA GLU A 1191 -45.21 -36.25 -2.73
C GLU A 1191 -44.32 -35.07 -2.32
N LYS A 1192 -43.18 -35.31 -1.65
CA LYS A 1192 -42.15 -34.28 -1.37
C LYS A 1192 -41.56 -33.72 -2.67
N VAL A 1193 -41.25 -34.58 -3.65
CA VAL A 1193 -40.83 -34.16 -4.99
C VAL A 1193 -41.92 -33.31 -5.66
N GLY A 1194 -43.19 -33.71 -5.54
CA GLY A 1194 -44.34 -32.93 -6.02
C GLY A 1194 -44.40 -31.53 -5.41
N ALA A 1195 -44.28 -31.42 -4.07
CA ALA A 1195 -44.33 -30.15 -3.35
C ALA A 1195 -43.19 -29.18 -3.75
N ILE A 1196 -41.97 -29.72 -3.95
CA ILE A 1196 -40.81 -28.93 -4.42
C ILE A 1196 -41.01 -28.38 -5.83
N LYS A 1197 -41.54 -29.21 -6.75
CA LYS A 1197 -41.72 -28.84 -8.16
C LYS A 1197 -42.58 -27.59 -8.35
N VAL A 1198 -43.48 -27.30 -7.41
CA VAL A 1198 -44.43 -26.17 -7.48
C VAL A 1198 -44.07 -24.97 -6.58
N HIS A 1199 -42.81 -24.86 -6.15
CA HIS A 1199 -42.33 -23.67 -5.42
C HIS A 1199 -42.52 -22.37 -6.21
N SER A 1200 -42.80 -21.27 -5.51
CA SER A 1200 -43.18 -19.96 -6.09
C SER A 1200 -42.17 -19.40 -7.10
N GLU A 1201 -40.90 -19.70 -6.88
CA GLU A 1201 -39.75 -19.32 -7.69
C GLU A 1201 -39.80 -20.01 -9.06
N ARG A 1202 -40.20 -21.29 -9.08
CA ARG A 1202 -40.29 -22.10 -10.30
C ARG A 1202 -41.46 -21.64 -11.16
N LEU A 1203 -42.60 -21.32 -10.53
CA LEU A 1203 -43.77 -20.75 -11.20
C LEU A 1203 -43.45 -19.37 -11.80
N ALA A 1204 -42.72 -18.52 -11.07
CA ALA A 1204 -42.25 -17.24 -11.60
C ALA A 1204 -41.28 -17.39 -12.78
N ILE A 1205 -40.36 -18.36 -12.73
CA ILE A 1205 -39.45 -18.67 -13.85
C ILE A 1205 -40.25 -19.16 -15.07
N ALA A 1206 -41.15 -20.13 -14.89
CA ALA A 1206 -41.97 -20.66 -15.98
C ALA A 1206 -42.86 -19.57 -16.61
N TYR A 1207 -43.45 -18.67 -15.81
CA TYR A 1207 -44.11 -17.48 -16.35
C TYR A 1207 -43.16 -16.59 -17.16
N GLY A 1208 -41.94 -16.37 -16.68
CA GLY A 1208 -40.90 -15.64 -17.41
C GLY A 1208 -40.55 -16.23 -18.77
N PHE A 1209 -40.55 -17.57 -18.92
CA PHE A 1209 -40.38 -18.23 -20.22
C PHE A 1209 -41.55 -18.00 -21.19
N ILE A 1210 -42.77 -17.75 -20.68
CA ILE A 1210 -43.96 -17.46 -21.49
C ILE A 1210 -43.97 -16.01 -21.98
N VAL A 1211 -43.64 -15.06 -21.09
CA VAL A 1211 -43.90 -13.62 -21.34
C VAL A 1211 -42.69 -12.79 -21.76
N LEU A 1212 -41.46 -13.29 -21.60
CA LEU A 1212 -40.25 -12.59 -22.01
C LEU A 1212 -39.73 -13.09 -23.36
N LYS A 1213 -39.14 -12.19 -24.14
CA LYS A 1213 -38.48 -12.54 -25.41
C LYS A 1213 -37.16 -13.26 -25.15
N SER A 1214 -36.84 -14.26 -25.96
CA SER A 1214 -35.57 -15.00 -25.94
C SER A 1214 -34.37 -14.07 -25.77
N GLY A 1215 -33.54 -14.32 -24.74
CA GLY A 1215 -32.38 -13.48 -24.38
C GLY A 1215 -32.67 -12.34 -23.39
N SER A 1216 -33.91 -12.15 -22.94
CA SER A 1216 -34.24 -11.19 -21.88
C SER A 1216 -34.09 -11.82 -20.49
N PRO A 1217 -33.49 -11.15 -19.49
CA PRO A 1217 -33.30 -11.71 -18.16
C PRO A 1217 -34.60 -11.78 -17.35
N ILE A 1218 -34.86 -12.93 -16.70
CA ILE A 1218 -35.95 -13.10 -15.75
C ILE A 1218 -35.55 -12.46 -14.42
N ARG A 1219 -36.35 -11.51 -13.90
CA ARG A 1219 -36.10 -10.82 -12.62
C ARG A 1219 -37.16 -11.17 -11.59
N ILE A 1220 -36.74 -11.75 -10.46
CA ILE A 1220 -37.62 -12.23 -9.39
C ILE A 1220 -37.23 -11.60 -8.05
N VAL A 1221 -38.20 -11.11 -7.27
CA VAL A 1221 -38.01 -10.64 -5.89
C VAL A 1221 -38.84 -11.49 -4.94
N LYS A 1222 -38.27 -11.93 -3.81
CA LYS A 1222 -38.92 -12.88 -2.90
C LYS A 1222 -38.70 -12.57 -1.42
N ASN A 1223 -39.64 -12.98 -0.57
CA ASN A 1223 -39.65 -12.66 0.87
C ASN A 1223 -38.86 -13.63 1.77
N LEU A 1224 -38.74 -14.89 1.36
CA LEU A 1224 -37.93 -15.90 2.04
C LEU A 1224 -36.63 -16.16 1.26
N ARG A 1225 -35.67 -16.92 1.81
CA ARG A 1225 -34.48 -17.38 1.06
C ARG A 1225 -34.84 -18.48 0.05
N VAL A 1226 -34.02 -18.70 -0.98
CA VAL A 1226 -34.15 -19.85 -1.90
C VAL A 1226 -33.71 -21.12 -1.15
N CYS A 1227 -34.51 -22.21 -1.22
CA CYS A 1227 -34.08 -23.51 -0.68
C CYS A 1227 -32.95 -24.11 -1.52
N GLY A 1228 -32.21 -25.08 -0.97
CA GLY A 1228 -31.05 -25.69 -1.65
C GLY A 1228 -31.41 -26.24 -3.03
N ASP A 1229 -32.47 -27.03 -3.09
CA ASP A 1229 -33.01 -27.56 -4.34
C ASP A 1229 -33.34 -26.48 -5.37
N CYS A 1230 -34.10 -25.44 -5.01
CA CYS A 1230 -34.50 -24.41 -5.98
C CYS A 1230 -33.32 -23.54 -6.44
N HIS A 1231 -32.24 -23.47 -5.66
CA HIS A 1231 -30.99 -22.84 -6.09
C HIS A 1231 -30.31 -23.68 -7.18
N GLU A 1232 -30.25 -24.99 -7.03
CA GLU A 1232 -29.69 -25.89 -8.05
C GLU A 1232 -30.59 -25.96 -9.29
N PHE A 1233 -31.92 -25.97 -9.13
CA PHE A 1233 -32.87 -25.82 -10.23
C PHE A 1233 -32.60 -24.55 -11.05
N ILE A 1234 -32.48 -23.37 -10.42
CA ILE A 1234 -32.19 -22.10 -11.12
C ILE A 1234 -30.88 -22.20 -11.91
N LYS A 1235 -29.82 -22.73 -11.31
CA LYS A 1235 -28.51 -22.94 -11.95
C LYS A 1235 -28.62 -23.86 -13.17
N MET A 1236 -29.34 -24.97 -13.05
CA MET A 1236 -29.59 -25.90 -14.15
C MET A 1236 -30.45 -25.29 -15.27
N VAL A 1237 -31.46 -24.47 -14.95
CA VAL A 1237 -32.22 -23.70 -15.96
C VAL A 1237 -31.31 -22.76 -16.74
N THR A 1238 -30.46 -21.98 -16.06
CA THR A 1238 -29.51 -21.07 -16.70
C THR A 1238 -28.56 -21.83 -17.64
N MET A 1239 -28.08 -23.02 -17.25
CA MET A 1239 -27.20 -23.85 -18.09
C MET A 1239 -27.92 -24.46 -19.30
N VAL A 1240 -29.06 -25.12 -19.09
CA VAL A 1240 -29.78 -25.88 -20.14
C VAL A 1240 -30.48 -24.97 -21.16
N PHE A 1241 -31.01 -23.83 -20.70
CA PHE A 1241 -31.79 -22.91 -21.54
C PHE A 1241 -31.02 -21.64 -21.94
N LYS A 1242 -29.80 -21.42 -21.42
CA LYS A 1242 -28.97 -20.22 -21.68
C LYS A 1242 -29.70 -18.90 -21.38
N MET A 1243 -30.56 -18.91 -20.36
CA MET A 1243 -31.39 -17.78 -19.93
C MET A 1243 -30.82 -17.19 -18.63
N GLU A 1244 -30.65 -15.86 -18.59
CA GLU A 1244 -30.20 -15.17 -17.38
C GLU A 1244 -31.34 -15.02 -16.36
N ILE A 1245 -31.10 -15.44 -15.11
CA ILE A 1245 -32.07 -15.35 -14.01
C ILE A 1245 -31.45 -14.54 -12.87
N ILE A 1246 -32.12 -13.44 -12.50
CA ILE A 1246 -31.72 -12.53 -11.43
C ILE A 1246 -32.73 -12.66 -10.29
N SER A 1247 -32.31 -13.25 -9.17
CA SER A 1247 -33.16 -13.47 -7.98
C SER A 1247 -32.72 -12.59 -6.81
N LEU A 1248 -33.63 -11.76 -6.31
CA LEU A 1248 -33.40 -10.79 -5.25
C LEU A 1248 -34.19 -11.12 -3.98
N HIS A 1249 -33.56 -10.97 -2.81
CA HIS A 1249 -34.23 -11.12 -1.52
C HIS A 1249 -34.74 -9.77 -1.01
N GLN A 1250 -35.97 -9.73 -0.49
CA GLN A 1250 -36.66 -8.50 -0.07
C GLN A 1250 -35.84 -7.63 0.92
N LYS A 1251 -34.99 -8.22 1.77
CA LYS A 1251 -34.13 -7.50 2.73
C LYS A 1251 -32.79 -6.98 2.17
N LEU A 1252 -32.46 -7.17 0.88
CA LEU A 1252 -31.11 -6.89 0.33
C LEU A 1252 -31.03 -5.75 -0.71
N SER A 1253 -32.12 -5.06 -1.03
CA SER A 1253 -32.28 -4.24 -2.24
C SER A 1253 -31.43 -2.95 -2.36
N LYS A 1254 -30.36 -2.77 -1.57
CA LYS A 1254 -29.42 -1.65 -1.75
C LYS A 1254 -27.92 -1.99 -1.85
N LYS A 1255 -27.45 -3.23 -1.60
CA LYS A 1255 -25.98 -3.51 -1.62
C LYS A 1255 -25.51 -4.89 -2.10
N SER A 1256 -26.34 -5.77 -2.65
CA SER A 1256 -25.82 -6.98 -3.32
C SER A 1256 -26.74 -7.48 -4.43
N LEU A 1257 -26.21 -7.59 -5.65
CA LEU A 1257 -26.83 -8.25 -6.79
C LEU A 1257 -26.24 -9.67 -6.90
N MET A 1258 -27.08 -10.70 -6.85
CA MET A 1258 -26.69 -12.01 -7.40
C MET A 1258 -26.89 -11.96 -8.91
N HIS A 1259 -25.82 -11.62 -9.64
CA HIS A 1259 -25.75 -11.80 -11.10
C HIS A 1259 -25.27 -13.23 -11.39
N ILE A 1260 -26.07 -14.01 -12.10
CA ILE A 1260 -25.68 -15.34 -12.59
C ILE A 1260 -25.61 -15.27 -14.12
N SER A 1261 -24.43 -14.91 -14.62
CA SER A 1261 -24.15 -14.75 -16.06
C SER A 1261 -22.91 -15.58 -16.39
N ILE A 1262 -23.02 -16.53 -17.33
CA ILE A 1262 -21.90 -17.39 -17.77
C ILE A 1262 -21.41 -16.88 -19.14
N PRO A 1263 -20.10 -16.65 -19.37
CA PRO A 1263 -19.58 -16.17 -20.66
C PRO A 1263 -19.64 -17.24 -21.76
N THR A 1264 -19.97 -16.84 -23.00
CA THR A 1264 -20.06 -17.71 -24.19
C THR A 1264 -18.88 -17.56 -25.16
N ALA A 1265 -18.10 -18.63 -25.34
CA ALA A 1265 -17.25 -18.96 -26.51
C ALA A 1265 -16.78 -20.43 -26.31
N VAL A 1266 -17.33 -21.50 -26.93
CA VAL A 1266 -17.40 -21.89 -28.37
C VAL A 1266 -15.99 -22.20 -28.93
N LEU A 1267 -15.65 -23.46 -29.24
CA LEU A 1267 -15.91 -24.12 -30.55
C LEU A 1267 -16.03 -25.67 -30.50
N TYR A 1268 -16.50 -26.23 -31.62
CA TYR A 1268 -16.76 -27.66 -31.92
C TYR A 1268 -15.51 -28.44 -32.39
N ASP A 1269 -15.45 -29.74 -32.05
CA ASP A 1269 -15.21 -30.92 -32.91
C ASP A 1269 -15.31 -32.18 -32.00
N GLY A 1270 -15.62 -33.40 -32.46
CA GLY A 1270 -15.86 -33.86 -33.83
C GLY A 1270 -15.88 -35.39 -33.97
N GLN A 1271 -16.64 -36.13 -33.15
CA GLN A 1271 -17.15 -37.50 -33.40
C GLN A 1271 -18.18 -37.91 -32.34
#